data_AF-A0AB32T8A6-F1
#
_entry.id   AF-A0AB32T8A6-F1
#
_cell.length_a   1.000
_cell.length_b   1.000
_cell.length_c   1.000
_cell.angle_alpha   90.00
_cell.angle_beta   90.00
_cell.angle_gamma   90.00
#
_symmetry.space_group_name_H-M   'P 1'
#
loop_
_entity.id
_entity.type
_entity.pdbx_description
1 polymer ?
#
loop_
_entity_poly.entity_id
_entity_poly.type
_entity_poly.pdbx_seq_one_letter_code
_entity_poly.pdbx_strand_id
1 'polypeptide(L)'
;MMLMEVTTNAGQKIGALIDLASDTNYITHEAAERLKLRGEKITLVVHGVGKMAIRVSTNRYLLRIRVKTPEGTVKAHQLICYGLEEIAKVHRIVSQEKLREFFPEVELEELKRPGKIDLLISHREGRLAPQRVKIVGDLVLWDSPLGKTVAGAHPDLFEVVDMAAYESKTHFARSMRTAAARYEEIIEKAERPAITDIVKEGKSPRSSLASNREFIDWWKWDSIGTACEPKCGGCRCGNCQPGGKEMTLAKERELEIIREGLTYVEMDTHSTAPHWDTKYPWIQDPATLPYNRSGVEAAFLRTEKQLKKVPEWQDIYAAQVHDMVKRGAATKLTKQVIEEWKGPVWYVSHLVAPNPHSTTTPVRLVWNSSQKFKGLSMNDLLLKGPDVLNPIRAVLLRFRKGVFAALGDIKKMYNSVWLEEREVHLHRFLWRDTQDEEISEYAITRVNIGDRPAGCIAQLAMRETARLAKFAHLKEECRVLEEDSYVDDILTSHNSQERLKEITNGLEEILAAGGFALKPWVRSEQSGRNEVVDPSQVPKESVSQSKTIILPNQLRDEDNKALGKGYLVEEDKLYIMASINFSVRKKKMRTGQNLLKSEVRLRTPNPLTRRHLLSQVAGLYDPVGLVTPAKQKGAILVRKAFQEIGKGSLTRETWDMPLSENLREEAIRLFEEYVQLNQVKFHRSLTPPGWKGKPWGITFSDGSDKTYGAVLYLRWNTDQGIDVRLVESKAKLTPLDQKGDAVKAEICGAVFAARLRKYFEKHGRMEVERWFHLVDSQTVLGAIQRDSYGYQTFFANRVGEIQKSGSVSDWWWIPGDVNIADIITRGGTPEDLAEKSEWQEGPQFLRYSVEEWPKKSAAEVAADAKENVNKLQRKTFSAVLTRSQTKRDLAEAGKGIPEVSILGDSINVVSDSGENGKRPNLPKGTPRDLIIKKLVDEEKYSNLTKLVRVIGWVWRAVKKWLGFRDQDSNERKRKEVLQNKIKQTMLTVKEEEYILKELFLAAQQGVTFPDTTLSRLAVYRENSGLLVCGGRIQIFNEEKIAVPILPCSAWVSMLLAREAHSANHEEVAGTLLRMRKKAWVIKGRRLAKKVVDSCVICRKARAKRCEQIMADLPPERTEPAAPFEYTTLDLFGPYIVKDEVRKRVHLKVWGIVYCCMASRAIHTDIVSDQSAEGFMLAYQRFTALRGHPRKLWSDPGSNFIGVKPALTELYKFLDKLETSELEAEATKHGTEWVWKIHPASSPHRNGAAEAAVRIVKRALHNLGGDGVFTWSEFQTFLYMAANLANERPIDARTQSREDCVEYVNPNSLLLGRSGPKGDPGDFDFVGYPYKRLKVIQGEVNKFWRKWSQLAGPNLFVRNKWHTKERNVAVGDVVWLADQNALRSQYKLARVIQVNADDKGIVRDVNVKVFTSYPVSNVKPAKAKVTTKKLTDRIPATILHRDVRRLVVLIPIEEQH
;
A
#
# COMPACT_ATOMS: atom_id res chain seq x y z
N MET A 1 -16.79 -0.70 30.95
CA MET A 1 -17.47 0.59 31.18
C MET A 1 -16.63 1.40 32.16
N MET A 2 -16.50 2.72 31.99
CA MET A 2 -15.78 3.59 32.94
C MET A 2 -16.77 4.08 34.01
N LEU A 3 -16.76 3.42 35.17
CA LEU A 3 -17.70 3.66 36.27
C LEU A 3 -17.00 4.40 37.42
N MET A 4 -17.62 5.42 37.98
CA MET A 4 -17.08 6.17 39.13
C MET A 4 -18.18 6.83 39.96
N GLU A 5 -17.90 7.12 41.24
CA GLU A 5 -18.76 7.98 42.07
C GLU A 5 -18.39 9.45 41.84
N VAL A 6 -19.39 10.27 41.54
CA VAL A 6 -19.23 11.73 41.38
C VAL A 6 -19.93 12.42 42.53
N THR A 7 -19.32 13.48 43.06
CA THR A 7 -19.86 14.25 44.19
C THR A 7 -20.60 15.48 43.67
N THR A 8 -21.88 15.63 44.02
CA THR A 8 -22.66 16.82 43.68
C THR A 8 -22.21 18.02 44.51
N ASN A 9 -22.59 19.23 44.09
CA ASN A 9 -22.30 20.44 44.84
C ASN A 9 -22.87 20.41 46.27
N ALA A 10 -24.00 19.71 46.45
CA ALA A 10 -24.66 19.46 47.74
C ALA A 10 -24.00 18.36 48.60
N GLY A 11 -22.87 17.78 48.15
CA GLY A 11 -22.13 16.75 48.89
C GLY A 11 -22.68 15.33 48.75
N GLN A 12 -23.73 15.12 47.95
CA GLN A 12 -24.30 13.79 47.71
C GLN A 12 -23.47 13.04 46.65
N LYS A 13 -23.23 11.75 46.86
CA LYS A 13 -22.59 10.88 45.87
C LYS A 13 -23.62 10.28 44.90
N ILE A 14 -23.27 10.27 43.62
CA ILE A 14 -24.07 9.67 42.53
C ILE A 14 -23.16 8.80 41.65
N GLY A 15 -23.66 7.64 41.21
CA GLY A 15 -22.92 6.74 40.33
C GLY A 15 -22.95 7.25 38.89
N ALA A 16 -21.78 7.40 38.27
CA ALA A 16 -21.65 7.91 36.91
C ALA A 16 -20.99 6.89 35.95
N LEU A 17 -21.49 6.87 34.72
CA LEU A 17 -20.90 6.21 33.56
C LEU A 17 -20.27 7.27 32.65
N ILE A 18 -18.97 7.16 32.39
CA ILE A 18 -18.33 7.94 31.34
C ILE A 18 -18.43 7.13 30.03
N ASP A 19 -19.23 7.63 29.10
CA ASP A 19 -19.40 7.02 27.77
C ASP A 19 -18.87 7.96 26.68
N LEU A 20 -17.69 7.61 26.16
CA LEU A 20 -17.05 8.35 25.08
C LEU A 20 -17.75 8.13 23.72
N ALA A 21 -18.70 7.20 23.63
CA ALA A 21 -19.53 7.00 22.44
C ALA A 21 -20.85 7.80 22.49
N SER A 22 -21.26 8.28 23.67
CA SER A 22 -22.43 9.15 23.80
C SER A 22 -22.07 10.59 23.48
N ASP A 23 -22.98 11.31 22.82
CA ASP A 23 -22.89 12.75 22.54
C ASP A 23 -23.70 13.63 23.51
N THR A 24 -24.40 13.01 24.46
CA THR A 24 -25.41 13.67 25.30
C THR A 24 -25.32 13.16 26.75
N ASN A 25 -25.42 14.07 27.74
CA ASN A 25 -25.41 13.70 29.16
C ASN A 25 -26.82 13.30 29.62
N TYR A 26 -26.94 12.26 30.44
CA TYR A 26 -28.23 11.80 30.96
C TYR A 26 -28.22 11.67 32.48
N ILE A 27 -29.38 11.86 33.11
CA ILE A 27 -29.59 11.64 34.55
C ILE A 27 -30.88 10.83 34.77
N THR A 28 -30.91 9.94 35.75
CA THR A 28 -32.15 9.23 36.07
C THR A 28 -33.18 10.17 36.70
N HIS A 29 -34.47 9.97 36.39
CA HIS A 29 -35.54 10.77 37.00
C HIS A 29 -35.53 10.67 38.54
N GLU A 30 -35.30 9.46 39.04
CA GLU A 30 -35.15 9.18 40.48
C GLU A 30 -33.99 9.97 41.12
N ALA A 31 -32.84 10.05 40.46
CA ALA A 31 -31.72 10.85 40.97
C ALA A 31 -32.00 12.35 40.89
N ALA A 32 -32.65 12.82 39.82
CA ALA A 32 -33.00 14.23 39.68
C ALA A 32 -33.98 14.68 40.79
N GLU A 33 -34.95 13.84 41.15
CA GLU A 33 -35.89 14.07 42.25
C GLU A 33 -35.19 14.03 43.62
N ARG A 34 -34.34 13.03 43.86
CA ARG A 34 -33.49 12.91 45.07
C ARG A 34 -32.57 14.11 45.27
N LEU A 35 -32.08 14.71 44.18
CA LEU A 35 -31.22 15.90 44.18
C LEU A 35 -32.02 17.23 44.17
N LYS A 36 -33.36 17.18 44.17
CA LYS A 36 -34.26 18.35 44.09
C LYS A 36 -33.94 19.29 42.92
N LEU A 37 -33.58 18.73 41.75
CA LEU A 37 -33.29 19.51 40.55
C LEU A 37 -34.56 20.05 39.91
N ARG A 38 -34.57 21.34 39.51
CA ARG A 38 -35.64 21.88 38.66
C ARG A 38 -35.51 21.31 37.25
N GLY A 39 -36.58 20.69 36.75
CA GLY A 39 -36.67 20.13 35.40
C GLY A 39 -37.49 21.02 34.46
N GLU A 40 -37.04 21.13 33.21
CA GLU A 40 -37.76 21.78 32.13
C GLU A 40 -38.25 20.74 31.13
N LYS A 41 -39.55 20.71 30.82
CA LYS A 41 -40.13 19.73 29.88
C LYS A 41 -39.60 19.95 28.46
N ILE A 42 -39.11 18.89 27.83
CA ILE A 42 -38.59 18.88 26.47
C ILE A 42 -38.97 17.60 25.71
N THR A 43 -38.76 17.59 24.39
CA THR A 43 -38.81 16.38 23.55
C THR A 43 -37.42 16.09 22.98
N LEU A 44 -36.86 14.92 23.29
CA LEU A 44 -35.58 14.44 22.79
C LEU A 44 -35.77 13.56 21.55
N VAL A 45 -34.91 13.73 20.54
CA VAL A 45 -34.86 12.85 19.36
C VAL A 45 -33.57 12.04 19.44
N VAL A 46 -33.69 10.74 19.74
CA VAL A 46 -32.55 9.83 19.91
C VAL A 46 -32.33 9.06 18.61
N HIS A 47 -31.14 9.18 18.04
CA HIS A 47 -30.74 8.47 16.83
C HIS A 47 -29.91 7.21 17.16
N GLY A 48 -30.41 6.04 16.80
CA GLY A 48 -29.73 4.75 16.97
C GLY A 48 -28.88 4.34 15.76
N VAL A 49 -28.04 3.32 15.95
CA VAL A 49 -27.30 2.67 14.85
C VAL A 49 -28.31 2.04 13.87
N GLY A 50 -28.25 2.42 12.58
CA GLY A 50 -29.17 1.91 11.54
C GLY A 50 -30.33 2.85 11.15
N LYS A 51 -30.22 4.17 11.42
CA LYS A 51 -31.23 5.20 11.06
C LYS A 51 -32.57 5.14 11.84
N MET A 52 -32.67 4.40 12.94
CA MET A 52 -33.80 4.53 13.86
C MET A 52 -33.75 5.88 14.57
N ALA A 53 -34.87 6.62 14.56
CA ALA A 53 -35.05 7.85 15.34
C ALA A 53 -36.25 7.66 16.29
N ILE A 54 -36.04 7.82 17.59
CA ILE A 54 -37.09 7.71 18.62
C ILE A 54 -37.29 9.08 19.25
N ARG A 55 -38.55 9.53 19.34
CA ARG A 55 -38.92 10.74 20.11
C ARG A 55 -39.26 10.35 21.54
N VAL A 56 -38.61 10.96 22.51
CA VAL A 56 -38.79 10.70 23.95
C VAL A 56 -39.13 12.01 24.65
N SER A 57 -40.30 12.10 25.26
CA SER A 57 -40.67 13.22 26.14
C SER A 57 -39.95 13.06 27.48
N THR A 58 -39.21 14.08 27.91
CA THR A 58 -38.42 14.03 29.16
C THR A 58 -38.19 15.44 29.73
N ASN A 59 -37.43 15.55 30.81
CA ASN A 59 -37.03 16.82 31.41
C ASN A 59 -35.53 17.09 31.20
N ARG A 60 -35.19 18.35 30.95
CA ARG A 60 -33.83 18.89 31.00
C ARG A 60 -33.54 19.35 32.43
N TYR A 61 -32.42 18.91 32.99
CA TYR A 61 -31.96 19.25 34.33
C TYR A 61 -30.58 19.94 34.28
N LEU A 62 -30.33 20.85 35.21
CA LEU A 62 -29.02 21.46 35.42
C LEU A 62 -28.38 20.87 36.68
N LEU A 63 -27.35 20.03 36.51
CA LEU A 63 -26.61 19.38 37.58
C LEU A 63 -25.30 20.15 37.86
N ARG A 64 -24.94 20.33 39.13
CA ARG A 64 -23.64 20.89 39.55
C ARG A 64 -22.82 19.82 40.27
N ILE A 65 -21.62 19.52 39.78
CA ILE A 65 -20.70 18.53 40.36
C ILE A 65 -19.38 19.18 40.81
N ARG A 66 -18.69 18.59 41.78
CA ARG A 66 -17.37 19.04 42.25
C ARG A 66 -16.26 18.40 41.42
N VAL A 67 -15.30 19.21 40.96
CA VAL A 67 -14.21 18.80 40.06
C VAL A 67 -12.88 19.35 40.57
N LYS A 68 -11.83 18.53 40.59
CA LYS A 68 -10.47 18.97 40.97
C LYS A 68 -9.79 19.66 39.79
N THR A 69 -9.21 20.84 40.01
CA THR A 69 -8.37 21.53 39.04
C THR A 69 -6.95 20.95 39.05
N PRO A 70 -6.14 21.20 38.01
CA PRO A 70 -4.71 20.85 37.99
C PRO A 70 -3.90 21.45 39.16
N GLU A 71 -4.39 22.54 39.75
CA GLU A 71 -3.80 23.24 40.91
C GLU A 71 -4.23 22.65 42.26
N GLY A 72 -5.05 21.58 42.26
CA GLY A 72 -5.56 20.95 43.48
C GLY A 72 -6.77 21.64 44.11
N THR A 73 -7.30 22.72 43.52
CA THR A 73 -8.51 23.41 44.00
C THR A 73 -9.79 22.70 43.52
N VAL A 74 -10.87 22.72 44.32
CA VAL A 74 -12.15 22.12 43.93
C VAL A 74 -13.09 23.20 43.39
N LYS A 75 -13.53 23.05 42.13
CA LYS A 75 -14.49 23.96 41.48
C LYS A 75 -15.80 23.25 41.16
N ALA A 76 -16.90 24.01 41.13
CA ALA A 76 -18.20 23.53 40.69
C ALA A 76 -18.29 23.55 39.15
N HIS A 77 -18.64 22.41 38.55
CA HIS A 77 -18.85 22.25 37.11
C HIS A 77 -20.32 21.99 36.82
N GLN A 78 -20.88 22.69 35.84
CA GLN A 78 -22.28 22.58 35.43
C GLN A 78 -22.42 21.57 34.28
N LEU A 79 -23.36 20.64 34.43
CA LEU A 79 -23.76 19.67 33.42
C LEU A 79 -25.23 19.90 33.07
N ILE A 80 -25.53 20.02 31.77
CA ILE A 80 -26.90 19.91 31.27
C ILE A 80 -27.16 18.43 31.02
N CYS A 81 -28.15 17.87 31.72
CA CYS A 81 -28.51 16.46 31.66
C CYS A 81 -29.96 16.29 31.21
N TYR A 82 -30.25 15.21 30.52
CA TYR A 82 -31.60 14.85 30.13
C TYR A 82 -32.10 13.62 30.90
N GLY A 83 -33.37 13.63 31.30
CA GLY A 83 -33.97 12.57 32.10
C GLY A 83 -34.11 11.23 31.36
N LEU A 84 -33.78 10.13 32.02
CA LEU A 84 -34.11 8.76 31.62
C LEU A 84 -34.68 7.99 32.83
N GLU A 85 -35.43 6.92 32.60
CA GLU A 85 -35.82 6.01 33.69
C GLU A 85 -34.62 5.19 34.17
N GLU A 86 -33.84 4.64 33.24
CA GLU A 86 -32.67 3.81 33.51
C GLU A 86 -31.57 4.09 32.47
N ILE A 87 -30.32 4.24 32.92
CA ILE A 87 -29.16 4.51 32.04
C ILE A 87 -28.49 3.20 31.62
N ALA A 88 -28.09 2.38 32.58
CA ALA A 88 -27.45 1.08 32.34
C ALA A 88 -27.55 0.20 33.58
N LYS A 89 -27.75 -1.11 33.37
CA LYS A 89 -27.72 -2.13 34.43
C LYS A 89 -26.29 -2.58 34.70
N VAL A 90 -25.88 -2.54 35.97
CA VAL A 90 -24.63 -3.14 36.45
C VAL A 90 -24.92 -4.57 36.89
N HIS A 91 -24.73 -5.53 36.00
CA HIS A 91 -25.05 -6.94 36.26
C HIS A 91 -24.16 -7.59 37.33
N ARG A 92 -22.89 -7.16 37.44
CA ARG A 92 -21.95 -7.62 38.46
C ARG A 92 -21.06 -6.46 38.91
N ILE A 93 -20.90 -6.34 40.22
CA ILE A 93 -20.00 -5.38 40.85
C ILE A 93 -18.69 -6.10 41.15
N VAL A 94 -17.58 -5.53 40.72
CA VAL A 94 -16.24 -6.00 41.07
C VAL A 94 -15.86 -5.36 42.41
N SER A 95 -15.38 -6.18 43.36
CA SER A 95 -14.93 -5.67 44.65
C SER A 95 -13.65 -4.85 44.51
N GLN A 96 -13.54 -3.78 45.31
CA GLN A 96 -12.36 -2.91 45.33
C GLN A 96 -11.08 -3.67 45.73
N GLU A 97 -11.22 -4.73 46.53
CA GLU A 97 -10.16 -5.65 46.91
C GLU A 97 -9.60 -6.40 45.70
N LYS A 98 -10.48 -6.89 44.81
CA LYS A 98 -10.09 -7.52 43.53
C LYS A 98 -9.43 -6.54 42.58
N LEU A 99 -9.87 -5.27 42.55
CA LEU A 99 -9.21 -4.25 41.73
C LEU A 99 -7.84 -3.85 42.26
N ARG A 100 -7.64 -3.92 43.59
CA ARG A 100 -6.36 -3.62 44.24
C ARG A 100 -5.27 -4.63 43.87
N GLU A 101 -5.66 -5.86 43.50
CA GLU A 101 -4.74 -6.87 42.96
C GLU A 101 -4.09 -6.41 41.64
N PHE A 102 -4.80 -5.60 40.85
CA PHE A 102 -4.32 -5.05 39.58
C PHE A 102 -3.65 -3.67 39.71
N PHE A 103 -4.07 -2.88 40.71
CA PHE A 103 -3.60 -1.50 40.94
C PHE A 103 -3.21 -1.26 42.40
N PRO A 104 -2.11 -1.88 42.89
CA PRO A 104 -1.71 -1.83 44.31
C PRO A 104 -1.30 -0.44 44.80
N GLU A 105 -0.87 0.45 43.90
CA GLU A 105 -0.51 1.85 44.19
C GLU A 105 -1.69 2.82 44.30
N VAL A 106 -2.93 2.34 44.16
CA VAL A 106 -4.15 3.17 44.21
C VAL A 106 -4.88 2.93 45.52
N GLU A 107 -5.26 4.00 46.20
CA GLU A 107 -6.06 3.95 47.43
C GLU A 107 -7.38 3.20 47.22
N LEU A 108 -7.78 2.38 48.20
CA LEU A 108 -9.01 1.55 48.15
C LEU A 108 -10.25 2.37 47.78
N GLU A 109 -10.36 3.57 48.33
CA GLU A 109 -11.48 4.49 48.12
C GLU A 109 -11.61 4.94 46.64
N GLU A 110 -10.50 5.02 45.89
CA GLU A 110 -10.48 5.41 44.46
C GLU A 110 -10.83 4.23 43.52
N LEU A 111 -10.78 3.00 44.03
CA LEU A 111 -11.10 1.78 43.27
C LEU A 111 -12.58 1.38 43.37
N LYS A 112 -13.35 2.01 44.26
CA LYS A 112 -14.78 1.75 44.46
C LYS A 112 -15.60 2.05 43.20
N ARG A 113 -16.52 1.14 42.83
CA ARG A 113 -17.40 1.29 41.65
C ARG A 113 -18.87 1.33 42.08
N PRO A 114 -19.68 2.23 41.49
CA PRO A 114 -21.09 2.34 41.83
C PRO A 114 -21.88 1.11 41.34
N GLY A 115 -22.78 0.60 42.18
CA GLY A 115 -23.71 -0.49 41.82
C GLY A 115 -24.94 -0.03 41.03
N LYS A 116 -25.22 1.28 41.04
CA LYS A 116 -26.32 1.91 40.30
C LYS A 116 -25.77 3.10 39.52
N ILE A 117 -26.24 3.28 38.28
CA ILE A 117 -25.82 4.37 37.41
C ILE A 117 -26.95 5.39 37.31
N ASP A 118 -26.71 6.55 37.92
CA ASP A 118 -27.65 7.67 37.97
C ASP A 118 -27.28 8.78 36.97
N LEU A 119 -26.04 8.81 36.48
CA LEU A 119 -25.50 9.85 35.60
C LEU A 119 -24.72 9.23 34.44
N LEU A 120 -24.92 9.75 33.22
CA LEU A 120 -24.08 9.46 32.06
C LEU A 120 -23.37 10.75 31.62
N ILE A 121 -22.05 10.71 31.55
CA ILE A 121 -21.20 11.82 31.09
C ILE A 121 -20.71 11.49 29.68
N SER A 122 -21.07 12.35 28.73
CA SER A 122 -20.76 12.20 27.30
C SER A 122 -19.38 12.74 26.93
N HIS A 123 -18.93 12.46 25.71
CA HIS A 123 -17.66 13.00 25.19
C HIS A 123 -17.65 14.54 25.05
N ARG A 124 -18.81 15.22 25.09
CA ARG A 124 -18.91 16.70 25.07
C ARG A 124 -18.25 17.33 26.30
N GLU A 125 -18.20 16.61 27.40
CA GLU A 125 -17.50 17.03 28.62
C GLU A 125 -16.02 16.62 28.57
N GLY A 126 -15.34 16.84 27.44
CA GLY A 126 -13.97 16.35 27.19
C GLY A 126 -12.92 16.77 28.22
N ARG A 127 -13.16 17.87 28.95
CA ARG A 127 -12.34 18.30 30.10
C ARG A 127 -12.43 17.37 31.32
N LEU A 128 -13.51 16.59 31.43
CA LEU A 128 -13.70 15.53 32.41
C LEU A 128 -13.25 14.16 31.88
N ALA A 129 -12.82 14.07 30.61
CA ALA A 129 -12.43 12.82 29.99
C ALA A 129 -11.20 12.22 30.71
N PRO A 130 -11.26 10.95 31.10
CA PRO A 130 -10.14 10.32 31.79
C PRO A 130 -8.91 10.17 30.89
N GLN A 131 -7.73 10.41 31.44
CA GLN A 131 -6.44 10.09 30.82
C GLN A 131 -5.94 8.74 31.31
N ARG A 132 -5.37 7.96 30.39
CA ARG A 132 -4.79 6.66 30.72
C ARG A 132 -3.55 6.86 31.60
N VAL A 133 -3.56 6.27 32.79
CA VAL A 133 -2.41 6.28 33.73
C VAL A 133 -1.63 4.99 33.64
N LYS A 134 -2.33 3.86 33.72
CA LYS A 134 -1.69 2.54 33.78
C LYS A 134 -2.50 1.52 33.00
N ILE A 135 -1.81 0.64 32.30
CA ILE A 135 -2.41 -0.51 31.63
C ILE A 135 -1.89 -1.73 32.35
N VAL A 136 -2.81 -2.62 32.65
CA VAL A 136 -2.48 -3.90 33.18
C VAL A 136 -3.40 -4.85 32.41
N GLY A 137 -2.84 -5.72 31.55
CA GLY A 137 -3.57 -6.45 30.48
C GLY A 137 -4.49 -5.60 29.60
N ASP A 138 -5.76 -6.00 29.54
CA ASP A 138 -6.91 -5.29 29.00
C ASP A 138 -7.60 -4.32 30.02
N LEU A 139 -7.21 -4.27 31.34
CA LEU A 139 -7.65 -3.25 32.31
C LEU A 139 -6.79 -2.03 32.09
N VAL A 140 -7.45 -0.90 32.10
CA VAL A 140 -6.83 0.40 32.00
C VAL A 140 -7.30 1.20 33.20
N LEU A 141 -6.34 1.67 33.99
CA LEU A 141 -6.55 2.70 34.98
C LEU A 141 -6.56 4.06 34.28
N TRP A 142 -7.61 4.80 34.53
CA TRP A 142 -7.79 6.14 34.03
C TRP A 142 -7.88 7.12 35.18
N ASP A 143 -7.37 8.32 34.97
CA ASP A 143 -7.40 9.42 35.93
C ASP A 143 -8.05 10.64 35.31
N SER A 144 -8.85 11.34 36.08
CA SER A 144 -9.66 12.46 35.61
C SER A 144 -9.83 13.50 36.72
N PRO A 145 -10.26 14.73 36.37
CA PRO A 145 -10.68 15.72 37.36
C PRO A 145 -11.80 15.26 38.32
N LEU A 146 -12.49 14.15 38.01
CA LEU A 146 -13.52 13.52 38.84
C LEU A 146 -12.97 12.42 39.77
N GLY A 147 -11.71 12.03 39.60
CA GLY A 147 -11.07 10.90 40.26
C GLY A 147 -10.64 9.79 39.31
N LYS A 148 -10.14 8.69 39.87
CA LYS A 148 -9.67 7.52 39.10
C LYS A 148 -10.80 6.52 38.81
N THR A 149 -10.74 5.90 37.64
CA THR A 149 -11.65 4.80 37.23
C THR A 149 -10.89 3.70 36.54
N VAL A 150 -11.50 2.52 36.43
CA VAL A 150 -10.92 1.35 35.78
C VAL A 150 -11.89 0.88 34.68
N ALA A 151 -11.37 0.60 33.50
CA ALA A 151 -12.13 0.02 32.40
C ALA A 151 -11.31 -1.02 31.65
N GLY A 152 -11.94 -2.12 31.26
CA GLY A 152 -11.28 -3.26 30.63
C GLY A 152 -12.03 -4.55 30.92
N ALA A 153 -11.40 -5.68 30.62
CA ALA A 153 -11.94 -7.00 30.89
C ALA A 153 -10.81 -7.98 31.24
N HIS A 154 -10.86 -8.54 32.46
CA HIS A 154 -9.93 -9.56 32.92
C HIS A 154 -10.67 -10.88 33.18
N PRO A 155 -10.13 -12.04 32.78
CA PRO A 155 -10.57 -13.39 33.16
C PRO A 155 -10.82 -13.54 34.67
N ASP A 156 -9.86 -13.11 35.50
CA ASP A 156 -9.90 -13.21 36.97
C ASP A 156 -10.98 -12.34 37.65
N LEU A 157 -11.56 -11.39 36.92
CA LEU A 157 -12.65 -10.56 37.45
C LEU A 157 -14.01 -11.27 37.40
N PHE A 158 -14.23 -12.25 36.50
CA PHE A 158 -15.58 -12.75 36.20
C PHE A 158 -15.80 -14.27 36.00
N GLU A 159 -14.79 -15.14 35.98
CA GLU A 159 -15.02 -16.57 35.66
C GLU A 159 -15.56 -17.45 36.82
N VAL A 160 -16.82 -17.87 36.66
CA VAL A 160 -17.32 -19.22 36.96
C VAL A 160 -17.88 -19.73 35.63
N VAL A 161 -17.41 -20.86 35.09
CA VAL A 161 -17.88 -21.38 33.78
C VAL A 161 -18.27 -22.86 33.88
N ASP A 162 -19.57 -23.12 33.89
CA ASP A 162 -20.18 -24.40 33.52
C ASP A 162 -20.32 -24.49 31.99
N MET A 163 -19.88 -25.60 31.39
CA MET A 163 -19.93 -25.82 29.94
C MET A 163 -21.09 -26.77 29.57
N ALA A 164 -22.12 -26.25 28.90
CA ALA A 164 -23.08 -27.04 28.13
C ALA A 164 -23.42 -26.35 26.80
N ALA A 165 -23.55 -27.16 25.75
CA ALA A 165 -23.57 -26.77 24.35
C ALA A 165 -24.96 -26.36 23.82
N TYR A 166 -24.92 -25.55 22.75
CA TYR A 166 -25.95 -25.19 21.76
C TYR A 166 -26.79 -23.89 21.93
N GLU A 167 -26.91 -23.22 20.77
CA GLU A 167 -27.76 -22.09 20.36
C GLU A 167 -27.40 -20.64 20.79
N SER A 168 -27.03 -19.81 19.80
CA SER A 168 -27.64 -18.49 19.49
C SER A 168 -26.69 -17.42 18.91
N LYS A 169 -27.11 -16.96 17.73
CA LYS A 169 -27.06 -15.64 17.05
C LYS A 169 -26.24 -14.46 17.68
N THR A 170 -25.42 -13.85 16.80
CA THR A 170 -24.91 -12.45 16.75
C THR A 170 -23.83 -11.96 17.74
N HIS A 171 -22.66 -11.54 17.24
CA HIS A 171 -22.19 -10.13 17.31
C HIS A 171 -20.93 -9.81 16.46
N PHE A 172 -20.97 -8.64 15.82
CA PHE A 172 -20.33 -8.26 14.55
C PHE A 172 -18.98 -7.48 14.68
N ALA A 173 -18.25 -7.57 15.79
CA ALA A 173 -17.13 -6.65 16.07
C ALA A 173 -15.70 -7.23 15.87
N ARG A 174 -15.55 -8.55 15.74
CA ARG A 174 -14.24 -9.24 15.83
C ARG A 174 -13.47 -9.38 14.50
N SER A 175 -14.12 -9.09 13.36
CA SER A 175 -13.56 -9.31 12.02
C SER A 175 -12.83 -8.09 11.43
N MET A 176 -13.05 -6.89 11.96
CA MET A 176 -12.49 -5.65 11.39
C MET A 176 -11.10 -5.26 11.90
N ARG A 177 -10.67 -5.75 13.08
CA ARG A 177 -9.34 -5.41 13.64
C ARG A 177 -8.20 -6.28 13.09
N THR A 178 -8.49 -7.51 12.69
CA THR A 178 -7.47 -8.47 12.22
C THR A 178 -7.08 -8.28 10.75
N ALA A 179 -7.85 -7.49 9.98
CA ALA A 179 -7.56 -7.16 8.58
C ALA A 179 -6.71 -5.88 8.39
N ALA A 180 -6.62 -5.02 9.41
CA ALA A 180 -5.84 -3.77 9.35
C ALA A 180 -4.34 -3.97 9.67
N ALA A 181 -3.96 -5.08 10.31
CA ALA A 181 -2.59 -5.38 10.73
C ALA A 181 -1.73 -6.13 9.69
N ARG A 182 -2.23 -6.33 8.46
CA ARG A 182 -1.57 -7.14 7.40
C ARG A 182 -1.04 -6.35 6.19
N TYR A 183 -0.89 -5.02 6.29
CA TYR A 183 -0.49 -4.17 5.15
C TYR A 183 0.80 -3.34 5.33
N GLU A 184 1.63 -3.64 6.32
CA GLU A 184 2.95 -2.98 6.53
C GLU A 184 4.18 -3.80 6.07
N GLU A 185 4.01 -4.91 5.33
CA GLU A 185 5.09 -5.90 5.09
C GLU A 185 5.60 -6.07 3.61
N ILE A 186 5.49 -5.09 2.71
CA ILE A 186 5.97 -5.23 1.30
C ILE A 186 6.80 -4.03 0.74
N ILE A 187 7.63 -3.34 1.53
CA ILE A 187 8.53 -2.29 0.97
C ILE A 187 10.05 -2.51 1.21
N GLU A 188 10.50 -3.46 2.02
CA GLU A 188 11.95 -3.68 2.18
C GLU A 188 12.34 -5.15 2.03
N LYS A 189 12.78 -5.52 0.82
CA LYS A 189 13.93 -6.40 0.52
C LYS A 189 13.92 -6.87 -0.95
N ALA A 190 14.66 -6.14 -1.78
CA ALA A 190 15.35 -6.71 -2.93
C ALA A 190 16.81 -6.27 -2.85
N GLU A 191 17.64 -7.13 -2.29
CA GLU A 191 19.10 -7.05 -2.29
C GLU A 191 19.63 -6.94 -3.72
N ARG A 192 20.58 -6.03 -4.00
CA ARG A 192 21.65 -6.22 -5.01
C ARG A 192 22.89 -5.37 -4.67
N PRO A 193 24.08 -5.84 -5.08
CA PRO A 193 25.34 -5.71 -4.33
C PRO A 193 26.24 -4.56 -4.81
N ALA A 194 27.15 -4.15 -3.93
CA ALA A 194 28.19 -3.15 -4.19
C ALA A 194 29.32 -3.70 -5.09
N ILE A 195 29.55 -3.04 -6.21
CA ILE A 195 30.78 -3.06 -6.99
C ILE A 195 31.08 -1.58 -7.25
N THR A 196 32.18 -1.05 -6.72
CA THR A 196 32.99 0.02 -7.33
C THR A 196 34.19 0.29 -6.41
N ASP A 197 35.30 -0.39 -6.70
CA ASP A 197 36.61 0.26 -6.65
C ASP A 197 36.87 0.86 -8.04
N ILE A 198 37.76 1.86 -8.08
CA ILE A 198 38.46 2.44 -9.24
C ILE A 198 38.06 3.90 -9.57
N VAL A 199 39.04 4.78 -9.28
CA VAL A 199 39.32 6.13 -9.84
C VAL A 199 38.57 7.29 -9.19
N LYS A 200 39.15 7.95 -8.17
CA LYS A 200 40.18 9.02 -8.20
C LYS A 200 39.87 10.18 -9.17
N GLU A 201 39.79 11.37 -8.56
CA GLU A 201 39.90 12.73 -9.11
C GLU A 201 38.65 13.42 -9.69
N GLY A 202 38.27 14.53 -9.05
CA GLY A 202 37.67 15.68 -9.73
C GLY A 202 36.20 16.00 -9.43
N LYS A 203 35.99 16.99 -8.53
CA LYS A 203 34.81 17.87 -8.40
C LYS A 203 33.50 17.25 -7.87
N SER A 204 33.20 17.57 -6.61
CA SER A 204 31.92 17.36 -5.93
C SER A 204 30.76 18.15 -6.56
N PRO A 205 29.60 17.50 -6.81
CA PRO A 205 28.30 18.16 -6.79
C PRO A 205 27.42 17.57 -5.67
N ARG A 206 26.96 18.45 -4.77
CA ARG A 206 25.85 18.19 -3.84
C ARG A 206 24.58 17.85 -4.64
N SER A 207 23.98 16.66 -4.40
CA SER A 207 22.52 16.36 -4.30
C SER A 207 22.07 15.08 -5.01
N SER A 208 21.49 14.12 -4.26
CA SER A 208 20.61 13.07 -4.84
C SER A 208 19.57 12.46 -3.87
N LEU A 209 19.56 12.82 -2.57
CA LEU A 209 18.47 12.45 -1.64
C LEU A 209 17.20 13.33 -1.80
N ALA A 210 17.33 14.53 -2.35
CA ALA A 210 16.20 15.45 -2.54
C ALA A 210 15.23 15.00 -3.64
N SER A 211 15.70 14.38 -4.72
CA SER A 211 14.88 14.01 -5.88
C SER A 211 13.91 12.86 -5.62
N ASN A 212 14.24 11.91 -4.72
CA ASN A 212 13.31 10.86 -4.31
C ASN A 212 12.20 11.38 -3.40
N ARG A 213 12.51 12.39 -2.58
CA ARG A 213 11.50 13.08 -1.77
C ARG A 213 10.57 13.89 -2.67
N GLU A 214 11.12 14.60 -3.67
CA GLU A 214 10.32 15.31 -4.68
C GLU A 214 9.43 14.38 -5.52
N PHE A 215 9.86 13.17 -5.86
CA PHE A 215 9.03 12.20 -6.59
C PHE A 215 7.91 11.61 -5.72
N ILE A 216 8.21 11.24 -4.47
CA ILE A 216 7.19 10.76 -3.52
C ILE A 216 6.22 11.89 -3.19
N ASP A 217 6.74 13.10 -3.01
CA ASP A 217 5.91 14.29 -2.82
C ASP A 217 5.10 14.54 -4.09
N TRP A 218 5.65 14.46 -5.30
CA TRP A 218 4.90 14.55 -6.56
C TRP A 218 3.78 13.50 -6.64
N TRP A 219 4.06 12.24 -6.26
CA TRP A 219 3.04 11.19 -6.15
C TRP A 219 1.98 11.51 -5.09
N LYS A 220 2.33 12.17 -3.98
CA LYS A 220 1.38 12.69 -2.98
C LYS A 220 0.57 13.85 -3.54
N TRP A 221 1.19 14.76 -4.30
CA TRP A 221 0.53 15.88 -4.98
C TRP A 221 -0.47 15.38 -6.04
N ASP A 222 -0.07 14.38 -6.84
CA ASP A 222 -0.96 13.69 -7.78
C ASP A 222 -2.08 12.92 -7.06
N SER A 223 -1.84 12.53 -5.79
CA SER A 223 -2.83 11.89 -4.92
C SER A 223 -3.75 12.85 -4.15
N ILE A 224 -3.64 14.17 -4.35
CA ILE A 224 -4.52 15.14 -3.68
C ILE A 224 -5.97 14.93 -4.13
N GLY A 225 -6.82 14.53 -3.19
CA GLY A 225 -8.23 14.20 -3.42
C GLY A 225 -8.53 12.72 -3.70
N THR A 226 -7.51 11.85 -3.77
CA THR A 226 -7.67 10.41 -4.07
C THR A 226 -7.09 9.47 -2.99
N ALA A 227 -6.45 9.99 -1.96
CA ALA A 227 -5.94 9.20 -0.83
C ALA A 227 -6.94 9.14 0.34
N CYS A 228 -7.36 7.92 0.72
CA CYS A 228 -7.82 7.64 2.08
C CYS A 228 -6.57 7.40 2.92
N GLU A 229 -6.01 8.45 3.51
CA GLU A 229 -5.11 8.26 4.64
C GLU A 229 -5.98 8.08 5.89
N PRO A 230 -5.95 6.93 6.57
CA PRO A 230 -6.42 6.88 7.95
C PRO A 230 -5.48 7.76 8.77
N LYS A 231 -5.81 9.05 8.89
CA LYS A 231 -5.05 9.97 9.73
C LYS A 231 -5.40 9.67 11.18
N CYS A 232 -4.42 9.26 11.96
CA CYS A 232 -4.52 9.38 13.41
C CYS A 232 -4.65 10.88 13.71
N GLY A 233 -5.74 11.28 14.36
CA GLY A 233 -6.02 12.68 14.64
C GLY A 233 -5.11 13.28 15.71
N GLY A 234 -3.78 13.26 15.59
CA GLY A 234 -2.97 14.04 16.55
C GLY A 234 -1.45 14.07 16.46
N CYS A 235 -0.79 12.92 16.49
CA CYS A 235 0.41 12.84 17.34
C CYS A 235 1.71 12.36 16.65
N ARG A 236 1.73 12.00 15.36
CA ARG A 236 2.79 11.15 14.76
C ARG A 236 3.06 9.81 15.49
N CYS A 237 2.23 9.42 16.47
CA CYS A 237 2.56 8.40 17.48
C CYS A 237 2.03 6.97 17.23
N GLY A 238 1.28 6.72 16.15
CA GLY A 238 0.78 5.37 15.81
C GLY A 238 -0.25 4.73 16.75
N ASN A 239 -0.59 5.35 17.91
CA ASN A 239 -1.36 4.73 18.99
C ASN A 239 -2.79 5.27 19.20
N CYS A 240 -3.26 6.26 18.46
CA CYS A 240 -4.63 6.82 18.62
C CYS A 240 -5.66 6.01 17.82
N GLN A 241 -6.86 5.80 18.38
CA GLN A 241 -7.94 5.07 17.69
C GLN A 241 -8.42 5.82 16.42
N PRO A 242 -8.86 5.09 15.36
CA PRO A 242 -9.34 5.71 14.13
C PRO A 242 -10.70 6.39 14.37
N GLY A 243 -10.76 7.71 14.24
CA GLY A 243 -11.99 8.48 14.46
C GLY A 243 -11.98 9.87 13.80
N GLY A 244 -12.49 9.95 12.57
CA GLY A 244 -13.29 11.05 12.00
C GLY A 244 -12.76 12.50 11.88
N LYS A 245 -11.74 12.95 12.59
CA LYS A 245 -11.35 14.38 12.61
C LYS A 245 -10.40 14.77 11.47
N GLU A 246 -10.67 15.90 10.80
CA GLU A 246 -9.78 16.48 9.76
C GLU A 246 -8.49 17.06 10.38
N MET A 247 -8.57 17.46 11.65
CA MET A 247 -7.47 17.98 12.44
C MET A 247 -7.00 17.02 13.52
N THR A 248 -5.80 17.30 13.96
CA THR A 248 -5.01 16.55 14.92
C THR A 248 -5.21 17.20 16.30
N LEU A 249 -5.33 16.48 17.43
CA LEU A 249 -5.47 17.10 18.77
C LEU A 249 -4.37 18.13 19.07
N ALA A 250 -3.13 17.87 18.64
CA ALA A 250 -2.04 18.84 18.75
C ALA A 250 -2.29 20.10 17.89
N LYS A 251 -2.90 19.93 16.71
CA LYS A 251 -3.25 21.04 15.83
C LYS A 251 -4.46 21.84 16.33
N GLU A 252 -5.42 21.18 16.99
CA GLU A 252 -6.54 21.85 17.67
C GLU A 252 -5.99 22.74 18.80
N ARG A 253 -5.09 22.22 19.65
CA ARG A 253 -4.41 23.01 20.69
C ARG A 253 -3.60 24.18 20.13
N GLU A 254 -2.81 23.96 19.07
CA GLU A 254 -2.08 25.06 18.43
C GLU A 254 -3.02 26.15 17.87
N LEU A 255 -4.19 25.76 17.33
CA LEU A 255 -5.19 26.71 16.85
C LEU A 255 -5.82 27.51 18.00
N GLU A 256 -6.13 26.85 19.11
CA GLU A 256 -6.67 27.49 20.31
C GLU A 256 -5.69 28.52 20.87
N ILE A 257 -4.39 28.18 20.99
CA ILE A 257 -3.36 29.13 21.44
C ILE A 257 -3.28 30.36 20.51
N ILE A 258 -3.32 30.15 19.19
CA ILE A 258 -3.30 31.27 18.23
C ILE A 258 -4.59 32.11 18.32
N ARG A 259 -5.74 31.47 18.55
CA ARG A 259 -7.03 32.17 18.73
C ARG A 259 -7.06 32.99 20.00
N GLU A 260 -6.60 32.42 21.12
CA GLU A 260 -6.50 33.11 22.42
C GLU A 260 -5.51 34.28 22.37
N GLY A 261 -4.54 34.25 21.46
CA GLY A 261 -3.61 35.34 21.20
C GLY A 261 -4.17 36.46 20.32
N LEU A 262 -5.43 36.41 19.85
CA LEU A 262 -6.06 37.49 19.09
C LEU A 262 -6.99 38.31 19.98
N THR A 263 -6.80 39.63 20.00
CA THR A 263 -7.64 40.57 20.76
C THR A 263 -8.28 41.57 19.80
N TYR A 264 -9.60 41.71 19.84
CA TYR A 264 -10.30 42.73 19.07
C TYR A 264 -10.32 44.05 19.87
N VAL A 265 -9.85 45.11 19.25
CA VAL A 265 -9.69 46.43 19.86
C VAL A 265 -10.47 47.44 19.03
N GLU A 266 -11.36 48.21 19.67
CA GLU A 266 -12.15 49.23 18.97
C GLU A 266 -11.33 50.48 18.63
N MET A 267 -10.46 50.90 19.55
CA MET A 267 -9.48 51.96 19.36
C MET A 267 -8.37 51.84 20.41
N ASP A 268 -7.14 52.22 20.04
CA ASP A 268 -6.00 52.30 20.95
C ASP A 268 -4.95 53.31 20.45
N THR A 269 -3.74 53.26 21.00
CA THR A 269 -2.62 54.09 20.58
C THR A 269 -2.09 53.74 19.18
N HIS A 270 -2.38 52.55 18.67
CA HIS A 270 -1.94 52.09 17.36
C HIS A 270 -2.89 52.58 16.24
N SER A 271 -4.20 52.50 16.46
CA SER A 271 -5.22 52.81 15.47
C SER A 271 -6.47 53.43 16.10
N THR A 272 -6.96 54.49 15.48
CA THR A 272 -8.27 55.09 15.79
C THR A 272 -9.45 54.29 15.23
N ALA A 273 -9.19 53.30 14.38
CA ALA A 273 -10.20 52.42 13.79
C ALA A 273 -10.13 51.01 14.41
N PRO A 274 -11.26 50.27 14.45
CA PRO A 274 -11.27 48.91 14.99
C PRO A 274 -10.34 47.95 14.25
N HIS A 275 -9.68 47.08 15.00
CA HIS A 275 -8.65 46.18 14.47
C HIS A 275 -8.44 44.97 15.40
N TRP A 276 -7.60 44.04 14.94
CA TRP A 276 -7.12 42.92 15.75
C TRP A 276 -5.65 43.11 16.12
N ASP A 277 -5.37 42.96 17.40
CA ASP A 277 -4.02 42.79 17.96
C ASP A 277 -3.71 41.30 18.09
N THR A 278 -2.43 40.93 17.93
CA THR A 278 -1.98 39.56 18.14
C THR A 278 -0.72 39.44 18.98
N LYS A 279 -0.73 38.41 19.82
CA LYS A 279 0.44 37.83 20.46
C LYS A 279 0.90 36.59 19.71
N TYR A 280 2.21 36.42 19.55
CA TYR A 280 2.76 35.28 18.83
C TYR A 280 2.79 34.00 19.71
N PRO A 281 2.55 32.82 19.11
CA PRO A 281 2.44 31.56 19.85
C PRO A 281 3.83 30.93 20.11
N TRP A 282 4.53 31.43 21.12
CA TRP A 282 5.89 30.97 21.47
C TRP A 282 5.92 29.57 22.11
N ILE A 283 6.82 28.70 21.64
CA ILE A 283 7.10 27.34 22.19
C ILE A 283 7.91 27.43 23.48
N GLN A 284 8.82 28.40 23.54
CA GLN A 284 9.68 28.71 24.68
C GLN A 284 9.68 30.22 24.87
N ASP A 285 10.02 30.69 26.07
CA ASP A 285 10.10 32.12 26.33
C ASP A 285 11.07 32.80 25.35
N PRO A 286 10.66 33.82 24.57
CA PRO A 286 11.55 34.53 23.65
C PRO A 286 12.72 35.23 24.35
N ALA A 287 12.72 35.37 25.69
CA ALA A 287 13.91 35.77 26.46
C ALA A 287 15.12 34.83 26.26
N THR A 288 14.90 33.61 25.75
CA THR A 288 15.96 32.65 25.38
C THR A 288 16.67 32.98 24.06
N LEU A 289 16.14 33.91 23.25
CA LEU A 289 16.74 34.30 21.98
C LEU A 289 18.05 35.08 22.22
N PRO A 290 19.15 34.72 21.53
CA PRO A 290 20.41 35.46 21.65
C PRO A 290 20.32 36.82 20.97
N TYR A 291 20.95 37.84 21.54
CA TYR A 291 21.03 39.17 20.91
C TYR A 291 21.75 39.11 19.55
N ASN A 292 21.02 39.36 18.45
CA ASN A 292 21.43 39.02 17.08
C ASN A 292 21.73 40.21 16.16
N ARG A 293 21.75 41.45 16.67
CA ARG A 293 21.91 42.69 15.89
C ARG A 293 23.08 42.62 14.89
N SER A 294 24.25 42.15 15.33
CA SER A 294 25.44 42.03 14.46
C SER A 294 25.24 41.10 13.26
N GLY A 295 24.48 40.01 13.44
CA GLY A 295 24.14 39.08 12.35
C GLY A 295 23.17 39.68 11.34
N VAL A 296 22.27 40.55 11.78
CA VAL A 296 21.31 41.27 10.93
C VAL A 296 21.97 42.45 10.22
N GLU A 297 22.82 43.21 10.91
CA GLU A 297 23.61 44.29 10.33
C GLU A 297 24.51 43.79 9.18
N ALA A 298 25.19 42.67 9.39
CA ALA A 298 25.95 42.02 8.33
C ALA A 298 25.07 41.58 7.14
N ALA A 299 23.81 41.21 7.37
CA ALA A 299 22.88 40.88 6.29
C ALA A 299 22.40 42.14 5.55
N PHE A 300 22.08 43.20 6.27
CA PHE A 300 21.69 44.50 5.73
C PHE A 300 22.78 45.09 4.82
N LEU A 301 24.03 45.16 5.31
CA LEU A 301 25.18 45.66 4.52
C LEU A 301 25.44 44.82 3.25
N ARG A 302 25.19 43.51 3.29
CA ARG A 302 25.26 42.65 2.10
C ARG A 302 24.15 42.97 1.09
N THR A 303 22.92 43.18 1.56
CA THR A 303 21.78 43.57 0.71
C THR A 303 22.03 44.94 0.08
N GLU A 304 22.51 45.91 0.85
CA GLU A 304 22.88 47.25 0.38
C GLU A 304 23.96 47.17 -0.72
N LYS A 305 25.03 46.40 -0.50
CA LYS A 305 26.07 46.14 -1.50
C LYS A 305 25.55 45.44 -2.76
N GLN A 306 24.51 44.61 -2.63
CA GLN A 306 23.88 43.94 -3.78
C GLN A 306 22.99 44.90 -4.57
N LEU A 307 22.19 45.72 -3.89
CA LEU A 307 21.30 46.72 -4.50
C LEU A 307 22.07 47.82 -5.22
N LYS A 308 23.24 48.22 -4.71
CA LYS A 308 24.14 49.16 -5.39
C LYS A 308 24.52 48.76 -6.81
N LYS A 309 24.44 47.45 -7.15
CA LYS A 309 24.70 46.94 -8.51
C LYS A 309 23.53 47.13 -9.47
N VAL A 310 22.33 47.42 -8.97
CA VAL A 310 21.08 47.57 -9.73
C VAL A 310 20.26 48.72 -9.12
N PRO A 311 20.58 49.99 -9.44
CA PRO A 311 19.95 51.18 -8.83
C PRO A 311 18.41 51.17 -8.90
N GLU A 312 17.83 50.71 -10.01
CA GLU A 312 16.37 50.60 -10.16
C GLU A 312 15.71 49.77 -9.04
N TRP A 313 16.36 48.68 -8.61
CA TRP A 313 15.84 47.86 -7.52
C TRP A 313 16.07 48.51 -6.16
N GLN A 314 17.12 49.33 -6.02
CA GLN A 314 17.40 50.06 -4.79
C GLN A 314 16.30 51.10 -4.51
N ASP A 315 15.90 51.86 -5.52
CA ASP A 315 14.86 52.89 -5.40
C ASP A 315 13.50 52.27 -5.07
N ILE A 316 13.12 51.19 -5.77
CA ILE A 316 11.88 50.45 -5.48
C ILE A 316 11.93 49.83 -4.08
N TYR A 317 13.11 49.35 -3.64
CA TYR A 317 13.28 48.78 -2.31
C TYR A 317 13.07 49.81 -1.20
N ALA A 318 13.70 50.98 -1.32
CA ALA A 318 13.53 52.10 -0.39
C ALA A 318 12.07 52.55 -0.35
N ALA A 319 11.42 52.73 -1.51
CA ALA A 319 10.02 53.10 -1.61
C ALA A 319 9.08 52.11 -0.89
N GLN A 320 9.38 50.81 -0.90
CA GLN A 320 8.59 49.82 -0.16
C GLN A 320 8.77 49.94 1.36
N VAL A 321 9.98 50.23 1.86
CA VAL A 321 10.23 50.48 3.29
C VAL A 321 9.51 51.76 3.73
N HIS A 322 9.61 52.84 2.94
CA HIS A 322 8.91 54.10 3.20
C HIS A 322 7.39 53.93 3.18
N ASP A 323 6.85 53.13 2.24
CA ASP A 323 5.42 52.78 2.22
C ASP A 323 5.00 52.01 3.48
N MET A 324 5.84 51.10 3.99
CA MET A 324 5.55 50.40 5.25
C MET A 324 5.48 51.37 6.42
N VAL A 325 6.41 52.33 6.50
CA VAL A 325 6.40 53.35 7.57
C VAL A 325 5.19 54.28 7.42
N LYS A 326 4.92 54.77 6.21
CA LYS A 326 3.78 55.66 5.92
C LYS A 326 2.43 55.03 6.27
N ARG A 327 2.28 53.72 6.05
CA ARG A 327 1.05 52.97 6.40
C ARG A 327 0.98 52.52 7.86
N GLY A 328 1.99 52.83 8.68
CA GLY A 328 2.07 52.37 10.07
C GLY A 328 2.27 50.86 10.20
N ALA A 329 2.81 50.19 9.18
CA ALA A 329 3.20 48.77 9.23
C ALA A 329 4.62 48.57 9.79
N ALA A 330 5.40 49.65 9.85
CA ALA A 330 6.66 49.73 10.57
C ALA A 330 6.79 51.13 11.19
N THR A 331 7.60 51.28 12.23
CA THR A 331 7.91 52.57 12.85
C THR A 331 9.41 52.69 13.14
N LYS A 332 9.93 53.91 13.14
CA LYS A 332 11.30 54.20 13.57
C LYS A 332 11.32 54.29 15.10
N LEU A 333 12.17 53.51 15.75
CA LEU A 333 12.26 53.54 17.22
C LEU A 333 13.10 54.74 17.66
N THR A 334 12.61 55.51 18.64
CA THR A 334 13.39 56.59 19.26
C THR A 334 14.40 56.01 20.24
N LYS A 335 15.48 56.75 20.53
CA LYS A 335 16.48 56.33 21.53
C LYS A 335 15.83 56.09 22.91
N GLN A 336 14.87 56.93 23.28
CA GLN A 336 14.09 56.79 24.51
C GLN A 336 13.35 55.44 24.58
N VAL A 337 12.61 55.07 23.54
CA VAL A 337 11.88 53.78 23.50
C VAL A 337 12.85 52.59 23.54
N ILE A 338 14.01 52.70 22.89
CA ILE A 338 15.04 51.66 22.92
C ILE A 338 15.63 51.47 24.33
N GLU A 339 15.90 52.57 25.04
CA GLU A 339 16.50 52.57 26.38
C GLU A 339 15.51 52.19 27.50
N GLU A 340 14.23 52.59 27.36
CA GLU A 340 13.18 52.27 28.33
C GLU A 340 12.73 50.79 28.26
N TRP A 341 12.88 50.13 27.11
CA TRP A 341 12.48 48.73 26.93
C TRP A 341 13.42 47.76 27.66
N LYS A 342 12.88 47.07 28.69
CA LYS A 342 13.60 46.05 29.48
C LYS A 342 13.28 44.60 29.09
N GLY A 343 12.45 44.39 28.06
CA GLY A 343 12.03 43.07 27.61
C GLY A 343 13.01 42.41 26.62
N PRO A 344 12.66 41.24 26.06
CA PRO A 344 13.47 40.58 25.05
C PRO A 344 13.52 41.38 23.74
N VAL A 345 14.62 41.27 22.99
CA VAL A 345 14.85 41.99 21.73
C VAL A 345 15.37 41.03 20.67
N TRP A 346 14.78 41.08 19.48
CA TRP A 346 15.24 40.32 18.32
C TRP A 346 15.13 41.15 17.04
N TYR A 347 16.12 40.98 16.15
CA TYR A 347 16.15 41.65 14.85
C TYR A 347 15.84 40.66 13.72
N VAL A 348 15.04 41.08 12.75
CA VAL A 348 14.70 40.32 11.54
C VAL A 348 15.39 40.96 10.34
N SER A 349 16.14 40.18 9.56
CA SER A 349 16.73 40.69 8.31
C SER A 349 15.71 40.72 7.19
N HIS A 350 15.86 41.71 6.30
CA HIS A 350 15.08 41.84 5.08
C HIS A 350 15.97 41.67 3.85
N LEU A 351 15.39 41.03 2.83
CA LEU A 351 16.05 40.69 1.58
C LEU A 351 15.19 41.15 0.39
N VAL A 352 15.86 41.43 -0.72
CA VAL A 352 15.22 41.87 -1.97
C VAL A 352 14.85 40.64 -2.80
N ALA A 353 13.56 40.47 -3.11
CA ALA A 353 13.09 39.50 -4.10
C ALA A 353 12.48 40.24 -5.31
N PRO A 354 13.22 40.35 -6.43
CA PRO A 354 12.67 40.88 -7.67
C PRO A 354 11.55 39.97 -8.19
N ASN A 355 10.42 40.57 -8.53
CA ASN A 355 9.33 39.94 -9.25
C ASN A 355 8.99 40.77 -10.50
N PRO A 356 9.82 40.72 -11.55
CA PRO A 356 9.65 41.54 -12.75
C PRO A 356 8.31 41.30 -13.48
N HIS A 357 7.57 40.25 -13.14
CA HIS A 357 6.25 39.97 -13.73
C HIS A 357 5.09 40.67 -13.03
N SER A 358 5.32 41.35 -11.90
CA SER A 358 4.28 42.06 -11.18
C SER A 358 4.29 43.52 -11.59
N THR A 359 3.27 43.96 -12.32
CA THR A 359 3.06 45.37 -12.69
C THR A 359 2.99 46.28 -11.47
N THR A 360 2.38 45.80 -10.38
CA THR A 360 2.17 46.58 -9.15
C THR A 360 3.23 46.42 -8.07
N THR A 361 4.08 45.38 -8.12
CA THR A 361 5.04 45.06 -7.03
C THR A 361 6.30 44.40 -7.61
N PRO A 362 7.06 45.13 -8.43
CA PRO A 362 8.23 44.59 -9.13
C PRO A 362 9.35 44.12 -8.18
N VAL A 363 9.34 44.56 -6.92
CA VAL A 363 10.24 44.09 -5.86
C VAL A 363 9.43 43.79 -4.60
N ARG A 364 9.65 42.62 -3.98
CA ARG A 364 9.08 42.24 -2.68
C ARG A 364 10.17 42.24 -1.61
N LEU A 365 9.89 42.88 -0.47
CA LEU A 365 10.65 42.70 0.77
C LEU A 365 10.37 41.29 1.32
N VAL A 366 11.42 40.50 1.49
CA VAL A 366 11.35 39.16 2.09
C VAL A 366 12.00 39.22 3.47
N TRP A 367 11.19 39.06 4.51
CA TRP A 367 11.66 39.01 5.89
C TRP A 367 12.12 37.59 6.23
N ASN A 368 13.34 37.48 6.76
CA ASN A 368 13.99 36.21 7.03
C ASN A 368 13.95 35.86 8.52
N SER A 369 12.75 35.58 9.03
CA SER A 369 12.49 35.10 10.39
C SER A 369 13.08 33.71 10.69
N SER A 370 13.61 33.04 9.66
CA SER A 370 14.37 31.79 9.76
C SER A 370 15.89 31.99 9.76
N GLN A 371 16.40 33.23 9.77
CA GLN A 371 17.83 33.49 9.94
C GLN A 371 18.29 32.95 11.30
N LYS A 372 19.17 31.96 11.28
CA LYS A 372 19.76 31.43 12.51
C LYS A 372 20.89 32.33 13.00
N PHE A 373 20.90 32.60 14.30
CA PHE A 373 22.00 33.23 15.00
C PHE A 373 22.31 32.40 16.26
N LYS A 374 23.58 32.02 16.43
CA LYS A 374 24.02 31.08 17.48
C LYS A 374 23.15 29.79 17.56
N GLY A 375 22.73 29.26 16.42
CA GLY A 375 22.00 27.99 16.30
C GLY A 375 20.46 28.08 16.34
N LEU A 376 19.89 29.21 16.80
CA LEU A 376 18.45 29.43 16.93
C LEU A 376 17.93 30.46 15.92
N SER A 377 16.69 30.32 15.46
CA SER A 377 15.96 31.34 14.71
C SER A 377 14.59 31.59 15.34
N MET A 378 13.98 32.74 15.09
CA MET A 378 12.64 33.07 15.60
C MET A 378 11.61 32.01 15.19
N ASN A 379 11.60 31.59 13.93
CA ASN A 379 10.70 30.55 13.42
C ASN A 379 10.90 29.15 14.04
N ASP A 380 12.07 28.87 14.64
CA ASP A 380 12.30 27.62 15.38
C ASP A 380 11.55 27.61 16.73
N LEU A 381 11.26 28.79 17.30
CA LEU A 381 10.57 28.97 18.59
C LEU A 381 9.07 29.31 18.46
N LEU A 382 8.54 29.45 17.25
CA LEU A 382 7.12 29.74 17.02
C LEU A 382 6.33 28.48 16.65
N LEU A 383 5.15 28.32 17.26
CA LEU A 383 4.15 27.36 16.78
C LEU A 383 3.65 27.79 15.39
N LYS A 384 3.29 26.83 14.54
CA LYS A 384 2.78 27.13 13.19
C LYS A 384 1.29 27.38 13.18
N GLY A 385 0.54 26.63 13.99
CA GLY A 385 -0.89 26.44 13.79
C GLY A 385 -1.19 25.42 12.69
N PRO A 386 -2.42 24.91 12.64
CA PRO A 386 -2.89 24.09 11.53
C PRO A 386 -2.91 24.86 10.20
N ASP A 387 -3.00 24.10 9.12
CA ASP A 387 -3.40 24.66 7.83
C ASP A 387 -4.91 24.93 7.87
N VAL A 388 -5.29 26.19 8.02
CA VAL A 388 -6.68 26.66 8.07
C VAL A 388 -7.24 27.06 6.69
N LEU A 389 -6.46 26.86 5.62
CA LEU A 389 -6.84 27.21 4.26
C LEU A 389 -8.04 26.39 3.78
N ASN A 390 -8.96 27.05 3.08
CA ASN A 390 -10.00 26.34 2.33
C ASN A 390 -9.36 25.55 1.18
N PRO A 391 -9.83 24.32 0.87
CA PRO A 391 -9.30 23.59 -0.28
C PRO A 391 -9.53 24.36 -1.58
N ILE A 392 -8.48 24.63 -2.36
CA ILE A 392 -8.56 25.38 -3.63
C ILE A 392 -9.65 24.83 -4.56
N ARG A 393 -9.76 23.49 -4.66
CA ARG A 393 -10.80 22.82 -5.46
C ARG A 393 -12.22 23.18 -5.00
N ALA A 394 -12.45 23.32 -3.68
CA ALA A 394 -13.74 23.67 -3.11
C ALA A 394 -14.10 25.14 -3.40
N VAL A 395 -13.13 26.05 -3.25
CA VAL A 395 -13.30 27.48 -3.59
C VAL A 395 -13.62 27.64 -5.07
N LEU A 396 -12.85 27.00 -5.95
CA LEU A 396 -13.11 27.02 -7.40
C LEU A 396 -14.46 26.39 -7.77
N LEU A 397 -14.91 25.35 -7.05
CA LEU A 397 -16.22 24.75 -7.30
C LEU A 397 -17.36 25.72 -6.94
N ARG A 398 -17.26 26.44 -5.83
CA ARG A 398 -18.24 27.47 -5.43
C ARG A 398 -18.17 28.72 -6.28
N PHE A 399 -16.99 29.13 -6.74
CA PHE A 399 -16.82 30.19 -7.72
C PHE A 399 -17.53 29.87 -9.04
N ARG A 400 -17.60 28.58 -9.42
CA ARG A 400 -18.27 28.11 -10.61
C ARG A 400 -19.76 27.86 -10.44
N LYS A 401 -20.30 27.87 -9.22
CA LYS A 401 -21.69 27.50 -8.92
C LYS A 401 -22.71 28.40 -9.65
N GLY A 402 -22.59 29.71 -9.46
CA GLY A 402 -23.62 30.70 -9.82
C GLY A 402 -23.46 31.31 -11.21
N VAL A 403 -24.51 31.95 -11.70
CA VAL A 403 -24.52 32.66 -13.00
C VAL A 403 -23.58 33.86 -13.00
N PHE A 404 -23.59 34.68 -11.95
CA PHE A 404 -22.70 35.83 -11.80
C PHE A 404 -21.59 35.53 -10.78
N ALA A 405 -20.39 36.05 -11.00
CA ALA A 405 -19.26 35.81 -10.11
C ALA A 405 -18.51 37.09 -9.74
N ALA A 406 -17.83 37.08 -8.59
CA ALA A 406 -17.01 38.17 -8.10
C ALA A 406 -15.67 37.65 -7.56
N LEU A 407 -14.58 38.35 -7.91
CA LEU A 407 -13.23 38.14 -7.41
C LEU A 407 -12.80 39.34 -6.56
N GLY A 408 -12.48 39.09 -5.29
CA GLY A 408 -11.94 40.05 -4.35
C GLY A 408 -10.48 39.72 -4.00
N ASP A 409 -9.70 40.75 -3.67
CA ASP A 409 -8.28 40.64 -3.32
C ASP A 409 -8.01 41.56 -2.12
N ILE A 410 -7.76 40.96 -0.95
CA ILE A 410 -7.53 41.68 0.31
C ILE A 410 -6.14 42.32 0.26
N LYS A 411 -6.12 43.65 0.20
CA LYS A 411 -4.90 44.43 0.13
C LYS A 411 -4.05 44.21 1.37
N LYS A 412 -2.86 43.63 1.18
CA LYS A 412 -1.83 43.46 2.23
C LYS A 412 -2.39 42.76 3.48
N MET A 413 -3.21 41.71 3.30
CA MET A 413 -3.93 40.96 4.36
C MET A 413 -3.14 40.76 5.67
N TYR A 414 -1.87 40.35 5.61
CA TYR A 414 -1.04 40.16 6.81
C TYR A 414 -0.85 41.45 7.62
N ASN A 415 -0.63 42.59 6.97
CA ASN A 415 -0.37 43.86 7.64
C ASN A 415 -1.64 44.53 8.20
N SER A 416 -2.82 43.89 8.08
CA SER A 416 -4.06 44.35 8.71
C SER A 416 -4.15 44.00 10.20
N VAL A 417 -3.40 43.00 10.66
CA VAL A 417 -3.37 42.58 12.08
C VAL A 417 -2.16 43.21 12.77
N TRP A 418 -2.37 43.89 13.89
CA TRP A 418 -1.35 44.55 14.70
C TRP A 418 -0.62 43.59 15.64
N LEU A 419 0.60 43.95 16.02
CA LEU A 419 1.41 43.23 17.01
C LEU A 419 1.35 43.93 18.36
N GLU A 420 1.24 43.17 19.45
CA GLU A 420 1.45 43.72 20.80
C GLU A 420 2.89 44.25 20.97
N GLU A 421 3.10 45.22 21.87
CA GLU A 421 4.39 45.92 22.10
C GLU A 421 5.59 44.98 22.27
N ARG A 422 5.41 43.88 23.00
CA ARG A 422 6.46 42.84 23.18
C ARG A 422 6.89 42.24 21.84
N GLU A 423 5.93 41.95 20.97
CA GLU A 423 6.18 41.34 19.67
C GLU A 423 6.78 42.36 18.70
N VAL A 424 6.43 43.65 18.80
CA VAL A 424 7.08 44.74 18.05
C VAL A 424 8.59 44.75 18.30
N HIS A 425 9.02 44.63 19.57
CA HIS A 425 10.44 44.57 19.92
C HIS A 425 11.16 43.26 19.58
N LEU A 426 10.41 42.21 19.24
CA LEU A 426 10.93 40.96 18.68
C LEU A 426 11.00 40.98 17.13
N HIS A 427 10.45 42.03 16.50
CA HIS A 427 10.48 42.27 15.06
C HIS A 427 11.21 43.57 14.70
N ARG A 428 12.32 43.89 15.40
CA ARG A 428 13.17 45.02 15.03
C ARG A 428 13.90 44.77 13.71
N PHE A 429 14.25 45.80 12.96
CA PHE A 429 15.08 45.70 11.78
C PHE A 429 15.93 46.96 11.58
N LEU A 430 16.95 46.85 10.75
CA LEU A 430 17.91 47.92 10.51
C LEU A 430 17.65 48.58 9.15
N TRP A 431 17.68 49.91 9.12
CA TRP A 431 17.48 50.70 7.90
C TRP A 431 18.19 52.05 7.97
N ARG A 432 18.58 52.57 6.81
CA ARG A 432 19.05 53.94 6.56
C ARG A 432 18.75 54.30 5.11
N ASP A 433 18.50 55.58 4.82
CA ASP A 433 18.12 56.00 3.48
C ASP A 433 19.35 56.17 2.57
N THR A 434 20.46 56.65 3.15
CA THR A 434 21.73 56.86 2.45
C THR A 434 22.90 56.19 3.17
N GLN A 435 24.00 55.90 2.47
CA GLN A 435 25.19 55.24 3.07
C GLN A 435 25.92 56.14 4.09
N ASP A 436 25.71 57.45 4.00
CA ASP A 436 26.31 58.47 4.86
C ASP A 436 25.57 58.60 6.21
N GLU A 437 24.35 58.07 6.29
CA GLU A 437 23.57 58.02 7.52
C GLU A 437 23.96 56.84 8.43
N GLU A 438 23.82 57.07 9.73
CA GLU A 438 23.92 56.01 10.73
C GLU A 438 22.75 55.01 10.58
N ILE A 439 23.06 53.72 10.71
CA ILE A 439 22.05 52.65 10.64
C ILE A 439 21.08 52.81 11.83
N SER A 440 19.84 53.19 11.52
CA SER A 440 18.78 53.37 12.50
C SER A 440 18.01 52.06 12.77
N GLU A 441 17.38 51.98 13.95
CA GLU A 441 16.53 50.85 14.34
C GLU A 441 15.05 51.17 14.07
N TYR A 442 14.40 50.26 13.36
CA TYR A 442 12.96 50.27 13.09
C TYR A 442 12.34 49.02 13.71
N ALA A 443 11.02 48.99 13.84
CA ALA A 443 10.27 47.81 14.24
C ALA A 443 9.04 47.63 13.37
N ILE A 444 8.69 46.36 13.10
CA ILE A 444 7.44 46.02 12.42
C ILE A 444 6.32 46.03 13.47
N THR A 445 5.23 46.70 13.18
CA THR A 445 4.09 46.90 14.08
C THR A 445 2.89 46.00 13.75
N ARG A 446 2.99 45.23 12.67
CA ARG A 446 1.92 44.38 12.12
C ARG A 446 2.44 42.97 11.85
N VAL A 447 1.54 41.98 11.76
CA VAL A 447 1.91 40.59 11.46
C VAL A 447 2.77 40.53 10.19
N ASN A 448 3.94 39.93 10.33
CA ASN A 448 4.98 40.02 9.32
C ASN A 448 5.02 38.79 8.40
N ILE A 449 5.24 39.03 7.11
CA ILE A 449 5.32 37.96 6.11
C ILE A 449 6.66 37.28 6.23
N GLY A 450 6.67 35.97 6.49
CA GLY A 450 7.89 35.18 6.70
C GLY A 450 7.90 34.49 8.07
N ASP A 451 7.05 34.95 8.98
CA ASP A 451 6.85 34.31 10.26
C ASP A 451 6.01 33.04 10.11
N ARG A 452 6.37 32.03 10.89
CA ARG A 452 5.78 30.70 10.83
C ARG A 452 4.25 30.67 11.07
N PRO A 453 3.66 31.44 12.01
CA PRO A 453 2.21 31.46 12.25
C PRO A 453 1.44 32.51 11.44
N ALA A 454 2.10 33.42 10.69
CA ALA A 454 1.45 34.57 10.05
C ALA A 454 0.23 34.20 9.18
N GLY A 455 0.33 33.10 8.42
CA GLY A 455 -0.77 32.57 7.61
C GLY A 455 -1.99 32.10 8.41
N CYS A 456 -1.78 31.53 9.59
CA CYS A 456 -2.86 31.11 10.48
C CYS A 456 -3.48 32.33 11.17
N ILE A 457 -2.66 33.23 11.69
CA ILE A 457 -3.09 34.45 12.40
C ILE A 457 -3.98 35.31 11.51
N ALA A 458 -3.51 35.68 10.30
CA ALA A 458 -4.26 36.58 9.42
C ALA A 458 -5.62 36.01 8.99
N GLN A 459 -5.67 34.71 8.65
CA GLN A 459 -6.92 34.04 8.29
C GLN A 459 -7.87 33.90 9.49
N LEU A 460 -7.32 33.66 10.68
CA LEU A 460 -8.13 33.55 11.89
C LEU A 460 -8.73 34.90 12.26
N ALA A 461 -7.96 36.00 12.23
CA ALA A 461 -8.46 37.35 12.46
C ALA A 461 -9.57 37.73 11.46
N MET A 462 -9.42 37.41 10.17
CA MET A 462 -10.49 37.60 9.18
C MET A 462 -11.75 36.80 9.53
N ARG A 463 -11.62 35.53 9.91
CA ARG A 463 -12.77 34.67 10.30
C ARG A 463 -13.41 35.09 11.61
N GLU A 464 -12.64 35.50 12.62
CA GLU A 464 -13.18 36.00 13.89
C GLU A 464 -13.88 37.36 13.70
N THR A 465 -13.44 38.17 12.74
CA THR A 465 -14.19 39.38 12.32
C THR A 465 -15.58 39.02 11.81
N ALA A 466 -15.70 37.99 10.96
CA ALA A 466 -16.99 37.49 10.47
C ALA A 466 -17.87 36.88 11.58
N ARG A 467 -17.30 36.56 12.74
CA ARG A 467 -18.01 36.00 13.91
C ARG A 467 -18.41 37.04 14.95
N LEU A 468 -18.03 38.31 14.77
CA LEU A 468 -18.49 39.39 15.64
C LEU A 468 -20.02 39.44 15.66
N ALA A 469 -20.60 39.58 16.85
CA ALA A 469 -22.04 39.49 17.06
C ALA A 469 -22.86 40.45 16.17
N LYS A 470 -22.31 41.63 15.86
CA LYS A 470 -22.93 42.63 14.97
C LYS A 470 -23.20 42.09 13.57
N PHE A 471 -22.43 41.12 13.08
CA PHE A 471 -22.57 40.55 11.73
C PHE A 471 -23.35 39.23 11.71
N ALA A 472 -23.90 38.76 12.83
CA ALA A 472 -24.66 37.51 12.88
C ALA A 472 -25.89 37.49 11.94
N HIS A 473 -26.38 38.67 11.52
CA HIS A 473 -27.45 38.82 10.55
C HIS A 473 -27.00 38.63 9.08
N LEU A 474 -25.71 38.84 8.77
CA LEU A 474 -25.09 38.69 7.45
C LEU A 474 -24.58 37.25 7.20
N LYS A 475 -25.50 36.28 7.31
CA LYS A 475 -25.15 34.85 7.31
C LYS A 475 -24.42 34.37 6.05
N GLU A 476 -24.79 34.89 4.87
CA GLU A 476 -24.21 34.45 3.60
C GLU A 476 -22.83 35.09 3.38
N GLU A 477 -22.68 36.34 3.77
CA GLU A 477 -21.45 37.13 3.70
C GLU A 477 -20.39 36.54 4.65
N CYS A 478 -20.76 36.23 5.90
CA CYS A 478 -19.87 35.54 6.83
C CYS A 478 -19.43 34.17 6.29
N ARG A 479 -20.34 33.42 5.66
CA ARG A 479 -20.04 32.14 5.01
C ARG A 479 -19.06 32.30 3.85
N VAL A 480 -19.20 33.33 3.02
CA VAL A 480 -18.27 33.61 1.92
C VAL A 480 -16.86 33.85 2.47
N LEU A 481 -16.69 34.61 3.56
CA LEU A 481 -15.36 34.78 4.19
C LEU A 481 -14.82 33.50 4.79
N GLU A 482 -15.65 32.67 5.42
CA GLU A 482 -15.19 31.44 6.05
C GLU A 482 -14.80 30.37 5.02
N GLU A 483 -15.54 30.27 3.90
CA GLU A 483 -15.44 29.15 2.95
C GLU A 483 -14.95 29.52 1.55
N ASP A 484 -15.26 30.69 1.00
CA ASP A 484 -14.94 31.07 -0.40
C ASP A 484 -13.62 31.87 -0.51
N SER A 485 -12.96 32.12 0.62
CA SER A 485 -11.65 32.76 0.68
C SER A 485 -10.50 31.74 0.56
N TYR A 486 -9.40 32.16 -0.07
CA TYR A 486 -8.14 31.45 -0.08
C TYR A 486 -6.99 32.44 0.12
N VAL A 487 -6.50 32.55 1.37
CA VAL A 487 -5.59 33.63 1.78
C VAL A 487 -6.24 35.00 1.52
N ASP A 488 -5.67 35.81 0.63
CA ASP A 488 -6.09 37.15 0.26
C ASP A 488 -7.14 37.15 -0.86
N ASP A 489 -7.29 36.06 -1.61
CA ASP A 489 -8.26 35.96 -2.70
C ASP A 489 -9.64 35.51 -2.18
N ILE A 490 -10.72 36.19 -2.59
CA ILE A 490 -12.11 35.79 -2.36
C ILE A 490 -12.77 35.50 -3.70
N LEU A 491 -13.27 34.28 -3.90
CA LEU A 491 -13.91 33.89 -5.16
C LEU A 491 -15.31 33.36 -4.89
N THR A 492 -16.32 34.17 -5.19
CA THR A 492 -17.72 33.80 -4.94
C THR A 492 -18.61 33.97 -6.16
N SER A 493 -19.80 33.37 -6.12
CA SER A 493 -20.77 33.47 -7.21
C SER A 493 -22.21 33.33 -6.70
N HIS A 494 -23.15 33.91 -7.44
CA HIS A 494 -24.58 33.90 -7.13
C HIS A 494 -25.43 33.91 -8.41
N ASN A 495 -26.68 33.45 -8.34
CA ASN A 495 -27.58 33.39 -9.50
C ASN A 495 -28.31 34.71 -9.78
N SER A 496 -28.35 35.63 -8.81
CA SER A 496 -28.84 37.01 -8.95
C SER A 496 -27.67 37.98 -8.79
N GLN A 497 -27.60 38.95 -9.69
CA GLN A 497 -26.58 39.99 -9.71
C GLN A 497 -26.78 40.99 -8.55
N GLU A 498 -28.02 41.31 -8.21
CA GLU A 498 -28.40 42.18 -7.10
C GLU A 498 -27.93 41.58 -5.78
N ARG A 499 -28.26 40.31 -5.56
CA ARG A 499 -27.85 39.63 -4.33
C ARG A 499 -26.34 39.44 -4.26
N LEU A 500 -25.65 39.25 -5.40
CA LEU A 500 -24.18 39.25 -5.43
C LEU A 500 -23.61 40.60 -5.00
N LYS A 501 -24.20 41.71 -5.47
CA LYS A 501 -23.79 43.07 -5.05
C LYS A 501 -23.98 43.28 -3.56
N GLU A 502 -25.14 42.92 -3.02
CA GLU A 502 -25.42 42.96 -1.58
C GLU A 502 -24.39 42.17 -0.78
N ILE A 503 -24.08 40.94 -1.22
CA ILE A 503 -23.07 40.10 -0.59
C ILE A 503 -21.70 40.79 -0.64
N THR A 504 -21.27 41.32 -1.79
CA THR A 504 -19.97 42.01 -1.90
C THR A 504 -19.88 43.25 -1.01
N ASN A 505 -20.97 44.01 -0.85
CA ASN A 505 -20.99 45.19 0.02
C ASN A 505 -20.92 44.78 1.49
N GLY A 506 -21.68 43.77 1.91
CA GLY A 506 -21.62 43.25 3.28
C GLY A 506 -20.26 42.64 3.62
N LEU A 507 -19.57 42.03 2.66
CA LEU A 507 -18.18 41.56 2.83
C LEU A 507 -17.21 42.71 3.11
N GLU A 508 -17.34 43.83 2.40
CA GLU A 508 -16.53 45.03 2.65
C GLU A 508 -16.78 45.60 4.04
N GLU A 509 -18.05 45.65 4.48
CA GLU A 509 -18.41 46.09 5.84
C GLU A 509 -17.77 45.21 6.91
N ILE A 510 -17.87 43.89 6.76
CA ILE A 510 -17.27 42.93 7.70
C ILE A 510 -15.76 43.10 7.73
N LEU A 511 -15.10 43.12 6.57
CA LEU A 511 -13.64 43.22 6.48
C LEU A 511 -13.11 44.55 7.06
N ALA A 512 -13.79 45.67 6.77
CA ALA A 512 -13.43 46.99 7.28
C ALA A 512 -13.45 47.02 8.82
N ALA A 513 -14.42 46.35 9.46
CA ALA A 513 -14.47 46.25 10.91
C ALA A 513 -13.31 45.48 11.53
N GLY A 514 -12.63 44.61 10.77
CA GLY A 514 -11.42 43.90 11.21
C GLY A 514 -10.11 44.58 10.84
N GLY A 515 -10.16 45.77 10.21
CA GLY A 515 -8.98 46.45 9.68
C GLY A 515 -8.49 45.93 8.32
N PHE A 516 -9.29 45.11 7.62
CA PHE A 516 -8.98 44.59 6.30
C PHE A 516 -9.58 45.49 5.21
N ALA A 517 -8.80 45.77 4.16
CA ALA A 517 -9.25 46.55 3.00
C ALA A 517 -9.21 45.70 1.73
N LEU A 518 -10.27 45.74 0.93
CA LEU A 518 -10.33 45.07 -0.37
C LEU A 518 -9.85 46.00 -1.49
N LYS A 519 -9.28 45.41 -2.54
CA LYS A 519 -9.16 46.09 -3.85
C LYS A 519 -10.53 46.05 -4.55
N PRO A 520 -10.77 46.92 -5.57
CA PRO A 520 -11.99 46.88 -6.35
C PRO A 520 -12.28 45.48 -6.89
N TRP A 521 -13.52 45.02 -6.70
CA TRP A 521 -13.99 43.71 -7.16
C TRP A 521 -13.91 43.58 -8.69
N VAL A 522 -13.57 42.39 -9.16
CA VAL A 522 -13.77 42.01 -10.57
C VAL A 522 -15.05 41.18 -10.65
N ARG A 523 -16.08 41.66 -11.33
CA ARG A 523 -17.36 40.94 -11.49
C ARG A 523 -17.50 40.39 -12.91
N SER A 524 -18.13 39.23 -13.08
CA SER A 524 -18.46 38.68 -14.40
C SER A 524 -19.24 39.73 -15.22
N GLU A 525 -18.99 39.77 -16.53
CA GLU A 525 -19.58 40.73 -17.48
C GLU A 525 -19.14 42.21 -17.29
N GLN A 526 -18.22 42.52 -16.36
CA GLN A 526 -17.63 43.86 -16.23
C GLN A 526 -16.24 43.91 -16.89
N SER A 527 -16.01 44.93 -17.72
CA SER A 527 -14.70 45.23 -18.29
C SER A 527 -13.80 45.90 -17.25
N GLY A 528 -12.94 45.10 -16.60
CA GLY A 528 -11.84 45.58 -15.73
C GLY A 528 -12.24 45.94 -14.28
N ARG A 529 -11.27 46.50 -13.54
CA ARG A 529 -11.39 46.89 -12.11
C ARG A 529 -11.86 48.34 -11.89
N ASN A 530 -12.41 49.00 -12.90
CA ASN A 530 -12.71 50.43 -12.79
C ASN A 530 -14.00 50.66 -12.00
N GLU A 531 -13.87 51.20 -10.78
CA GLU A 531 -14.94 52.00 -10.20
C GLU A 531 -15.27 53.15 -11.17
N VAL A 532 -16.56 53.43 -11.30
CA VAL A 532 -17.06 54.64 -11.98
C VAL A 532 -16.62 55.84 -11.15
N VAL A 533 -15.36 56.23 -11.28
CA VAL A 533 -14.88 57.54 -10.84
C VAL A 533 -15.21 58.49 -11.98
N ASP A 534 -16.06 59.48 -11.67
CA ASP A 534 -16.36 60.59 -12.57
C ASP A 534 -15.02 61.17 -13.09
N PRO A 535 -14.78 61.15 -14.42
CA PRO A 535 -13.56 61.69 -15.03
C PRO A 535 -13.30 63.16 -14.66
N SER A 536 -14.29 63.87 -14.10
CA SER A 536 -14.17 65.25 -13.63
C SER A 536 -13.43 65.43 -12.29
N GLN A 537 -13.19 64.36 -11.50
CA GLN A 537 -12.63 64.46 -10.14
C GLN A 537 -11.17 63.99 -9.97
N VAL A 538 -10.46 63.60 -11.03
CA VAL A 538 -9.05 63.18 -10.94
C VAL A 538 -8.10 64.25 -11.49
N PRO A 539 -7.17 64.80 -10.68
CA PRO A 539 -6.13 65.70 -11.17
C PRO A 539 -5.26 65.04 -12.25
N LYS A 540 -5.10 65.70 -13.40
CA LYS A 540 -4.41 65.21 -14.61
C LYS A 540 -2.87 65.18 -14.53
N GLU A 541 -2.26 65.22 -13.35
CA GLU A 541 -0.81 65.37 -13.20
C GLU A 541 -0.21 64.26 -12.34
N SER A 542 0.16 63.13 -12.98
CA SER A 542 1.28 62.22 -12.61
C SER A 542 1.16 60.83 -13.27
N VAL A 543 1.00 60.77 -14.60
CA VAL A 543 1.20 59.51 -15.33
C VAL A 543 2.67 59.42 -15.72
N SER A 544 3.53 59.00 -14.79
CA SER A 544 4.89 58.58 -15.15
C SER A 544 4.79 57.29 -15.95
N GLN A 545 5.14 57.32 -17.24
CA GLN A 545 5.26 56.15 -18.10
C GLN A 545 6.36 55.22 -17.55
N SER A 546 6.00 54.31 -16.65
CA SER A 546 6.85 53.17 -16.33
C SER A 546 6.87 52.24 -17.55
N LYS A 547 8.02 52.17 -18.22
CA LYS A 547 8.30 51.18 -19.28
C LYS A 547 8.19 49.77 -18.69
N THR A 548 6.98 49.22 -18.66
CA THR A 548 6.77 47.81 -18.36
C THR A 548 7.26 47.02 -19.55
N ILE A 549 8.41 46.33 -19.40
CA ILE A 549 8.84 45.33 -20.37
C ILE A 549 7.83 44.19 -20.26
N ILE A 550 6.88 44.17 -21.21
CA ILE A 550 5.91 43.09 -21.26
C ILE A 550 6.63 41.83 -21.75
N LEU A 551 6.88 40.88 -20.84
CA LEU A 551 7.44 39.60 -21.22
C LEU A 551 6.32 38.80 -21.92
N PRO A 552 6.55 38.13 -23.06
CA PRO A 552 5.50 37.52 -23.90
C PRO A 552 4.70 36.38 -23.25
N ASN A 553 4.96 36.07 -21.98
CA ASN A 553 4.22 35.12 -21.15
C ASN A 553 3.42 35.78 -20.02
N GLN A 554 3.40 37.11 -20.00
CA GLN A 554 2.57 37.85 -19.08
C GLN A 554 1.13 37.74 -19.55
N LEU A 555 0.25 37.59 -18.57
CA LEU A 555 -1.15 37.94 -18.76
C LEU A 555 -1.17 39.34 -19.34
N ARG A 556 -1.97 39.53 -20.39
CA ARG A 556 -2.33 40.88 -20.81
C ARG A 556 -2.96 41.56 -19.60
N ASP A 557 -2.90 42.89 -19.53
CA ASP A 557 -3.52 43.63 -18.42
C ASP A 557 -5.02 43.29 -18.24
N GLU A 558 -5.63 42.76 -19.30
CA GLU A 558 -7.01 42.28 -19.39
C GLU A 558 -7.24 40.89 -18.76
N ASP A 559 -6.22 40.03 -18.71
CA ASP A 559 -6.41 38.63 -18.29
C ASP A 559 -6.41 38.52 -16.76
N ASN A 560 -7.53 38.06 -16.20
CA ASN A 560 -7.68 37.84 -14.76
C ASN A 560 -7.32 36.40 -14.37
N LYS A 561 -6.95 36.21 -13.11
CA LYS A 561 -6.64 34.88 -12.55
C LYS A 561 -7.67 34.52 -11.49
N ALA A 562 -8.17 33.30 -11.56
CA ALA A 562 -8.95 32.66 -10.50
C ALA A 562 -8.13 31.50 -9.91
N LEU A 563 -7.41 31.76 -8.81
CA LEU A 563 -6.53 30.80 -8.12
C LEU A 563 -5.62 29.99 -9.06
N GLY A 564 -4.97 30.69 -10.01
CA GLY A 564 -4.03 30.11 -10.97
C GLY A 564 -4.63 29.55 -12.26
N LYS A 565 -5.96 29.56 -12.42
CA LYS A 565 -6.62 29.40 -13.73
C LYS A 565 -6.79 30.77 -14.39
N GLY A 566 -6.71 30.83 -15.71
CA GLY A 566 -7.06 32.02 -16.45
C GLY A 566 -8.58 32.22 -16.45
N TYR A 567 -9.02 33.46 -16.32
CA TYR A 567 -10.43 33.84 -16.31
C TYR A 567 -10.67 35.02 -17.25
N LEU A 568 -11.43 34.77 -18.31
CA LEU A 568 -11.91 35.76 -19.26
C LEU A 568 -13.22 36.32 -18.71
N VAL A 569 -13.14 37.48 -18.06
CA VAL A 569 -14.24 38.08 -17.29
C VAL A 569 -15.43 38.45 -18.17
N GLU A 570 -15.15 38.98 -19.36
CA GLU A 570 -16.17 39.41 -20.33
C GLU A 570 -16.92 38.23 -20.96
N GLU A 571 -16.19 37.15 -21.29
CA GLU A 571 -16.79 35.92 -21.85
C GLU A 571 -17.35 34.97 -20.78
N ASP A 572 -17.11 35.24 -19.49
CA ASP A 572 -17.35 34.35 -18.35
C ASP A 572 -16.78 32.92 -18.51
N LYS A 573 -15.54 32.83 -19.00
CA LYS A 573 -14.88 31.56 -19.32
C LYS A 573 -13.56 31.36 -18.58
N LEU A 574 -13.30 30.12 -18.17
CA LEU A 574 -12.05 29.67 -17.59
C LEU A 574 -11.15 29.03 -18.65
N TYR A 575 -9.83 29.20 -18.55
CA TYR A 575 -8.86 28.47 -19.36
C TYR A 575 -7.65 28.03 -18.53
N ILE A 576 -6.91 27.04 -19.02
CA ILE A 576 -5.72 26.51 -18.34
C ILE A 576 -4.49 27.27 -18.82
N MET A 577 -3.69 27.78 -17.89
CA MET A 577 -2.41 28.41 -18.20
C MET A 577 -1.31 27.35 -18.34
N ALA A 578 -1.25 26.69 -19.49
CA ALA A 578 -0.24 25.70 -19.85
C ALA A 578 0.96 26.37 -20.55
N SER A 579 2.18 26.04 -20.17
CA SER A 579 3.37 26.58 -20.84
C SER A 579 4.50 25.58 -20.87
N ILE A 580 5.25 25.58 -21.97
CA ILE A 580 6.46 24.77 -22.15
C ILE A 580 7.66 25.69 -22.09
N ASN A 581 8.58 25.40 -21.17
CA ASN A 581 9.78 26.21 -20.97
C ASN A 581 10.93 25.36 -20.41
N PHE A 582 11.99 25.20 -21.21
CA PHE A 582 13.18 24.40 -20.84
C PHE A 582 14.31 25.22 -20.21
N SER A 583 14.16 26.54 -20.10
CA SER A 583 15.21 27.40 -19.54
C SER A 583 15.55 27.05 -18.10
N VAL A 584 16.78 27.34 -17.68
CA VAL A 584 17.26 27.03 -16.33
C VAL A 584 16.40 27.77 -15.31
N ARG A 585 15.97 27.08 -14.25
CA ARG A 585 15.30 27.73 -13.12
C ARG A 585 16.35 28.40 -12.23
N LYS A 586 16.33 29.73 -12.13
CA LYS A 586 17.12 30.50 -11.16
C LYS A 586 16.17 31.06 -10.11
N LYS A 587 16.40 30.76 -8.83
CA LYS A 587 15.51 31.17 -7.72
C LYS A 587 14.03 30.78 -7.93
N LYS A 588 13.78 29.55 -8.39
CA LYS A 588 12.46 28.98 -8.74
C LYS A 588 11.77 29.59 -9.98
N MET A 589 12.35 30.61 -10.61
CA MET A 589 11.82 31.22 -11.84
C MET A 589 12.55 30.70 -13.07
N ARG A 590 11.83 30.45 -14.16
CA ARG A 590 12.43 30.15 -15.47
C ARG A 590 13.09 31.41 -16.02
N THR A 591 14.27 31.27 -16.61
CA THR A 591 15.08 32.40 -17.11
C THR A 591 14.74 32.81 -18.54
N GLY A 592 14.17 31.91 -19.33
CA GLY A 592 13.75 32.14 -20.70
C GLY A 592 12.24 32.27 -20.86
N GLN A 593 11.80 32.66 -22.05
CA GLN A 593 10.39 32.79 -22.42
C GLN A 593 9.75 31.41 -22.65
N ASN A 594 8.41 31.35 -22.67
CA ASN A 594 7.67 30.12 -22.92
C ASN A 594 7.64 29.94 -24.43
N LEU A 595 7.68 28.68 -24.86
CA LEU A 595 7.77 28.37 -26.27
C LEU A 595 6.41 28.53 -26.93
N LEU A 596 6.40 29.19 -28.10
CA LEU A 596 5.27 29.10 -29.02
C LEU A 596 5.19 27.69 -29.63
N LYS A 597 4.03 27.28 -30.13
CA LYS A 597 3.83 25.93 -30.73
C LYS A 597 4.89 25.63 -31.80
N SER A 598 5.18 26.59 -32.68
CA SER A 598 6.21 26.48 -33.72
C SER A 598 7.63 26.34 -33.19
N GLU A 599 7.90 26.80 -31.97
CA GLU A 599 9.22 26.75 -31.35
C GLU A 599 9.45 25.48 -30.51
N VAL A 600 8.38 24.78 -30.09
CA VAL A 600 8.48 23.62 -29.19
C VAL A 600 9.43 22.57 -29.76
N ARG A 601 9.23 22.16 -31.02
CA ARG A 601 10.05 21.13 -31.65
C ARG A 601 11.51 21.57 -31.81
N LEU A 602 11.74 22.82 -32.20
CA LEU A 602 13.07 23.40 -32.42
C LEU A 602 13.86 23.57 -31.11
N ARG A 603 13.20 23.95 -30.01
CA ARG A 603 13.83 24.28 -28.73
C ARG A 603 13.72 23.18 -27.67
N THR A 604 13.14 22.02 -28.00
CA THR A 604 13.15 20.86 -27.10
C THR A 604 14.57 20.30 -26.98
N PRO A 605 15.10 20.10 -25.76
CA PRO A 605 16.45 19.56 -25.55
C PRO A 605 16.73 18.28 -26.36
N ASN A 606 17.93 18.17 -26.92
CA ASN A 606 18.45 16.96 -27.53
C ASN A 606 19.82 16.64 -26.91
N PRO A 607 19.92 15.68 -25.98
CA PRO A 607 18.88 14.72 -25.59
C PRO A 607 17.78 15.30 -24.69
N LEU A 608 16.54 14.84 -24.88
CA LEU A 608 15.45 15.06 -23.93
C LEU A 608 15.56 14.00 -22.83
N THR A 609 15.57 14.42 -21.56
CA THR A 609 15.73 13.51 -20.41
C THR A 609 14.41 13.29 -19.67
N ARG A 610 14.33 12.23 -18.85
CA ARG A 610 13.16 11.93 -18.01
C ARG A 610 12.83 13.08 -17.06
N ARG A 611 13.85 13.76 -16.52
CA ARG A 611 13.71 14.97 -15.68
C ARG A 611 13.05 16.12 -16.44
N HIS A 612 13.48 16.37 -17.68
CA HIS A 612 12.88 17.42 -18.52
C HIS A 612 11.41 17.12 -18.80
N LEU A 613 11.07 15.89 -19.19
CA LEU A 613 9.69 15.46 -19.42
C LEU A 613 8.80 15.64 -18.18
N LEU A 614 9.21 15.10 -17.03
CA LEU A 614 8.46 15.24 -15.78
C LEU A 614 8.27 16.72 -15.41
N SER A 615 9.31 17.54 -15.58
CA SER A 615 9.25 18.97 -15.24
C SER A 615 8.21 19.75 -16.06
N GLN A 616 7.97 19.38 -17.33
CA GLN A 616 6.93 20.01 -18.14
C GLN A 616 5.54 19.43 -17.80
N VAL A 617 5.42 18.10 -17.69
CA VAL A 617 4.15 17.44 -17.35
C VAL A 617 3.60 17.90 -15.99
N ALA A 618 4.46 18.01 -14.98
CA ALA A 618 4.09 18.48 -13.65
C ALA A 618 3.76 19.98 -13.59
N GLY A 619 4.11 20.76 -14.62
CA GLY A 619 3.78 22.18 -14.72
C GLY A 619 2.31 22.46 -15.05
N LEU A 620 1.56 21.47 -15.55
CA LEU A 620 0.16 21.62 -15.90
C LEU A 620 -0.74 21.67 -14.65
N TYR A 621 -1.13 22.88 -14.25
CA TYR A 621 -1.94 23.13 -13.06
C TYR A 621 -3.45 23.04 -13.36
N ASP A 622 -4.08 21.95 -12.91
CA ASP A 622 -5.51 21.72 -13.08
C ASP A 622 -6.16 21.09 -11.82
N PRO A 623 -6.51 21.90 -10.80
CA PRO A 623 -7.04 21.40 -9.52
C PRO A 623 -8.45 20.78 -9.61
N VAL A 624 -9.28 21.26 -10.55
CA VAL A 624 -10.68 20.83 -10.78
C VAL A 624 -10.75 19.70 -11.82
N GLY A 625 -9.72 19.52 -12.66
CA GLY A 625 -9.69 18.43 -13.64
C GLY A 625 -10.49 18.74 -14.91
N LEU A 626 -10.39 19.97 -15.44
CA LEU A 626 -11.00 20.33 -16.72
C LEU A 626 -10.27 19.70 -17.93
N VAL A 627 -8.95 19.48 -17.80
CA VAL A 627 -8.08 18.92 -18.86
C VAL A 627 -7.42 17.62 -18.41
N THR A 628 -8.06 16.88 -17.49
CA THR A 628 -7.55 15.60 -16.98
C THR A 628 -7.14 14.62 -18.09
N PRO A 629 -7.86 14.47 -19.22
CA PRO A 629 -7.42 13.58 -20.31
C PRO A 629 -6.05 13.96 -20.88
N ALA A 630 -5.79 15.23 -21.14
CA ALA A 630 -4.48 15.70 -21.63
C ALA A 630 -3.39 15.57 -20.56
N LYS A 631 -3.71 15.88 -19.29
CA LYS A 631 -2.80 15.69 -18.16
C LYS A 631 -2.42 14.21 -17.99
N GLN A 632 -3.38 13.30 -18.14
CA GLN A 632 -3.17 11.88 -17.94
C GLN A 632 -2.36 11.26 -19.09
N LYS A 633 -2.52 11.75 -20.31
CA LYS A 633 -1.63 11.43 -21.45
C LYS A 633 -0.16 11.70 -21.09
N GLY A 634 0.13 12.84 -20.45
CA GLY A 634 1.46 13.17 -19.94
C GLY A 634 1.94 12.26 -18.81
N ALA A 635 1.09 11.93 -17.85
CA ALA A 635 1.42 11.01 -16.75
C ALA A 635 1.74 9.58 -17.26
N ILE A 636 0.99 9.09 -18.25
CA ILE A 636 1.26 7.81 -18.93
C ILE A 636 2.63 7.85 -19.61
N LEU A 637 2.95 8.95 -20.31
CA LEU A 637 4.22 9.08 -21.03
C LEU A 637 5.43 9.10 -20.08
N VAL A 638 5.35 9.85 -18.97
CA VAL A 638 6.36 9.82 -17.89
C VAL A 638 6.56 8.38 -17.40
N ARG A 639 5.48 7.63 -17.19
CA ARG A 639 5.56 6.24 -16.76
C ARG A 639 6.22 5.33 -17.79
N LYS A 640 5.89 5.47 -19.08
CA LYS A 640 6.55 4.73 -20.17
C LYS A 640 8.06 5.01 -20.19
N ALA A 641 8.45 6.27 -20.01
CA ALA A 641 9.84 6.68 -19.96
C ALA A 641 10.65 5.97 -18.85
N PHE A 642 10.05 5.74 -17.67
CA PHE A 642 10.70 4.95 -16.61
C PHE A 642 10.72 3.43 -16.86
N GLN A 643 9.78 2.90 -17.66
CA GLN A 643 9.71 1.47 -17.98
C GLN A 643 10.72 1.04 -19.05
N GLU A 644 11.15 1.97 -19.89
CA GLU A 644 12.11 1.76 -20.98
C GLU A 644 13.43 1.11 -20.53
N ILE A 645 13.87 1.40 -19.30
CA ILE A 645 15.20 1.01 -18.78
C ILE A 645 15.29 -0.50 -18.47
N GLY A 646 14.20 -1.23 -18.67
CA GLY A 646 14.13 -2.68 -18.48
C GLY A 646 14.16 -3.09 -17.02
N LYS A 647 13.64 -4.29 -16.71
CA LYS A 647 13.60 -4.85 -15.33
C LYS A 647 14.99 -5.14 -14.73
N GLY A 648 16.07 -4.81 -15.44
CA GLY A 648 17.45 -5.17 -15.10
C GLY A 648 18.29 -4.06 -14.46
N SER A 649 17.92 -2.78 -14.62
CA SER A 649 18.74 -1.68 -14.10
C SER A 649 18.26 -1.24 -12.72
N LEU A 650 18.98 -1.68 -11.69
CA LEU A 650 18.83 -1.24 -10.30
C LEU A 650 19.65 0.03 -10.00
N THR A 651 20.25 0.67 -11.01
CA THR A 651 21.07 1.87 -10.81
C THR A 651 20.17 3.10 -10.61
N ARG A 652 20.40 3.78 -9.49
CA ARG A 652 19.64 4.93 -8.96
C ARG A 652 19.69 6.22 -9.82
N GLU A 653 20.28 6.17 -11.02
CA GLU A 653 20.66 7.36 -11.83
C GLU A 653 20.02 7.36 -13.23
N THR A 654 18.70 7.36 -13.30
CA THR A 654 17.96 7.30 -14.59
C THR A 654 17.37 8.63 -15.04
N TRP A 655 17.36 9.63 -14.15
CA TRP A 655 16.69 10.93 -14.33
C TRP A 655 17.23 11.73 -15.52
N ASP A 656 18.55 11.71 -15.70
CA ASP A 656 19.26 12.53 -16.68
C ASP A 656 19.69 11.70 -17.91
N MET A 657 19.32 10.41 -17.97
CA MET A 657 19.46 9.60 -19.18
C MET A 657 18.47 10.07 -20.27
N PRO A 658 18.88 10.06 -21.55
CA PRO A 658 17.99 10.34 -22.69
C PRO A 658 16.78 9.39 -22.75
N LEU A 659 15.70 9.87 -23.34
CA LEU A 659 14.58 9.05 -23.84
C LEU A 659 14.96 8.43 -25.19
N SER A 660 14.43 7.24 -25.55
CA SER A 660 14.50 6.78 -26.95
C SER A 660 13.82 7.76 -27.90
N GLU A 661 14.22 7.70 -29.18
CA GLU A 661 13.64 8.51 -30.25
C GLU A 661 12.10 8.44 -30.28
N ASN A 662 11.51 7.26 -30.08
CA ASN A 662 10.06 7.10 -30.05
C ASN A 662 9.41 7.87 -28.88
N LEU A 663 9.95 7.72 -27.66
CA LEU A 663 9.44 8.44 -26.50
C LEU A 663 9.72 9.94 -26.55
N ARG A 664 10.82 10.35 -27.17
CA ARG A 664 11.16 11.76 -27.42
C ARG A 664 10.14 12.39 -28.36
N GLU A 665 9.79 11.72 -29.45
CA GLU A 665 8.77 12.18 -30.40
C GLU A 665 7.38 12.23 -29.76
N GLU A 666 6.97 11.22 -28.98
CA GLU A 666 5.73 11.26 -28.18
C GLU A 666 5.72 12.47 -27.21
N ALA A 667 6.87 12.79 -26.61
CA ALA A 667 6.99 13.91 -25.67
C ALA A 667 6.89 15.28 -26.35
N ILE A 668 7.52 15.45 -27.52
CA ILE A 668 7.43 16.68 -28.31
C ILE A 668 5.98 16.96 -28.71
N ARG A 669 5.26 15.95 -29.21
CA ARG A 669 3.84 16.08 -29.57
C ARG A 669 2.99 16.49 -28.38
N LEU A 670 3.21 15.86 -27.23
CA LEU A 670 2.54 16.25 -25.98
C LEU A 670 2.83 17.72 -25.60
N PHE A 671 4.06 18.20 -25.78
CA PHE A 671 4.42 19.59 -25.49
C PHE A 671 3.72 20.56 -26.45
N GLU A 672 3.62 20.22 -27.73
CA GLU A 672 2.86 21.02 -28.72
C GLU A 672 1.38 21.07 -28.38
N GLU A 673 0.79 19.94 -27.94
CA GLU A 673 -0.58 19.87 -27.43
C GLU A 673 -0.76 20.73 -26.17
N TYR A 674 0.18 20.69 -25.23
CA TYR A 674 0.12 21.50 -24.01
C TYR A 674 0.13 23.00 -24.30
N VAL A 675 0.89 23.47 -25.31
CA VAL A 675 0.84 24.89 -25.72
C VAL A 675 -0.54 25.26 -26.25
N GLN A 676 -1.22 24.34 -26.95
CA GLN A 676 -2.56 24.55 -27.51
C GLN A 676 -3.65 24.55 -26.43
N LEU A 677 -3.45 23.87 -25.29
CA LEU A 677 -4.42 23.87 -24.17
C LEU A 677 -4.74 25.28 -23.65
N ASN A 678 -3.87 26.28 -23.84
CA ASN A 678 -4.17 27.68 -23.50
C ASN A 678 -5.36 28.25 -24.26
N GLN A 679 -5.66 27.71 -25.44
CA GLN A 679 -6.77 28.17 -26.29
C GLN A 679 -8.09 27.49 -25.94
N VAL A 680 -8.05 26.41 -25.15
CA VAL A 680 -9.26 25.67 -24.74
C VAL A 680 -9.92 26.42 -23.58
N LYS A 681 -11.11 26.95 -23.85
CA LYS A 681 -11.93 27.66 -22.86
C LYS A 681 -13.03 26.74 -22.33
N PHE A 682 -13.43 26.95 -21.08
CA PHE A 682 -14.45 26.19 -20.36
C PHE A 682 -15.44 27.15 -19.72
N HIS A 683 -16.70 26.76 -19.64
CA HIS A 683 -17.69 27.55 -18.90
C HIS A 683 -17.31 27.66 -17.42
N ARG A 684 -17.26 28.90 -16.91
CA ARG A 684 -17.13 29.12 -15.47
C ARG A 684 -18.40 28.66 -14.78
N SER A 685 -19.56 29.21 -15.17
CA SER A 685 -20.83 28.85 -14.54
C SER A 685 -21.23 27.39 -14.78
N LEU A 686 -21.63 26.72 -13.70
CA LEU A 686 -22.29 25.42 -13.70
C LEU A 686 -23.80 25.56 -13.80
N THR A 687 -24.35 26.76 -13.54
CA THR A 687 -25.78 27.06 -13.69
C THR A 687 -25.97 27.75 -15.05
N PRO A 688 -26.58 27.10 -16.03
CA PRO A 688 -26.79 27.71 -17.33
C PRO A 688 -27.84 28.83 -17.26
N PRO A 689 -27.81 29.80 -18.20
CA PRO A 689 -28.91 30.75 -18.35
C PRO A 689 -30.26 30.03 -18.53
N GLY A 690 -31.34 30.58 -17.96
CA GLY A 690 -32.69 30.02 -18.11
C GLY A 690 -32.94 28.70 -17.36
N TRP A 691 -32.09 28.34 -16.39
CA TRP A 691 -32.23 27.10 -15.60
C TRP A 691 -33.59 26.98 -14.90
N LYS A 692 -34.11 25.74 -14.82
CA LYS A 692 -35.36 25.38 -14.15
C LYS A 692 -35.11 24.28 -13.14
N GLY A 693 -35.53 24.51 -11.89
CA GLY A 693 -35.42 23.53 -10.82
C GLY A 693 -33.98 23.20 -10.41
N LYS A 694 -33.77 21.98 -9.92
CA LYS A 694 -32.48 21.47 -9.45
C LYS A 694 -31.86 20.58 -10.55
N PRO A 695 -30.52 20.54 -10.70
CA PRO A 695 -29.88 19.70 -11.69
C PRO A 695 -29.84 18.22 -11.27
N TRP A 696 -29.52 17.36 -12.22
CA TRP A 696 -29.13 15.98 -11.97
C TRP A 696 -27.61 15.82 -12.03
N GLY A 697 -27.04 15.06 -11.09
CA GLY A 697 -25.62 14.74 -11.04
C GLY A 697 -25.32 13.44 -11.77
N ILE A 698 -24.40 13.45 -12.72
CA ILE A 698 -24.07 12.29 -13.54
C ILE A 698 -22.57 12.07 -13.51
N THR A 699 -22.13 10.92 -13.02
CA THR A 699 -20.71 10.55 -13.05
C THR A 699 -20.47 9.38 -13.97
N PHE A 700 -19.42 9.48 -14.78
CA PHE A 700 -18.88 8.37 -15.55
C PHE A 700 -17.58 7.90 -14.92
N SER A 701 -17.28 6.61 -14.98
CA SER A 701 -15.99 6.09 -14.58
C SER A 701 -15.50 4.97 -15.47
N ASP A 702 -14.18 4.88 -15.60
CA ASP A 702 -13.49 3.85 -16.37
C ASP A 702 -12.16 3.48 -15.69
N GLY A 703 -11.65 2.30 -16.00
CA GLY A 703 -10.34 1.84 -15.56
C GLY A 703 -9.68 0.91 -16.57
N SER A 704 -8.46 1.27 -16.96
CA SER A 704 -7.58 0.46 -17.81
C SER A 704 -6.36 -0.06 -17.04
N ASP A 705 -5.57 -0.93 -17.67
CA ASP A 705 -4.30 -1.41 -17.15
C ASP A 705 -3.24 -0.29 -16.98
N LYS A 706 -3.45 0.87 -17.61
CA LYS A 706 -2.58 2.05 -17.51
C LYS A 706 -3.06 3.02 -16.44
N THR A 707 -4.36 3.31 -16.40
CA THR A 707 -4.96 4.42 -15.65
C THR A 707 -6.43 4.17 -15.35
N TYR A 708 -6.96 4.76 -14.29
CA TYR A 708 -8.39 4.79 -14.01
C TYR A 708 -8.83 6.20 -13.61
N GLY A 709 -10.10 6.52 -13.78
CA GLY A 709 -10.62 7.86 -13.49
C GLY A 709 -12.13 7.96 -13.53
N ALA A 710 -12.63 9.15 -13.21
CA ALA A 710 -14.03 9.50 -13.27
C ALA A 710 -14.23 10.98 -13.61
N VAL A 711 -15.38 11.32 -14.17
CA VAL A 711 -15.82 12.68 -14.50
C VAL A 711 -17.25 12.91 -14.01
N LEU A 712 -17.55 14.12 -13.58
CA LEU A 712 -18.85 14.58 -13.09
C LEU A 712 -19.43 15.67 -14.01
N TYR A 713 -20.68 15.50 -14.40
CA TYR A 713 -21.50 16.47 -15.10
C TYR A 713 -22.75 16.83 -14.30
N LEU A 714 -23.29 18.03 -14.53
CA LEU A 714 -24.64 18.40 -14.16
C LEU A 714 -25.52 18.50 -15.40
N ARG A 715 -26.68 17.86 -15.37
CA ARG A 715 -27.72 17.98 -16.39
C ARG A 715 -28.83 18.89 -15.86
N TRP A 716 -29.08 19.97 -16.58
CA TRP A 716 -30.08 21.00 -16.26
C TRP A 716 -31.23 20.93 -17.24
N ASN A 717 -32.44 21.16 -16.72
CA ASN A 717 -33.54 21.60 -17.56
C ASN A 717 -33.47 23.13 -17.64
N THR A 718 -33.58 23.67 -18.84
CA THR A 718 -33.60 25.11 -19.12
C THR A 718 -34.89 25.47 -19.87
N ASP A 719 -35.13 26.75 -20.08
CA ASP A 719 -36.14 27.24 -21.02
C ASP A 719 -35.92 26.79 -22.47
N GLN A 720 -34.66 26.62 -22.89
CA GLN A 720 -34.26 26.21 -24.25
C GLN A 720 -34.07 24.70 -24.44
N GLY A 721 -34.33 23.89 -23.41
CA GLY A 721 -34.15 22.43 -23.44
C GLY A 721 -33.16 21.94 -22.39
N ILE A 722 -32.46 20.85 -22.66
CA ILE A 722 -31.53 20.24 -21.71
C ILE A 722 -30.11 20.72 -21.98
N ASP A 723 -29.46 21.22 -20.94
CA ASP A 723 -28.06 21.65 -20.98
C ASP A 723 -27.22 20.84 -20.00
N VAL A 724 -25.96 20.57 -20.36
CA VAL A 724 -25.06 19.70 -19.61
C VAL A 724 -23.74 20.42 -19.37
N ARG A 725 -23.28 20.45 -18.12
CA ARG A 725 -22.10 21.21 -17.70
C ARG A 725 -21.04 20.29 -17.08
N LEU A 726 -19.82 20.29 -17.64
CA LEU A 726 -18.66 19.64 -17.03
C LEU A 726 -18.31 20.29 -15.68
N VAL A 727 -18.43 19.52 -14.60
CA VAL A 727 -18.12 19.99 -13.25
C VAL A 727 -16.65 19.76 -12.94
N GLU A 728 -16.21 18.51 -12.94
CA GLU A 728 -14.86 18.15 -12.53
C GLU A 728 -14.51 16.72 -12.92
N SER A 729 -13.22 16.40 -12.99
CA SER A 729 -12.76 15.03 -13.20
C SER A 729 -11.50 14.72 -12.41
N LYS A 730 -11.25 13.42 -12.18
CA LYS A 730 -10.06 12.92 -11.48
C LYS A 730 -9.57 11.63 -12.12
N ALA A 731 -8.26 11.46 -12.19
CA ALA A 731 -7.62 10.27 -12.73
C ALA A 731 -6.39 9.88 -11.91
N LYS A 732 -5.94 8.64 -12.07
CA LYS A 732 -4.70 8.13 -11.46
C LYS A 732 -4.10 7.02 -12.32
N LEU A 733 -2.78 6.86 -12.27
CA LEU A 733 -2.08 5.72 -12.90
C LEU A 733 -2.39 4.42 -12.13
N THR A 734 -2.79 3.36 -12.85
CA THR A 734 -3.05 2.01 -12.29
C THR A 734 -1.75 1.41 -11.75
N PRO A 735 -1.58 1.03 -10.47
CA PRO A 735 -0.31 0.55 -9.91
C PRO A 735 0.39 -0.56 -10.72
N LEU A 736 1.74 -0.57 -10.77
CA LEU A 736 2.50 -1.49 -11.65
C LEU A 736 2.36 -2.96 -11.24
N ASP A 737 2.23 -3.21 -9.95
CA ASP A 737 1.99 -4.50 -9.31
C ASP A 737 0.56 -5.02 -9.55
N GLN A 738 -0.36 -4.14 -9.96
CA GLN A 738 -1.75 -4.47 -10.32
C GLN A 738 -1.93 -4.64 -11.84
N LYS A 739 -0.86 -4.50 -12.64
CA LYS A 739 -0.91 -4.73 -14.09
C LYS A 739 -1.29 -6.19 -14.37
N GLY A 740 -2.50 -6.38 -14.91
CA GLY A 740 -3.08 -7.67 -15.27
C GLY A 740 -4.48 -7.91 -14.71
N ASP A 741 -4.98 -7.04 -13.83
CA ASP A 741 -6.30 -7.16 -13.22
C ASP A 741 -7.14 -5.90 -13.55
N ALA A 742 -7.59 -5.79 -14.80
CA ALA A 742 -8.35 -4.63 -15.30
C ALA A 742 -9.54 -4.27 -14.39
N VAL A 743 -10.20 -5.29 -13.83
CA VAL A 743 -11.32 -5.15 -12.91
C VAL A 743 -10.95 -4.35 -11.64
N LYS A 744 -9.69 -4.41 -11.18
CA LYS A 744 -9.22 -3.57 -10.05
C LYS A 744 -9.09 -2.09 -10.43
N ALA A 745 -8.72 -1.80 -11.67
CA ALA A 745 -8.69 -0.43 -12.16
C ALA A 745 -10.12 0.10 -12.34
N GLU A 746 -11.01 -0.69 -12.94
CA GLU A 746 -12.43 -0.35 -13.17
C GLU A 746 -13.15 -0.06 -11.84
N ILE A 747 -13.00 -0.91 -10.81
CA ILE A 747 -13.60 -0.65 -9.48
C ILE A 747 -12.98 0.60 -8.83
N CYS A 748 -11.71 0.90 -9.09
CA CYS A 748 -11.07 2.12 -8.60
C CYS A 748 -11.60 3.37 -9.32
N GLY A 749 -11.93 3.28 -10.61
CA GLY A 749 -12.69 4.30 -11.34
C GLY A 749 -14.04 4.57 -10.69
N ALA A 750 -14.80 3.52 -10.37
CA ALA A 750 -16.08 3.63 -9.67
C ALA A 750 -15.93 4.30 -8.28
N VAL A 751 -14.88 3.96 -7.53
CA VAL A 751 -14.58 4.66 -6.26
C VAL A 751 -14.33 6.16 -6.48
N PHE A 752 -13.69 6.57 -7.58
CA PHE A 752 -13.51 7.98 -7.90
C PHE A 752 -14.85 8.67 -8.20
N ALA A 753 -15.76 8.02 -8.95
CA ALA A 753 -17.10 8.55 -9.18
C ALA A 753 -17.88 8.79 -7.88
N ALA A 754 -17.86 7.82 -6.95
CA ALA A 754 -18.45 7.95 -5.62
C ALA A 754 -17.82 9.10 -4.80
N ARG A 755 -16.51 9.31 -4.91
CA ARG A 755 -15.81 10.40 -4.22
C ARG A 755 -16.06 11.77 -4.84
N LEU A 756 -16.18 11.87 -6.16
CA LEU A 756 -16.58 13.10 -6.84
C LEU A 756 -17.95 13.55 -6.33
N ARG A 757 -18.92 12.63 -6.28
CA ARG A 757 -20.24 12.88 -5.68
C ARG A 757 -20.15 13.44 -4.26
N LYS A 758 -19.52 12.68 -3.35
CA LYS A 758 -19.42 13.07 -1.94
C LYS A 758 -18.71 14.40 -1.75
N TYR A 759 -17.70 14.70 -2.58
CA TYR A 759 -16.98 15.97 -2.53
C TYR A 759 -17.86 17.13 -3.03
N PHE A 760 -18.60 16.93 -4.11
CA PHE A 760 -19.54 17.91 -4.66
C PHE A 760 -20.68 18.20 -3.68
N GLU A 761 -21.31 17.17 -3.11
CA GLU A 761 -22.36 17.32 -2.09
C GLU A 761 -21.85 18.08 -0.86
N LYS A 762 -20.60 17.82 -0.43
CA LYS A 762 -20.00 18.50 0.72
C LYS A 762 -19.62 19.96 0.44
N HIS A 763 -19.10 20.28 -0.74
CA HIS A 763 -18.44 21.56 -1.00
C HIS A 763 -19.07 22.43 -2.08
N GLY A 764 -19.83 21.87 -3.02
CA GLY A 764 -20.40 22.58 -4.17
C GLY A 764 -21.54 23.53 -3.79
N ARG A 765 -22.15 23.36 -2.61
CA ARG A 765 -23.30 24.17 -2.12
C ARG A 765 -24.42 24.29 -3.15
N MET A 766 -24.67 23.23 -3.91
CA MET A 766 -25.74 23.14 -4.90
C MET A 766 -26.53 21.86 -4.63
N GLU A 767 -27.85 21.98 -4.53
CA GLU A 767 -28.72 20.82 -4.30
C GLU A 767 -28.95 20.08 -5.62
N VAL A 768 -28.70 18.78 -5.63
CA VAL A 768 -28.90 17.90 -6.79
C VAL A 768 -30.16 17.08 -6.56
N GLU A 769 -31.06 17.04 -7.54
CA GLU A 769 -32.35 16.33 -7.45
C GLU A 769 -32.17 14.81 -7.51
N ARG A 770 -31.35 14.34 -8.45
CA ARG A 770 -31.14 12.91 -8.74
C ARG A 770 -29.70 12.66 -9.15
N TRP A 771 -29.17 11.49 -8.80
CA TRP A 771 -27.81 11.08 -9.14
C TRP A 771 -27.78 9.82 -10.01
N PHE A 772 -26.89 9.78 -10.99
CA PHE A 772 -26.58 8.62 -11.82
C PHE A 772 -25.08 8.34 -11.83
N HIS A 773 -24.69 7.09 -11.56
CA HIS A 773 -23.34 6.58 -11.72
C HIS A 773 -23.32 5.60 -12.89
N LEU A 774 -22.57 5.92 -13.96
CA LEU A 774 -22.51 5.14 -15.19
C LEU A 774 -21.15 4.44 -15.29
N VAL A 775 -21.18 3.11 -15.47
CA VAL A 775 -20.00 2.24 -15.63
C VAL A 775 -20.17 1.34 -16.85
N ASP A 776 -19.08 0.98 -17.52
CA ASP A 776 -19.08 0.08 -18.67
C ASP A 776 -18.72 -1.38 -18.33
N SER A 777 -18.14 -1.61 -17.14
CA SER A 777 -17.89 -2.96 -16.66
C SER A 777 -19.13 -3.56 -15.97
N GLN A 778 -19.70 -4.60 -16.59
CA GLN A 778 -20.75 -5.43 -16.00
C GLN A 778 -20.29 -6.12 -14.70
N THR A 779 -18.99 -6.44 -14.57
CA THR A 779 -18.42 -7.08 -13.37
C THR A 779 -18.44 -6.15 -12.18
N VAL A 780 -17.95 -4.91 -12.33
CA VAL A 780 -18.02 -3.84 -11.33
C VAL A 780 -19.46 -3.55 -10.93
N LEU A 781 -20.40 -3.39 -11.89
CA LEU A 781 -21.81 -3.18 -11.56
C LEU A 781 -22.36 -4.33 -10.71
N GLY A 782 -22.17 -5.58 -11.15
CA GLY A 782 -22.61 -6.76 -10.40
C GLY A 782 -21.96 -6.86 -9.01
N ALA A 783 -20.74 -6.35 -8.86
CA ALA A 783 -20.03 -6.38 -7.60
C ALA A 783 -20.50 -5.32 -6.60
N ILE A 784 -20.91 -4.14 -7.07
CA ILE A 784 -21.52 -3.07 -6.25
C ILE A 784 -22.89 -3.50 -5.68
N GLN A 785 -23.62 -4.35 -6.40
CA GLN A 785 -24.93 -4.87 -5.96
C GLN A 785 -24.83 -5.98 -4.90
N ARG A 786 -23.65 -6.62 -4.76
CA ARG A 786 -23.45 -7.68 -3.77
C ARG A 786 -22.90 -7.10 -2.48
N ASP A 787 -23.19 -7.76 -1.38
CA ASP A 787 -22.58 -7.39 -0.11
C ASP A 787 -21.05 -7.39 -0.19
N SER A 788 -20.43 -6.38 0.43
CA SER A 788 -18.97 -6.27 0.45
C SER A 788 -18.27 -7.41 1.22
N TYR A 789 -18.98 -8.08 2.15
CA TYR A 789 -18.48 -9.23 2.90
C TYR A 789 -18.45 -10.48 1.99
N GLY A 790 -17.31 -10.75 1.37
CA GLY A 790 -17.17 -11.91 0.45
C GLY A 790 -16.05 -11.73 -0.56
N TYR A 791 -15.68 -10.49 -0.85
CA TYR A 791 -14.50 -10.17 -1.66
C TYR A 791 -13.21 -10.15 -0.83
N GLN A 792 -12.05 -10.27 -1.50
CA GLN A 792 -10.76 -10.01 -0.86
C GLN A 792 -10.67 -8.55 -0.38
N THR A 793 -9.87 -8.29 0.67
CA THR A 793 -9.78 -7.00 1.38
C THR A 793 -9.68 -5.78 0.47
N PHE A 794 -8.90 -5.85 -0.61
CA PHE A 794 -8.78 -4.74 -1.58
C PHE A 794 -10.14 -4.36 -2.17
N PHE A 795 -10.88 -5.35 -2.67
CA PHE A 795 -12.12 -5.17 -3.40
C PHE A 795 -13.30 -4.96 -2.43
N ALA A 796 -13.32 -5.68 -1.29
CA ALA A 796 -14.30 -5.50 -0.21
C ALA A 796 -14.30 -4.06 0.35
N ASN A 797 -13.12 -3.49 0.61
CA ASN A 797 -13.02 -2.12 1.12
C ASN A 797 -13.54 -1.07 0.11
N ARG A 798 -13.36 -1.30 -1.19
CA ARG A 798 -13.75 -0.38 -2.28
C ARG A 798 -15.25 -0.45 -2.58
N VAL A 799 -15.79 -1.66 -2.69
CA VAL A 799 -17.25 -1.89 -2.77
C VAL A 799 -17.93 -1.32 -1.52
N GLY A 800 -17.39 -1.58 -0.33
CA GLY A 800 -17.91 -1.03 0.91
C GLY A 800 -17.83 0.49 1.00
N GLU A 801 -16.84 1.13 0.37
CA GLU A 801 -16.77 2.60 0.27
C GLU A 801 -17.86 3.15 -0.66
N ILE A 802 -18.05 2.54 -1.84
CA ILE A 802 -19.11 2.90 -2.79
C ILE A 802 -20.49 2.76 -2.14
N GLN A 803 -20.77 1.62 -1.50
CA GLN A 803 -22.05 1.34 -0.83
C GLN A 803 -22.34 2.29 0.34
N LYS A 804 -21.30 2.84 0.99
CA LYS A 804 -21.44 3.86 2.05
C LYS A 804 -21.69 5.27 1.50
N SER A 805 -21.38 5.53 0.23
CA SER A 805 -21.43 6.86 -0.36
C SER A 805 -22.82 7.26 -0.87
N GLY A 806 -23.65 6.29 -1.26
CA GLY A 806 -24.96 6.53 -1.87
C GLY A 806 -25.72 5.24 -2.11
N SER A 807 -26.88 5.32 -2.78
CA SER A 807 -27.68 4.14 -3.08
C SER A 807 -27.03 3.29 -4.17
N VAL A 808 -27.09 1.96 -4.01
CA VAL A 808 -26.69 1.01 -5.07
C VAL A 808 -27.61 1.09 -6.29
N SER A 809 -28.83 1.63 -6.15
CA SER A 809 -29.78 1.87 -7.25
C SER A 809 -29.34 2.99 -8.19
N ASP A 810 -28.39 3.83 -7.78
CA ASP A 810 -27.91 4.95 -8.59
C ASP A 810 -26.89 4.47 -9.65
N TRP A 811 -26.47 3.21 -9.62
CA TRP A 811 -25.45 2.62 -10.50
C TRP A 811 -26.06 1.90 -11.71
N TRP A 812 -25.62 2.25 -12.91
CA TRP A 812 -26.13 1.73 -14.18
C TRP A 812 -24.99 1.31 -15.09
N TRP A 813 -25.23 0.28 -15.91
CA TRP A 813 -24.31 -0.13 -16.95
C TRP A 813 -24.58 0.64 -18.24
N ILE A 814 -23.53 1.04 -18.97
CA ILE A 814 -23.60 1.61 -20.32
C ILE A 814 -22.62 0.89 -21.26
N PRO A 815 -22.85 0.87 -22.59
CA PRO A 815 -21.84 0.42 -23.54
C PRO A 815 -20.53 1.22 -23.43
N GLY A 816 -19.39 0.57 -23.59
CA GLY A 816 -18.07 1.20 -23.41
C GLY A 816 -17.73 2.26 -24.46
N ASP A 817 -18.31 2.17 -25.66
CA ASP A 817 -18.14 3.13 -26.75
C ASP A 817 -18.84 4.48 -26.49
N VAL A 818 -19.82 4.52 -25.58
CA VAL A 818 -20.49 5.75 -25.14
C VAL A 818 -20.03 6.22 -23.75
N ASN A 819 -19.03 5.56 -23.16
CA ASN A 819 -18.48 5.94 -21.86
C ASN A 819 -17.42 7.03 -22.01
N ILE A 820 -17.79 8.30 -21.80
CA ILE A 820 -16.88 9.44 -21.91
C ILE A 820 -15.69 9.36 -20.93
N ALA A 821 -15.73 8.55 -19.87
CA ALA A 821 -14.58 8.36 -18.98
C ALA A 821 -13.42 7.60 -19.65
N ASP A 822 -13.65 6.88 -20.76
CA ASP A 822 -12.62 6.19 -21.53
C ASP A 822 -11.54 7.15 -22.10
N ILE A 823 -11.92 8.40 -22.43
CA ILE A 823 -10.95 9.42 -22.85
C ILE A 823 -9.93 9.75 -21.74
N ILE A 824 -10.33 9.64 -20.47
CA ILE A 824 -9.44 9.82 -19.32
C ILE A 824 -8.39 8.71 -19.30
N THR A 825 -8.78 7.48 -19.62
CA THR A 825 -7.90 6.32 -19.52
C THR A 825 -7.00 6.10 -20.74
N ARG A 826 -7.40 6.63 -21.90
CA ARG A 826 -6.61 6.63 -23.14
C ARG A 826 -5.72 7.88 -23.28
N GLY A 827 -6.19 9.01 -22.76
CA GLY A 827 -5.61 10.34 -22.92
C GLY A 827 -6.24 11.09 -24.10
N GLY A 828 -6.57 12.37 -23.90
CA GLY A 828 -7.22 13.24 -24.88
C GLY A 828 -6.28 14.31 -25.46
N THR A 829 -6.59 14.76 -26.67
CA THR A 829 -5.96 15.90 -27.38
C THR A 829 -6.67 17.21 -27.04
N PRO A 830 -6.07 18.39 -27.28
CA PRO A 830 -6.75 19.67 -27.12
C PRO A 830 -8.06 19.77 -27.91
N GLU A 831 -8.14 19.16 -29.08
CA GLU A 831 -9.33 19.09 -29.93
C GLU A 831 -10.46 18.31 -29.25
N ASP A 832 -10.15 17.18 -28.59
CA ASP A 832 -11.14 16.40 -27.84
C ASP A 832 -11.71 17.18 -26.63
N LEU A 833 -10.99 18.21 -26.16
CA LEU A 833 -11.36 19.03 -25.02
C LEU A 833 -11.89 20.41 -25.42
N ALA A 834 -11.96 20.72 -26.72
CA ALA A 834 -12.35 22.02 -27.25
C ALA A 834 -13.77 22.42 -26.83
N GLU A 835 -14.12 23.70 -27.02
CA GLU A 835 -15.50 24.13 -26.84
C GLU A 835 -16.43 23.31 -27.72
N LYS A 836 -17.61 22.95 -27.19
CA LYS A 836 -18.61 22.10 -27.84
C LYS A 836 -18.19 20.65 -28.08
N SER A 837 -17.06 20.21 -27.52
CA SER A 837 -16.69 18.79 -27.56
C SER A 837 -17.57 17.98 -26.60
N GLU A 838 -17.67 16.67 -26.85
CA GLU A 838 -18.38 15.73 -25.97
C GLU A 838 -17.79 15.71 -24.55
N TRP A 839 -16.52 16.09 -24.37
CA TRP A 839 -15.92 16.22 -23.03
C TRP A 839 -16.46 17.41 -22.24
N GLN A 840 -16.84 18.51 -22.89
CA GLN A 840 -17.40 19.67 -22.20
C GLN A 840 -18.91 19.56 -22.01
N GLU A 841 -19.62 19.06 -23.03
CA GLU A 841 -21.09 18.96 -23.06
C GLU A 841 -21.62 17.58 -22.63
N GLY A 842 -20.74 16.62 -22.36
CA GLY A 842 -21.11 15.23 -22.10
C GLY A 842 -21.62 14.50 -23.35
N PRO A 843 -21.81 13.16 -23.28
CA PRO A 843 -22.39 12.38 -24.35
C PRO A 843 -23.75 12.87 -24.80
N GLN A 844 -24.00 12.86 -26.11
CA GLN A 844 -25.23 13.40 -26.71
C GLN A 844 -26.51 12.79 -26.11
N PHE A 845 -26.47 11.52 -25.70
CA PHE A 845 -27.62 10.84 -25.12
C PHE A 845 -28.12 11.48 -23.82
N LEU A 846 -27.28 12.24 -23.10
CA LEU A 846 -27.69 12.96 -21.90
C LEU A 846 -28.74 14.04 -22.17
N ARG A 847 -28.85 14.52 -23.41
CA ARG A 847 -29.87 15.48 -23.85
C ARG A 847 -31.23 14.84 -24.14
N TYR A 848 -31.31 13.51 -24.19
CA TYR A 848 -32.56 12.79 -24.41
C TYR A 848 -33.32 12.52 -23.12
N SER A 849 -34.52 11.94 -23.24
CA SER A 849 -35.26 11.42 -22.09
C SER A 849 -34.47 10.27 -21.46
N VAL A 850 -34.65 10.04 -20.14
CA VAL A 850 -33.86 9.02 -19.43
C VAL A 850 -34.12 7.64 -20.01
N GLU A 851 -35.34 7.40 -20.45
CA GLU A 851 -35.83 6.15 -21.04
C GLU A 851 -35.04 5.79 -22.31
N GLU A 852 -34.56 6.79 -23.05
CA GLU A 852 -33.81 6.64 -24.30
C GLU A 852 -32.29 6.46 -24.07
N TRP A 853 -31.80 6.59 -22.83
CA TRP A 853 -30.39 6.40 -22.55
C TRP A 853 -30.00 4.93 -22.76
N PRO A 854 -28.82 4.63 -23.35
CA PRO A 854 -28.32 3.26 -23.56
C PRO A 854 -27.81 2.65 -22.25
N LYS A 855 -28.64 2.64 -21.21
CA LYS A 855 -28.30 2.17 -19.87
C LYS A 855 -29.06 0.89 -19.55
N LYS A 856 -28.47 0.02 -18.73
CA LYS A 856 -29.12 -1.17 -18.18
C LYS A 856 -28.92 -1.24 -16.68
N SER A 857 -29.98 -1.59 -15.96
CA SER A 857 -29.92 -1.94 -14.56
C SER A 857 -29.14 -3.25 -14.36
N ALA A 858 -28.68 -3.50 -13.13
CA ALA A 858 -27.99 -4.76 -12.82
C ALA A 858 -28.86 -6.01 -13.07
N ALA A 859 -30.19 -5.89 -12.91
CA ALA A 859 -31.14 -6.97 -13.18
C ALA A 859 -31.25 -7.27 -14.68
N GLU A 860 -31.33 -6.24 -15.53
CA GLU A 860 -31.35 -6.38 -16.98
C GLU A 860 -30.02 -6.94 -17.51
N VAL A 861 -28.88 -6.45 -17.01
CA VAL A 861 -27.56 -7.01 -17.36
C VAL A 861 -27.47 -8.50 -16.98
N ALA A 862 -28.00 -8.88 -15.82
CA ALA A 862 -28.03 -10.28 -15.39
C ALA A 862 -28.96 -11.14 -16.26
N ALA A 863 -30.12 -10.61 -16.66
CA ALA A 863 -31.07 -11.28 -17.56
C ALA A 863 -30.47 -11.47 -18.96
N ASP A 864 -29.85 -10.42 -19.52
CA ASP A 864 -29.15 -10.46 -20.80
C ASP A 864 -27.96 -11.41 -20.77
N ALA A 865 -27.19 -11.44 -19.68
CA ALA A 865 -26.09 -12.39 -19.52
C ALA A 865 -26.63 -13.83 -19.51
N LYS A 866 -27.75 -14.09 -18.83
CA LYS A 866 -28.41 -15.40 -18.81
C LYS A 866 -28.96 -15.77 -20.18
N GLU A 867 -29.60 -14.84 -20.89
CA GLU A 867 -30.12 -15.06 -22.23
C GLU A 867 -29.00 -15.25 -23.25
N ASN A 868 -27.93 -14.46 -23.18
CA ASN A 868 -26.75 -14.60 -24.04
C ASN A 868 -26.05 -15.93 -23.80
N VAL A 869 -25.91 -16.39 -22.56
CA VAL A 869 -25.43 -17.74 -22.25
C VAL A 869 -26.36 -18.79 -22.87
N ASN A 870 -27.68 -18.62 -22.76
CA ASN A 870 -28.67 -19.52 -23.38
C ASN A 870 -28.66 -19.47 -24.92
N LYS A 871 -28.49 -18.29 -25.54
CA LYS A 871 -28.36 -18.07 -26.98
C LYS A 871 -27.03 -18.59 -27.49
N LEU A 872 -25.94 -18.44 -26.76
CA LEU A 872 -24.66 -19.07 -27.09
C LEU A 872 -24.83 -20.58 -27.04
N GLN A 873 -25.48 -21.12 -26.00
CA GLN A 873 -25.81 -22.54 -25.91
C GLN A 873 -26.71 -23.01 -27.06
N ARG A 874 -27.76 -22.24 -27.43
CA ARG A 874 -28.68 -22.54 -28.55
C ARG A 874 -28.04 -22.36 -29.93
N LYS A 875 -27.25 -21.31 -30.19
CA LYS A 875 -26.47 -21.13 -31.42
C LYS A 875 -25.43 -22.23 -31.54
N THR A 876 -24.76 -22.58 -30.44
CA THR A 876 -23.85 -23.72 -30.41
C THR A 876 -24.60 -25.04 -30.61
N PHE A 877 -25.90 -25.14 -30.29
CA PHE A 877 -26.73 -26.34 -30.51
C PHE A 877 -27.40 -26.38 -31.91
N SER A 878 -27.80 -25.24 -32.46
CA SER A 878 -28.40 -25.08 -33.79
C SER A 878 -27.34 -25.12 -34.87
N ALA A 879 -26.22 -24.40 -34.72
CA ALA A 879 -25.07 -24.55 -35.60
C ALA A 879 -24.52 -25.98 -35.59
N VAL A 880 -24.91 -26.82 -34.62
CA VAL A 880 -24.62 -28.25 -34.59
C VAL A 880 -25.66 -29.07 -35.36
N LEU A 881 -26.94 -28.73 -35.20
CA LEU A 881 -28.07 -29.35 -35.91
C LEU A 881 -28.07 -29.02 -37.40
N THR A 882 -27.97 -27.74 -37.78
CA THR A 882 -27.84 -27.31 -39.17
C THR A 882 -26.57 -27.92 -39.76
N ARG A 883 -25.49 -28.01 -38.95
CA ARG A 883 -24.28 -28.70 -39.39
C ARG A 883 -24.51 -30.19 -39.69
N SER A 884 -25.41 -30.84 -38.97
CA SER A 884 -25.84 -32.23 -39.24
C SER A 884 -26.89 -32.35 -40.36
N GLN A 885 -27.76 -31.35 -40.54
CA GLN A 885 -28.83 -31.32 -41.55
C GLN A 885 -28.29 -30.96 -42.93
N THR A 886 -27.45 -29.94 -43.12
CA THR A 886 -26.83 -29.70 -44.44
C THR A 886 -25.95 -30.86 -44.88
N LYS A 887 -25.42 -31.66 -43.94
CA LYS A 887 -24.67 -32.89 -44.24
C LYS A 887 -25.58 -34.09 -44.58
N ARG A 888 -26.85 -34.07 -44.14
CA ARG A 888 -27.91 -35.00 -44.56
C ARG A 888 -28.52 -34.53 -45.88
N ASP A 889 -28.84 -33.26 -46.03
CA ASP A 889 -29.42 -32.66 -47.23
C ASP A 889 -28.44 -32.70 -48.42
N LEU A 890 -27.12 -32.51 -48.21
CA LEU A 890 -26.10 -32.73 -49.26
C LEU A 890 -25.83 -34.22 -49.54
N ALA A 891 -26.20 -35.12 -48.62
CA ALA A 891 -26.17 -36.57 -48.84
C ALA A 891 -27.47 -37.10 -49.48
N GLU A 892 -28.58 -36.37 -49.31
CA GLU A 892 -29.92 -36.66 -49.84
C GLU A 892 -30.16 -36.01 -51.21
N ALA A 893 -29.49 -34.88 -51.55
CA ALA A 893 -29.57 -34.23 -52.86
C ALA A 893 -28.69 -34.87 -53.96
N GLY A 894 -27.98 -35.96 -53.66
CA GLY A 894 -27.05 -36.62 -54.59
C GLY A 894 -27.53 -37.97 -55.15
N LYS A 895 -28.74 -38.43 -54.82
CA LYS A 895 -29.27 -39.73 -55.26
C LYS A 895 -30.74 -39.63 -55.66
N GLY A 896 -30.94 -39.20 -56.91
CA GLY A 896 -32.23 -39.17 -57.61
C GLY A 896 -32.03 -39.40 -59.11
N ILE A 897 -31.62 -40.62 -59.47
CA ILE A 897 -31.84 -41.32 -60.76
C ILE A 897 -32.20 -42.77 -60.35
N PRO A 898 -33.20 -43.44 -60.98
CA PRO A 898 -34.25 -44.13 -60.23
C PRO A 898 -34.18 -45.66 -60.18
N GLU A 899 -34.96 -46.20 -59.22
CA GLU A 899 -35.94 -47.30 -59.35
C GLU A 899 -35.63 -48.79 -59.00
N VAL A 900 -36.57 -49.35 -58.21
CA VAL A 900 -37.09 -50.74 -58.14
C VAL A 900 -36.65 -51.70 -56.99
N SER A 901 -37.40 -51.59 -55.87
CA SER A 901 -38.29 -52.60 -55.22
C SER A 901 -37.80 -53.89 -54.49
N ILE A 902 -38.52 -54.17 -53.37
CA ILE A 902 -38.83 -55.44 -52.65
C ILE A 902 -37.81 -55.83 -51.54
N LEU A 903 -38.03 -55.82 -50.21
CA LEU A 903 -39.13 -56.11 -49.23
C LEU A 903 -38.89 -57.41 -48.43
N GLY A 904 -39.13 -57.33 -47.11
CA GLY A 904 -39.60 -58.40 -46.20
C GLY A 904 -38.51 -59.10 -45.38
N ASP A 905 -38.25 -58.78 -44.10
CA ASP A 905 -39.01 -58.93 -42.84
C ASP A 905 -39.03 -60.34 -42.19
N SER A 906 -38.88 -60.33 -40.85
CA SER A 906 -39.34 -61.31 -39.83
C SER A 906 -38.33 -62.37 -39.31
N ILE A 907 -38.28 -62.84 -38.04
CA ILE A 907 -38.87 -62.53 -36.72
C ILE A 907 -38.14 -63.43 -35.64
N ASN A 908 -37.92 -62.89 -34.44
CA ASN A 908 -37.97 -63.45 -33.05
C ASN A 908 -37.18 -64.69 -32.50
N VAL A 909 -36.49 -64.43 -31.35
CA VAL A 909 -36.69 -64.98 -29.96
C VAL A 909 -36.03 -66.32 -29.49
N VAL A 910 -35.04 -66.15 -28.59
CA VAL A 910 -34.85 -66.72 -27.21
C VAL A 910 -34.32 -68.16 -26.94
N SER A 911 -33.50 -68.18 -25.86
CA SER A 911 -33.17 -69.20 -24.84
C SER A 911 -32.12 -70.31 -25.07
N ASP A 912 -30.99 -70.09 -24.38
CA ASP A 912 -30.48 -70.85 -23.21
C ASP A 912 -29.49 -72.03 -23.37
N SER A 913 -28.47 -71.96 -22.52
CA SER A 913 -27.68 -73.03 -21.88
C SER A 913 -26.67 -73.89 -22.68
N GLY A 914 -25.50 -74.12 -22.06
CA GLY A 914 -24.84 -75.44 -22.11
C GLY A 914 -23.51 -75.56 -22.88
N GLU A 915 -22.42 -75.23 -22.17
CA GLU A 915 -21.07 -75.82 -22.20
C GLU A 915 -20.51 -76.70 -23.35
N ASN A 916 -19.24 -76.37 -23.65
CA ASN A 916 -18.10 -77.26 -23.95
C ASN A 916 -18.03 -78.00 -25.29
N GLY A 917 -17.10 -77.53 -26.12
CA GLY A 917 -16.29 -78.41 -26.96
C GLY A 917 -16.27 -78.09 -28.45
N LYS A 918 -15.04 -77.88 -28.95
CA LYS A 918 -14.60 -78.03 -30.34
C LYS A 918 -14.98 -76.92 -31.34
N ARG A 919 -13.91 -76.28 -31.83
CA ARG A 919 -13.87 -75.29 -32.93
C ARG A 919 -14.54 -75.80 -34.21
N PRO A 920 -15.26 -74.94 -34.94
CA PRO A 920 -15.16 -74.97 -36.40
C PRO A 920 -15.07 -73.57 -37.08
N ASN A 921 -14.20 -73.53 -38.09
CA ASN A 921 -14.10 -72.70 -39.29
C ASN A 921 -14.97 -71.42 -39.47
N LEU A 922 -14.30 -70.27 -39.62
CA LEU A 922 -14.87 -69.02 -40.15
C LEU A 922 -14.69 -68.91 -41.70
N PRO A 923 -15.57 -68.19 -42.42
CA PRO A 923 -15.72 -68.23 -43.87
C PRO A 923 -14.69 -67.44 -44.68
N LYS A 924 -14.55 -67.83 -45.95
CA LYS A 924 -13.73 -67.23 -47.02
C LYS A 924 -14.18 -65.78 -47.31
N GLY A 925 -13.25 -64.82 -47.27
CA GLY A 925 -13.49 -63.44 -47.75
C GLY A 925 -12.68 -62.30 -47.10
N THR A 926 -11.68 -62.56 -46.27
CA THR A 926 -10.92 -61.49 -45.57
C THR A 926 -9.84 -60.85 -46.47
N PRO A 927 -9.73 -59.50 -46.53
CA PRO A 927 -8.81 -58.79 -47.41
C PRO A 927 -7.34 -59.17 -47.16
N ARG A 928 -6.55 -59.25 -48.24
CA ARG A 928 -5.12 -59.64 -48.27
C ARG A 928 -4.17 -58.75 -47.43
N ASP A 929 -4.67 -57.74 -46.72
CA ASP A 929 -3.85 -56.69 -46.07
C ASP A 929 -3.53 -56.93 -44.57
N LEU A 930 -4.04 -57.99 -43.93
CA LEU A 930 -3.78 -58.32 -42.52
C LEU A 930 -2.42 -58.99 -42.21
N ILE A 931 -1.58 -59.27 -43.22
CA ILE A 931 -0.28 -59.96 -43.04
C ILE A 931 0.69 -59.14 -42.17
N ILE A 932 0.61 -57.81 -42.22
CA ILE A 932 1.59 -56.93 -41.57
C ILE A 932 1.51 -57.03 -40.04
N LYS A 933 0.32 -57.25 -39.48
CA LYS A 933 0.12 -57.37 -38.02
C LYS A 933 0.79 -58.60 -37.41
N LYS A 934 1.11 -59.62 -38.22
CA LYS A 934 1.88 -60.80 -37.78
C LYS A 934 3.39 -60.59 -37.84
N LEU A 935 3.87 -59.59 -38.58
CA LEU A 935 5.29 -59.36 -38.82
C LEU A 935 5.90 -58.32 -37.88
N VAL A 936 5.10 -57.39 -37.35
CA VAL A 936 5.58 -56.31 -36.50
C VAL A 936 4.80 -56.31 -35.19
N ASP A 937 5.48 -56.65 -34.10
CA ASP A 937 4.97 -56.56 -32.74
C ASP A 937 4.96 -55.09 -32.28
N GLU A 938 3.76 -54.54 -32.09
CA GLU A 938 3.55 -53.12 -31.74
C GLU A 938 4.19 -52.77 -30.39
N GLU A 939 4.20 -53.69 -29.42
CA GLU A 939 4.65 -53.45 -28.04
C GLU A 939 6.17 -53.20 -27.93
N LYS A 940 6.94 -53.63 -28.94
CA LYS A 940 8.39 -53.39 -29.02
C LYS A 940 8.78 -51.96 -29.39
N TYR A 941 7.81 -51.10 -29.71
CA TYR A 941 8.05 -49.73 -30.12
C TYR A 941 7.65 -48.75 -29.02
N SER A 942 8.50 -47.76 -28.75
CA SER A 942 8.26 -46.66 -27.80
C SER A 942 7.85 -45.34 -28.45
N ASN A 943 7.91 -45.26 -29.78
CA ASN A 943 7.66 -44.06 -30.59
C ASN A 943 6.72 -44.40 -31.76
N LEU A 944 5.60 -43.66 -31.90
CA LEU A 944 4.57 -43.89 -32.93
C LEU A 944 5.12 -43.72 -34.35
N THR A 945 5.86 -42.63 -34.59
CA THR A 945 6.48 -42.34 -35.90
C THR A 945 7.44 -43.47 -36.31
N LYS A 946 8.20 -44.06 -35.37
CA LYS A 946 9.08 -45.20 -35.66
C LYS A 946 8.29 -46.45 -36.04
N LEU A 947 7.19 -46.75 -35.32
CA LEU A 947 6.31 -47.89 -35.61
C LEU A 947 5.69 -47.76 -37.02
N VAL A 948 5.09 -46.60 -37.33
CA VAL A 948 4.49 -46.31 -38.64
C VAL A 948 5.51 -46.46 -39.76
N ARG A 949 6.73 -45.93 -39.57
CA ARG A 949 7.80 -46.04 -40.57
C ARG A 949 8.26 -47.46 -40.80
N VAL A 950 8.47 -48.25 -39.73
CA VAL A 950 8.89 -49.65 -39.91
C VAL A 950 7.81 -50.44 -40.62
N ILE A 951 6.54 -50.29 -40.22
CA ILE A 951 5.42 -50.93 -40.92
C ILE A 951 5.37 -50.49 -42.39
N GLY A 952 5.60 -49.21 -42.68
CA GLY A 952 5.63 -48.71 -44.06
C GLY A 952 6.75 -49.26 -44.91
N TRP A 953 7.94 -49.40 -44.34
CA TRP A 953 9.06 -50.03 -45.02
C TRP A 953 8.81 -51.53 -45.24
N VAL A 954 8.24 -52.23 -44.25
CA VAL A 954 7.83 -53.64 -44.38
C VAL A 954 6.76 -53.76 -45.47
N TRP A 955 5.76 -52.88 -45.50
CA TRP A 955 4.71 -52.89 -46.51
C TRP A 955 5.24 -52.59 -47.92
N ARG A 956 6.13 -51.60 -48.06
CA ARG A 956 6.84 -51.32 -49.32
C ARG A 956 7.66 -52.53 -49.76
N ALA A 957 8.36 -53.20 -48.84
CA ALA A 957 9.12 -54.39 -49.14
C ALA A 957 8.23 -55.55 -49.58
N VAL A 958 7.11 -55.81 -48.89
CA VAL A 958 6.13 -56.84 -49.25
C VAL A 958 5.47 -56.54 -50.59
N LYS A 959 5.04 -55.31 -50.85
CA LYS A 959 4.49 -54.90 -52.16
C LYS A 959 5.51 -55.06 -53.28
N LYS A 960 6.77 -54.70 -53.03
CA LYS A 960 7.85 -54.90 -53.98
C LYS A 960 8.05 -56.39 -54.25
N TRP A 961 8.05 -57.22 -53.21
CA TRP A 961 8.24 -58.67 -53.30
C TRP A 961 7.07 -59.38 -54.00
N LEU A 962 5.83 -58.99 -53.73
CA LEU A 962 4.63 -59.53 -54.39
C LEU A 962 4.48 -59.02 -55.83
N GLY A 963 4.83 -57.76 -56.11
CA GLY A 963 4.80 -57.18 -57.45
C GLY A 963 5.83 -57.76 -58.42
N PHE A 964 6.90 -58.40 -57.92
CA PHE A 964 7.84 -59.14 -58.78
C PHE A 964 7.24 -60.43 -59.36
N ARG A 965 6.08 -60.89 -58.87
CA ARG A 965 5.43 -62.13 -59.33
C ARG A 965 4.46 -61.96 -60.51
N ASP A 966 4.07 -60.73 -60.87
CA ASP A 966 2.90 -60.47 -61.73
C ASP A 966 3.16 -59.71 -63.05
N GLN A 967 4.41 -59.49 -63.49
CA GLN A 967 4.67 -58.85 -64.79
C GLN A 967 5.76 -59.52 -65.63
N ASP A 968 5.28 -60.06 -66.75
CA ASP A 968 5.97 -60.75 -67.84
C ASP A 968 6.70 -59.79 -68.80
N SER A 969 7.83 -60.25 -69.34
CA SER A 969 8.43 -59.87 -70.64
C SER A 969 8.87 -58.41 -70.96
N ASN A 970 9.79 -57.77 -70.19
CA ASN A 970 10.77 -56.82 -70.79
C ASN A 970 11.93 -56.43 -69.84
N GLU A 971 13.13 -56.96 -70.07
CA GLU A 971 14.29 -56.79 -69.17
C GLU A 971 14.93 -55.39 -69.25
N ARG A 972 14.80 -54.71 -70.41
CA ARG A 972 15.34 -53.35 -70.61
C ARG A 972 14.53 -52.28 -69.86
N LYS A 973 13.20 -52.34 -69.90
CA LYS A 973 12.32 -51.49 -69.06
C LYS A 973 12.52 -51.79 -67.57
N ARG A 974 12.87 -53.03 -67.19
CA ARG A 974 13.18 -53.42 -65.81
C ARG A 974 14.35 -52.62 -65.23
N LYS A 975 15.43 -52.37 -65.97
CA LYS A 975 16.59 -51.61 -65.47
C LYS A 975 16.33 -50.10 -65.38
N GLU A 976 15.63 -49.50 -66.35
CA GLU A 976 15.28 -48.06 -66.30
C GLU A 976 14.25 -47.74 -65.20
N VAL A 977 13.23 -48.57 -65.00
CA VAL A 977 12.24 -48.38 -63.94
C VAL A 977 12.87 -48.59 -62.55
N LEU A 978 13.85 -49.49 -62.43
CA LEU A 978 14.55 -49.74 -61.16
C LEU A 978 15.50 -48.58 -60.80
N GLN A 979 16.21 -47.97 -61.77
CA GLN A 979 17.06 -46.80 -61.51
C GLN A 979 16.24 -45.53 -61.19
N ASN A 980 15.07 -45.32 -61.81
CA ASN A 980 14.23 -44.16 -61.50
C ASN A 980 13.39 -44.30 -60.22
N LYS A 981 13.08 -45.52 -59.75
CA LYS A 981 12.34 -45.73 -58.47
C LYS A 981 13.21 -45.75 -57.21
N ILE A 982 14.52 -45.97 -57.32
CA ILE A 982 15.44 -46.01 -56.15
C ILE A 982 15.68 -44.62 -55.52
N LYS A 983 15.27 -43.51 -56.17
CA LYS A 983 15.40 -42.16 -55.61
C LYS A 983 14.37 -41.79 -54.51
N GLN A 984 13.36 -42.61 -54.22
CA GLN A 984 12.44 -42.34 -53.10
C GLN A 984 13.03 -42.80 -51.75
N THR A 985 13.91 -41.99 -51.17
CA THR A 985 14.59 -42.25 -49.87
C THR A 985 13.68 -42.12 -48.64
N MET A 986 12.46 -41.59 -48.77
CA MET A 986 11.51 -41.42 -47.66
C MET A 986 10.14 -42.04 -47.98
N LEU A 987 9.43 -42.51 -46.95
CA LEU A 987 7.99 -42.81 -47.04
C LEU A 987 7.23 -41.51 -47.34
N THR A 988 6.26 -41.56 -48.25
CA THR A 988 5.41 -40.39 -48.52
C THR A 988 4.45 -40.15 -47.36
N VAL A 989 4.03 -38.90 -47.15
CA VAL A 989 3.04 -38.56 -46.10
C VAL A 989 1.75 -39.37 -46.27
N LYS A 990 1.31 -39.62 -47.52
CA LYS A 990 0.14 -40.46 -47.83
C LYS A 990 0.32 -41.91 -47.40
N GLU A 991 1.52 -42.48 -47.56
CA GLU A 991 1.81 -43.84 -47.08
C GLU A 991 1.82 -43.89 -45.55
N GLU A 992 2.48 -42.94 -44.88
CA GLU A 992 2.48 -42.86 -43.41
C GLU A 992 1.04 -42.70 -42.85
N GLU A 993 0.20 -41.89 -43.50
CA GLU A 993 -1.23 -41.73 -43.14
C GLU A 993 -2.04 -43.02 -43.36
N TYR A 994 -1.82 -43.72 -44.48
CA TYR A 994 -2.49 -45.00 -44.76
C TYR A 994 -2.14 -46.06 -43.71
N ILE A 995 -0.85 -46.21 -43.39
CA ILE A 995 -0.39 -47.15 -42.36
C ILE A 995 -0.95 -46.79 -40.98
N LEU A 996 -1.03 -45.50 -40.65
CA LEU A 996 -1.60 -45.06 -39.39
C LEU A 996 -3.11 -45.36 -39.33
N LYS A 997 -3.85 -45.21 -40.43
CA LYS A 997 -5.26 -45.63 -40.52
C LYS A 997 -5.43 -47.13 -40.32
N GLU A 998 -4.56 -47.96 -40.93
CA GLU A 998 -4.58 -49.41 -40.74
C GLU A 998 -4.30 -49.80 -39.28
N LEU A 999 -3.33 -49.16 -38.61
CA LEU A 999 -3.08 -49.35 -37.18
C LEU A 999 -4.32 -49.01 -36.33
N PHE A 1000 -5.03 -47.93 -36.67
CA PHE A 1000 -6.25 -47.55 -35.97
C PHE A 1000 -7.40 -48.52 -36.23
N LEU A 1001 -7.58 -48.99 -37.46
CA LEU A 1001 -8.60 -49.99 -37.80
C LEU A 1001 -8.35 -51.28 -37.03
N ALA A 1002 -7.09 -51.69 -36.98
CA ALA A 1002 -6.68 -52.89 -36.29
C ALA A 1002 -6.77 -52.74 -34.76
N ALA A 1003 -6.69 -51.52 -34.21
CA ALA A 1003 -6.94 -51.25 -32.79
C ALA A 1003 -8.44 -51.22 -32.41
N GLN A 1004 -9.34 -51.12 -33.39
CA GLN A 1004 -10.80 -51.21 -33.19
C GLN A 1004 -11.33 -52.65 -33.33
N GLN A 1005 -10.60 -53.54 -34.00
CA GLN A 1005 -10.99 -54.94 -34.16
C GLN A 1005 -11.13 -55.63 -32.79
N GLY A 1006 -12.28 -56.25 -32.55
CA GLY A 1006 -12.58 -56.98 -31.30
C GLY A 1006 -12.95 -56.10 -30.10
N VAL A 1007 -13.15 -54.78 -30.30
CA VAL A 1007 -13.45 -53.84 -29.21
C VAL A 1007 -14.90 -53.37 -29.28
N THR A 1008 -15.67 -53.63 -28.23
CA THR A 1008 -17.00 -53.03 -28.03
C THR A 1008 -16.89 -51.72 -27.24
N PHE A 1009 -17.33 -50.62 -27.85
CA PHE A 1009 -17.38 -49.32 -27.18
C PHE A 1009 -18.73 -49.15 -26.46
N PRO A 1010 -18.79 -48.60 -25.24
CA PRO A 1010 -20.06 -48.43 -24.51
C PRO A 1010 -21.04 -47.49 -25.25
N ASP A 1011 -22.34 -47.81 -25.26
CA ASP A 1011 -23.38 -46.97 -25.88
C ASP A 1011 -23.42 -45.56 -25.30
N THR A 1012 -23.11 -45.39 -24.02
CA THR A 1012 -22.96 -44.07 -23.38
C THR A 1012 -21.85 -43.22 -23.99
N THR A 1013 -20.84 -43.85 -24.57
CA THR A 1013 -19.73 -43.19 -25.24
C THR A 1013 -20.08 -42.91 -26.71
N LEU A 1014 -20.71 -43.87 -27.39
CA LEU A 1014 -21.12 -43.74 -28.79
C LEU A 1014 -22.26 -42.73 -28.97
N SER A 1015 -23.24 -42.68 -28.07
CA SER A 1015 -24.36 -41.72 -28.10
C SER A 1015 -23.96 -40.26 -27.82
N ARG A 1016 -22.89 -40.05 -27.04
CA ARG A 1016 -22.38 -38.71 -26.71
C ARG A 1016 -21.50 -38.10 -27.80
N LEU A 1017 -21.01 -38.92 -28.74
CA LEU A 1017 -20.13 -38.52 -29.82
C LEU A 1017 -20.87 -38.69 -31.16
N ALA A 1018 -20.57 -37.87 -32.17
CA ALA A 1018 -21.14 -38.08 -33.51
C ALA A 1018 -20.34 -39.18 -34.23
N VAL A 1019 -20.64 -40.46 -33.92
CA VAL A 1019 -19.89 -41.61 -34.42
C VAL A 1019 -20.50 -42.16 -35.71
N TYR A 1020 -19.66 -42.41 -36.72
CA TYR A 1020 -20.05 -43.11 -37.94
C TYR A 1020 -18.88 -43.97 -38.45
N ARG A 1021 -19.16 -44.89 -39.38
CA ARG A 1021 -18.15 -45.78 -39.99
C ARG A 1021 -17.72 -45.21 -41.35
N GLU A 1022 -16.42 -45.01 -41.55
CA GLU A 1022 -15.86 -44.62 -42.86
C GLU A 1022 -15.88 -45.82 -43.84
N ASN A 1023 -15.76 -45.59 -45.15
CA ASN A 1023 -15.68 -46.65 -46.18
C ASN A 1023 -14.52 -47.66 -45.93
N SER A 1024 -13.49 -47.24 -45.19
CA SER A 1024 -12.39 -48.09 -44.72
C SER A 1024 -12.80 -49.11 -43.64
N GLY A 1025 -14.01 -49.01 -43.10
CA GLY A 1025 -14.48 -49.77 -41.94
C GLY A 1025 -14.15 -49.14 -40.59
N LEU A 1026 -13.37 -48.05 -40.56
CA LEU A 1026 -12.92 -47.37 -39.34
C LEU A 1026 -14.04 -46.55 -38.70
N LEU A 1027 -14.29 -46.75 -37.40
CA LEU A 1027 -15.19 -45.90 -36.61
C LEU A 1027 -14.53 -44.55 -36.32
N VAL A 1028 -15.17 -43.47 -36.71
CA VAL A 1028 -14.69 -42.10 -36.55
C VAL A 1028 -15.69 -41.26 -35.76
N CYS A 1029 -15.19 -40.37 -34.93
CA CYS A 1029 -15.96 -39.35 -34.23
C CYS A 1029 -15.87 -38.03 -35.00
N GLY A 1030 -17.00 -37.60 -35.55
CA GLY A 1030 -17.20 -36.27 -36.08
C GLY A 1030 -17.42 -35.23 -34.98
N GLY A 1031 -17.29 -33.97 -35.36
CA GLY A 1031 -17.65 -32.85 -34.52
C GLY A 1031 -19.12 -32.47 -34.64
N ARG A 1032 -19.56 -31.73 -33.63
CA ARG A 1032 -20.67 -30.76 -33.66
C ARG A 1032 -20.42 -29.64 -34.71
N ILE A 1033 -19.19 -29.50 -35.16
CA ILE A 1033 -18.69 -28.52 -36.13
C ILE A 1033 -18.51 -29.26 -37.49
N GLN A 1034 -19.16 -28.82 -38.59
CA GLN A 1034 -19.10 -29.46 -39.93
C GLN A 1034 -17.66 -29.57 -40.46
N ILE A 1035 -16.78 -28.64 -40.08
CA ILE A 1035 -15.40 -28.49 -40.60
C ILE A 1035 -14.48 -28.19 -39.41
N PHE A 1036 -13.60 -29.13 -39.04
CA PHE A 1036 -12.65 -28.99 -37.91
C PHE A 1036 -11.28 -28.43 -38.36
N ASN A 1037 -10.96 -28.57 -39.65
CA ASN A 1037 -9.86 -27.94 -40.39
C ASN A 1037 -10.16 -28.13 -41.89
N GLU A 1038 -9.50 -27.39 -42.81
CA GLU A 1038 -9.82 -27.34 -44.26
C GLU A 1038 -9.93 -28.72 -44.97
N GLU A 1039 -9.40 -29.81 -44.39
CA GLU A 1039 -9.40 -31.14 -45.03
C GLU A 1039 -9.83 -32.34 -44.13
N LYS A 1040 -10.19 -32.15 -42.84
CA LYS A 1040 -10.51 -33.28 -41.93
C LYS A 1040 -11.80 -33.05 -41.12
N ILE A 1041 -12.80 -33.92 -41.38
CA ILE A 1041 -14.16 -33.81 -40.84
C ILE A 1041 -14.38 -34.67 -39.56
N ALA A 1042 -13.55 -35.69 -39.34
CA ALA A 1042 -13.67 -36.60 -38.21
C ALA A 1042 -12.31 -37.18 -37.79
N VAL A 1043 -12.24 -37.68 -36.56
CA VAL A 1043 -11.05 -38.35 -36.01
C VAL A 1043 -11.38 -39.80 -35.60
N PRO A 1044 -10.50 -40.78 -35.81
CA PRO A 1044 -10.70 -42.18 -35.40
C PRO A 1044 -10.97 -42.35 -33.91
N ILE A 1045 -11.85 -43.27 -33.52
CA ILE A 1045 -12.10 -43.63 -32.11
C ILE A 1045 -11.17 -44.77 -31.70
N LEU A 1046 -10.47 -44.64 -30.57
CA LEU A 1046 -9.55 -45.67 -30.11
C LEU A 1046 -9.84 -46.07 -28.65
N PRO A 1047 -9.67 -47.35 -28.28
CA PRO A 1047 -9.76 -47.75 -26.89
C PRO A 1047 -8.54 -47.29 -26.08
N CYS A 1048 -8.71 -47.06 -24.78
CA CYS A 1048 -7.59 -46.72 -23.90
C CYS A 1048 -6.56 -47.85 -23.74
N SER A 1049 -6.96 -49.09 -24.04
CA SER A 1049 -6.15 -50.30 -23.91
C SER A 1049 -5.23 -50.55 -25.09
N ALA A 1050 -5.47 -49.97 -26.26
CA ALA A 1050 -4.62 -50.20 -27.43
C ALA A 1050 -3.23 -49.55 -27.24
N TRP A 1051 -2.18 -50.26 -27.64
CA TRP A 1051 -0.81 -49.77 -27.55
C TRP A 1051 -0.58 -48.50 -28.38
N VAL A 1052 -1.18 -48.43 -29.57
CA VAL A 1052 -1.15 -47.21 -30.41
C VAL A 1052 -1.69 -45.98 -29.68
N SER A 1053 -2.68 -46.12 -28.78
CA SER A 1053 -3.18 -45.03 -27.94
C SER A 1053 -2.12 -44.52 -26.96
N MET A 1054 -1.30 -45.42 -26.37
CA MET A 1054 -0.18 -45.06 -25.50
C MET A 1054 0.91 -44.32 -26.26
N LEU A 1055 1.26 -44.81 -27.46
CA LEU A 1055 2.23 -44.17 -28.34
C LEU A 1055 1.77 -42.77 -28.78
N LEU A 1056 0.48 -42.62 -29.09
CA LEU A 1056 -0.13 -41.33 -29.41
C LEU A 1056 -0.04 -40.33 -28.24
N ALA A 1057 -0.28 -40.80 -27.01
CA ALA A 1057 -0.17 -39.98 -25.80
C ALA A 1057 1.27 -39.56 -25.51
N ARG A 1058 2.26 -40.45 -25.68
CA ARG A 1058 3.69 -40.15 -25.54
C ARG A 1058 4.17 -39.12 -26.56
N GLU A 1059 3.79 -39.29 -27.82
CA GLU A 1059 4.15 -38.35 -28.90
C GLU A 1059 3.54 -36.96 -28.64
N ALA A 1060 2.24 -36.90 -28.32
CA ALA A 1060 1.55 -35.66 -27.97
C ALA A 1060 2.17 -34.93 -26.76
N HIS A 1061 2.65 -35.68 -25.77
CA HIS A 1061 3.30 -35.13 -24.58
C HIS A 1061 4.72 -34.61 -24.87
N SER A 1062 5.51 -35.37 -25.63
CA SER A 1062 6.91 -35.07 -25.96
C SER A 1062 7.12 -33.80 -26.79
N ALA A 1063 6.06 -33.26 -27.40
CA ALA A 1063 6.14 -32.04 -28.20
C ALA A 1063 6.54 -30.81 -27.37
N ASN A 1064 5.87 -30.55 -26.24
CA ASN A 1064 6.13 -29.36 -25.40
C ASN A 1064 6.13 -29.64 -23.88
N HIS A 1065 5.94 -30.89 -23.42
CA HIS A 1065 5.79 -31.20 -21.98
C HIS A 1065 4.68 -30.41 -21.26
N GLU A 1066 3.63 -30.04 -21.98
CA GLU A 1066 2.45 -29.38 -21.42
C GLU A 1066 1.69 -30.28 -20.44
N GLU A 1067 0.90 -29.66 -19.56
CA GLU A 1067 0.04 -30.36 -18.62
C GLU A 1067 -0.98 -31.30 -19.31
N VAL A 1068 -1.71 -32.07 -18.51
CA VAL A 1068 -2.67 -33.10 -18.97
C VAL A 1068 -3.64 -32.55 -20.03
N ALA A 1069 -4.08 -31.29 -19.91
CA ALA A 1069 -4.99 -30.66 -20.85
C ALA A 1069 -4.36 -30.45 -22.26
N GLY A 1070 -3.13 -29.94 -22.32
CA GLY A 1070 -2.41 -29.71 -23.58
C GLY A 1070 -2.06 -31.01 -24.29
N THR A 1071 -1.61 -32.02 -23.53
CA THR A 1071 -1.36 -33.38 -24.05
C THR A 1071 -2.65 -33.99 -24.63
N LEU A 1072 -3.78 -33.88 -23.92
CA LEU A 1072 -5.08 -34.38 -24.38
C LEU A 1072 -5.56 -33.68 -25.66
N LEU A 1073 -5.38 -32.36 -25.76
CA LEU A 1073 -5.79 -31.59 -26.94
C LEU A 1073 -5.01 -32.03 -28.19
N ARG A 1074 -3.71 -32.28 -28.06
CA ARG A 1074 -2.88 -32.81 -29.16
C ARG A 1074 -3.26 -34.22 -29.58
N MET A 1075 -3.57 -35.11 -28.63
CA MET A 1075 -4.08 -36.45 -28.97
C MET A 1075 -5.35 -36.34 -29.81
N ARG A 1076 -6.29 -35.48 -29.41
CA ARG A 1076 -7.58 -35.26 -30.09
C ARG A 1076 -7.46 -34.71 -31.52
N LYS A 1077 -6.32 -34.12 -31.91
CA LYS A 1077 -6.07 -33.74 -33.31
C LYS A 1077 -5.86 -34.95 -34.23
N LYS A 1078 -5.43 -36.11 -33.69
CA LYS A 1078 -5.13 -37.33 -34.46
C LYS A 1078 -6.16 -38.44 -34.23
N ALA A 1079 -6.64 -38.64 -32.99
CA ALA A 1079 -7.65 -39.65 -32.66
C ALA A 1079 -8.38 -39.32 -31.34
N TRP A 1080 -9.63 -39.77 -31.22
CA TRP A 1080 -10.40 -39.69 -29.99
C TRP A 1080 -10.24 -40.96 -29.16
N VAL A 1081 -9.27 -40.94 -28.23
CA VAL A 1081 -9.03 -42.06 -27.30
C VAL A 1081 -10.07 -42.04 -26.18
N ILE A 1082 -10.86 -43.11 -26.03
CA ILE A 1082 -11.81 -43.28 -24.92
C ILE A 1082 -11.03 -43.28 -23.60
N LYS A 1083 -11.52 -42.59 -22.57
CA LYS A 1083 -10.77 -42.34 -21.31
C LYS A 1083 -9.40 -41.66 -21.55
N GLY A 1084 -9.21 -40.94 -22.67
CA GLY A 1084 -7.94 -40.32 -23.07
C GLY A 1084 -7.32 -39.39 -22.01
N ARG A 1085 -8.13 -38.72 -21.17
CA ARG A 1085 -7.62 -37.92 -20.04
C ARG A 1085 -6.85 -38.75 -19.03
N ARG A 1086 -7.28 -39.99 -18.77
CA ARG A 1086 -6.60 -40.93 -17.86
C ARG A 1086 -5.26 -41.35 -18.45
N LEU A 1087 -5.21 -41.62 -19.75
CA LEU A 1087 -3.99 -41.98 -20.46
C LEU A 1087 -2.99 -40.81 -20.51
N ALA A 1088 -3.46 -39.61 -20.86
CA ALA A 1088 -2.66 -38.38 -20.84
C ALA A 1088 -2.09 -38.11 -19.43
N LYS A 1089 -2.91 -38.26 -18.38
CA LYS A 1089 -2.44 -38.16 -16.99
C LYS A 1089 -1.35 -39.19 -16.68
N LYS A 1090 -1.51 -40.45 -17.07
CA LYS A 1090 -0.51 -41.50 -16.87
C LYS A 1090 0.83 -41.17 -17.53
N VAL A 1091 0.83 -40.66 -18.77
CA VAL A 1091 2.05 -40.26 -19.50
C VAL A 1091 2.71 -39.04 -18.85
N VAL A 1092 1.91 -38.03 -18.54
CA VAL A 1092 2.38 -36.78 -17.93
C VAL A 1092 2.97 -37.01 -16.54
N ASP A 1093 2.32 -37.84 -15.73
CA ASP A 1093 2.76 -38.15 -14.36
C ASP A 1093 3.97 -39.10 -14.33
N SER A 1094 4.25 -39.85 -15.39
CA SER A 1094 5.46 -40.68 -15.55
C SER A 1094 6.61 -39.95 -16.26
N CYS A 1095 6.39 -38.76 -16.81
CA CYS A 1095 7.42 -38.02 -17.52
C CYS A 1095 8.43 -37.37 -16.58
N VAL A 1096 9.71 -37.75 -16.69
CA VAL A 1096 10.82 -37.21 -15.87
C VAL A 1096 10.95 -35.69 -16.01
N ILE A 1097 10.76 -35.12 -17.20
CA ILE A 1097 10.85 -33.66 -17.43
C ILE A 1097 9.73 -32.91 -16.69
N CYS A 1098 8.49 -33.39 -16.77
CA CYS A 1098 7.36 -32.81 -16.04
C CYS A 1098 7.45 -33.04 -14.53
N ARG A 1099 7.94 -34.21 -14.09
CA ARG A 1099 8.23 -34.46 -12.68
C ARG A 1099 9.25 -33.44 -12.17
N LYS A 1100 10.37 -33.24 -12.88
CA LYS A 1100 11.37 -32.21 -12.56
C LYS A 1100 10.78 -30.80 -12.50
N ALA A 1101 9.92 -30.41 -13.44
CA ALA A 1101 9.31 -29.09 -13.47
C ALA A 1101 8.29 -28.87 -12.32
N ARG A 1102 7.63 -29.93 -11.83
CA ARG A 1102 6.69 -29.89 -10.70
C ARG A 1102 7.33 -30.10 -9.34
N ALA A 1103 8.58 -30.52 -9.31
CA ALA A 1103 9.21 -31.06 -8.12
C ALA A 1103 9.31 -29.98 -7.03
N LYS A 1104 8.59 -30.18 -5.92
CA LYS A 1104 8.63 -29.32 -4.74
C LYS A 1104 9.76 -29.75 -3.82
N ARG A 1105 10.30 -28.81 -3.03
CA ARG A 1105 11.21 -29.17 -1.93
C ARG A 1105 10.47 -30.07 -0.96
N CYS A 1106 11.13 -31.10 -0.45
CA CYS A 1106 10.54 -31.95 0.57
C CYS A 1106 10.20 -31.10 1.80
N GLU A 1107 9.10 -31.43 2.46
CA GLU A 1107 8.73 -30.86 3.76
C GLU A 1107 8.65 -32.01 4.77
N GLN A 1108 8.75 -31.71 6.06
CA GLN A 1108 8.55 -32.69 7.13
C GLN A 1108 8.12 -31.98 8.41
N ILE A 1109 7.29 -32.67 9.20
CA ILE A 1109 6.72 -32.18 10.46
C ILE A 1109 7.82 -31.62 11.40
N MET A 1110 7.56 -30.49 12.06
CA MET A 1110 8.56 -29.85 12.93
C MET A 1110 9.00 -30.78 14.07
N ALA A 1111 10.29 -30.80 14.39
CA ALA A 1111 10.84 -31.60 15.49
C ALA A 1111 10.35 -31.06 16.84
N ASP A 1112 10.36 -31.93 17.86
CA ASP A 1112 10.10 -31.51 19.24
C ASP A 1112 11.26 -30.64 19.74
N LEU A 1113 10.98 -29.81 20.75
CA LEU A 1113 11.99 -28.94 21.34
C LEU A 1113 12.99 -29.77 22.17
N PRO A 1114 14.29 -29.42 22.16
CA PRO A 1114 15.30 -30.13 22.94
C PRO A 1114 15.04 -29.96 24.46
N PRO A 1115 15.32 -30.98 25.29
CA PRO A 1115 15.11 -30.95 26.74
C PRO A 1115 15.87 -29.80 27.43
N GLU A 1116 17.02 -29.40 26.88
CA GLU A 1116 17.81 -28.24 27.32
C GLU A 1116 17.07 -26.89 27.22
N ARG A 1117 15.91 -26.86 26.54
CA ARG A 1117 15.00 -25.70 26.46
C ARG A 1117 13.84 -25.80 27.45
N THR A 1118 13.59 -26.96 28.04
CA THR A 1118 12.42 -27.24 28.89
C THR A 1118 12.78 -27.56 30.34
N GLU A 1119 14.00 -28.02 30.60
CA GLU A 1119 14.47 -28.36 31.95
C GLU A 1119 15.08 -27.16 32.68
N PRO A 1120 14.98 -27.14 34.02
CA PRO A 1120 15.69 -26.19 34.85
C PRO A 1120 17.20 -26.21 34.61
N ALA A 1121 17.77 -25.07 34.23
CA ALA A 1121 19.19 -24.90 33.93
C ALA A 1121 19.71 -23.52 34.37
N ALA A 1122 20.99 -23.40 34.70
CA ALA A 1122 21.58 -22.12 35.02
C ALA A 1122 21.62 -21.19 33.77
N PRO A 1123 21.50 -19.86 33.93
CA PRO A 1123 21.65 -18.94 32.80
C PRO A 1123 22.98 -19.17 32.08
N PHE A 1124 22.91 -19.36 30.76
CA PHE A 1124 24.03 -19.68 29.86
C PHE A 1124 24.65 -21.09 30.00
N GLU A 1125 24.09 -21.99 30.81
CA GLU A 1125 24.50 -23.41 30.85
C GLU A 1125 24.36 -24.07 29.46
N TYR A 1126 23.26 -23.78 28.77
CA TYR A 1126 22.99 -24.22 27.40
C TYR A 1126 22.94 -23.01 26.48
N THR A 1127 23.91 -22.84 25.59
CA THR A 1127 24.09 -21.58 24.84
C THR A 1127 24.20 -21.82 23.33
N THR A 1128 23.51 -21.00 22.54
CA THR A 1128 23.69 -20.93 21.08
C THR A 1128 24.27 -19.58 20.68
N LEU A 1129 25.10 -19.56 19.64
CA LEU A 1129 25.80 -18.36 19.22
C LEU A 1129 25.72 -18.12 17.70
N ASP A 1130 25.87 -16.85 17.33
CA ASP A 1130 25.96 -16.41 15.93
C ASP A 1130 26.75 -15.09 15.82
N LEU A 1131 27.37 -14.86 14.67
CA LEU A 1131 28.06 -13.61 14.34
C LEU A 1131 27.16 -12.75 13.45
N PHE A 1132 27.14 -11.45 13.70
CA PHE A 1132 26.36 -10.50 12.91
C PHE A 1132 27.14 -9.24 12.57
N GLY A 1133 26.93 -8.72 11.36
CA GLY A 1133 27.67 -7.58 10.83
C GLY A 1133 27.74 -7.64 9.31
N PRO A 1134 28.68 -6.94 8.67
CA PRO A 1134 29.71 -6.07 9.29
C PRO A 1134 29.21 -4.67 9.68
N TYR A 1135 29.86 -4.05 10.67
CA TYR A 1135 29.70 -2.65 11.04
C TYR A 1135 31.01 -1.88 10.83
N ILE A 1136 30.91 -0.57 10.62
CA ILE A 1136 32.07 0.32 10.41
C ILE A 1136 32.24 1.19 11.65
N VAL A 1137 33.40 1.11 12.31
CA VAL A 1137 33.79 1.94 13.46
C VAL A 1137 34.99 2.81 13.13
N LYS A 1138 35.17 3.92 13.84
CA LYS A 1138 36.39 4.75 13.79
C LYS A 1138 37.48 4.14 14.66
N ASP A 1139 38.70 4.19 14.18
CA ASP A 1139 39.88 3.91 15.00
C ASP A 1139 40.02 4.99 16.10
N GLU A 1140 40.30 4.56 17.34
CA GLU A 1140 40.41 5.44 18.50
C GLU A 1140 41.65 6.35 18.44
N VAL A 1141 42.74 5.86 17.84
CA VAL A 1141 44.00 6.60 17.72
C VAL A 1141 44.03 7.38 16.40
N ARG A 1142 43.70 6.72 15.30
CA ARG A 1142 43.71 7.27 13.94
C ARG A 1142 42.29 7.68 13.53
N LYS A 1143 41.76 8.78 14.06
CA LYS A 1143 40.38 9.28 13.85
C LYS A 1143 39.86 9.36 12.39
N ARG A 1144 40.74 9.28 11.38
CA ARG A 1144 40.41 9.25 9.94
C ARG A 1144 40.30 7.82 9.35
N VAL A 1145 40.72 6.80 10.09
CA VAL A 1145 40.72 5.39 9.69
C VAL A 1145 39.43 4.74 10.17
N HIS A 1146 38.81 3.97 9.28
CA HIS A 1146 37.61 3.19 9.55
C HIS A 1146 37.95 1.70 9.56
N LEU A 1147 37.50 0.99 10.59
CA LEU A 1147 37.71 -0.44 10.78
C LEU A 1147 36.39 -1.18 10.60
N LYS A 1148 36.45 -2.38 10.01
CA LYS A 1148 35.30 -3.27 9.85
C LYS A 1148 35.27 -4.21 11.05
N VAL A 1149 34.17 -4.22 11.79
CA VAL A 1149 33.99 -5.04 12.99
C VAL A 1149 32.70 -5.86 12.90
N TRP A 1150 32.61 -6.89 13.73
CA TRP A 1150 31.45 -7.77 13.84
C TRP A 1150 30.94 -7.79 15.29
N GLY A 1151 29.65 -8.02 15.48
CA GLY A 1151 29.10 -8.36 16.78
C GLY A 1151 28.93 -9.87 16.90
N ILE A 1152 29.17 -10.42 18.08
CA ILE A 1152 28.79 -11.79 18.43
C ILE A 1152 27.59 -11.76 19.36
N VAL A 1153 26.66 -12.71 19.19
CA VAL A 1153 25.54 -12.91 20.11
C VAL A 1153 25.61 -14.30 20.73
N TYR A 1154 25.49 -14.37 22.05
CA TYR A 1154 25.30 -15.58 22.83
C TYR A 1154 23.89 -15.58 23.38
N CYS A 1155 23.11 -16.60 23.07
CA CYS A 1155 21.73 -16.77 23.52
C CYS A 1155 21.61 -18.03 24.38
N CYS A 1156 21.18 -17.86 25.63
CA CYS A 1156 20.83 -18.98 26.49
C CYS A 1156 19.59 -19.71 25.94
N MET A 1157 19.63 -21.04 25.87
CA MET A 1157 18.54 -21.89 25.39
C MET A 1157 17.39 -21.99 26.40
N ALA A 1158 17.72 -22.02 27.69
CA ALA A 1158 16.80 -22.10 28.81
C ALA A 1158 16.12 -20.75 29.10
N SER A 1159 16.91 -19.74 29.49
CA SER A 1159 16.39 -18.43 29.91
C SER A 1159 16.14 -17.43 28.79
N ARG A 1160 16.56 -17.73 27.55
CA ARG A 1160 16.58 -16.77 26.43
C ARG A 1160 17.43 -15.53 26.68
N ALA A 1161 18.22 -15.47 27.75
CA ALA A 1161 19.16 -14.37 27.99
C ALA A 1161 20.12 -14.17 26.81
N ILE A 1162 20.36 -12.91 26.45
CA ILE A 1162 21.26 -12.51 25.37
C ILE A 1162 22.48 -11.82 25.98
N HIS A 1163 23.66 -12.22 25.55
CA HIS A 1163 24.90 -11.48 25.76
C HIS A 1163 25.51 -11.15 24.40
N THR A 1164 26.03 -9.94 24.24
CA THR A 1164 26.66 -9.51 22.98
C THR A 1164 27.99 -8.87 23.25
N ASP A 1165 28.92 -9.03 22.31
CA ASP A 1165 30.23 -8.42 22.39
C ASP A 1165 30.79 -8.12 21.00
N ILE A 1166 31.85 -7.32 20.92
CA ILE A 1166 32.51 -6.91 19.68
C ILE A 1166 33.62 -7.89 19.28
N VAL A 1167 33.76 -8.15 17.98
CA VAL A 1167 34.79 -9.02 17.39
C VAL A 1167 35.51 -8.26 16.27
N SER A 1168 36.84 -8.28 16.29
CA SER A 1168 37.69 -7.58 15.32
C SER A 1168 37.52 -8.11 13.90
N ASP A 1169 37.42 -9.43 13.75
CA ASP A 1169 37.31 -10.12 12.47
C ASP A 1169 36.54 -11.45 12.59
N GLN A 1170 36.30 -12.11 11.45
CA GLN A 1170 35.70 -13.46 11.42
C GLN A 1170 36.78 -14.55 11.52
N SER A 1171 37.88 -14.30 12.24
CA SER A 1171 38.91 -15.32 12.47
C SER A 1171 38.57 -16.22 13.67
N ALA A 1172 39.26 -17.37 13.76
CA ALA A 1172 39.21 -18.24 14.93
C ALA A 1172 39.71 -17.53 16.20
N GLU A 1173 40.74 -16.68 16.07
CA GLU A 1173 41.36 -15.94 17.16
C GLU A 1173 40.45 -14.83 17.71
N GLY A 1174 39.84 -14.03 16.81
CA GLY A 1174 38.87 -13.00 17.17
C GLY A 1174 37.69 -13.59 17.94
N PHE A 1175 37.18 -14.76 17.51
CA PHE A 1175 36.16 -15.49 18.24
C PHE A 1175 36.64 -15.95 19.63
N MET A 1176 37.85 -16.49 19.75
CA MET A 1176 38.37 -16.98 21.03
C MET A 1176 38.49 -15.87 22.07
N LEU A 1177 38.93 -14.67 21.68
CA LEU A 1177 38.97 -13.51 22.58
C LEU A 1177 37.57 -13.12 23.07
N ALA A 1178 36.56 -13.11 22.19
CA ALA A 1178 35.19 -12.85 22.58
C ALA A 1178 34.60 -13.94 23.47
N TYR A 1179 34.93 -15.21 23.19
CA TYR A 1179 34.53 -16.35 24.01
C TYR A 1179 35.12 -16.28 25.41
N GLN A 1180 36.41 -15.93 25.55
CA GLN A 1180 37.03 -15.75 26.86
C GLN A 1180 36.38 -14.62 27.67
N ARG A 1181 36.04 -13.49 27.05
CA ARG A 1181 35.30 -12.40 27.72
C ARG A 1181 33.91 -12.86 28.16
N PHE A 1182 33.21 -13.63 27.31
CA PHE A 1182 31.93 -14.22 27.67
C PHE A 1182 32.05 -15.19 28.86
N THR A 1183 33.00 -16.13 28.84
CA THR A 1183 33.14 -17.13 29.90
C THR A 1183 33.68 -16.53 31.20
N ALA A 1184 34.48 -15.46 31.12
CA ALA A 1184 34.90 -14.69 32.29
C ALA A 1184 33.72 -14.01 33.00
N LEU A 1185 32.68 -13.61 32.25
CA LEU A 1185 31.49 -12.95 32.79
C LEU A 1185 30.35 -13.92 33.15
N ARG A 1186 30.24 -15.06 32.44
CA ARG A 1186 29.07 -15.96 32.50
C ARG A 1186 29.39 -17.42 32.86
N GLY A 1187 30.67 -17.77 33.00
CA GLY A 1187 31.11 -19.15 33.16
C GLY A 1187 31.12 -19.93 31.84
N HIS A 1188 31.68 -21.14 31.87
CA HIS A 1188 31.68 -22.01 30.70
C HIS A 1188 30.29 -22.66 30.48
N PRO A 1189 29.76 -22.67 29.24
CA PRO A 1189 28.49 -23.35 28.93
C PRO A 1189 28.69 -24.87 28.81
N ARG A 1190 27.84 -25.66 29.46
CA ARG A 1190 27.82 -27.14 29.38
C ARG A 1190 27.58 -27.63 27.96
N LYS A 1191 26.66 -26.99 27.19
CA LYS A 1191 26.51 -27.27 25.75
C LYS A 1191 26.47 -25.99 24.92
N LEU A 1192 27.23 -25.99 23.83
CA LEU A 1192 27.35 -24.88 22.89
C LEU A 1192 26.86 -25.27 21.49
N TRP A 1193 26.00 -24.46 20.87
CA TRP A 1193 25.53 -24.66 19.49
C TRP A 1193 25.93 -23.50 18.57
N SER A 1194 26.45 -23.83 17.39
CA SER A 1194 26.75 -22.85 16.34
C SER A 1194 26.39 -23.39 14.95
N ASP A 1195 26.38 -22.49 13.97
CA ASP A 1195 26.39 -22.87 12.56
C ASP A 1195 27.78 -23.38 12.14
N PRO A 1196 27.94 -23.96 10.93
CA PRO A 1196 29.22 -24.45 10.43
C PRO A 1196 30.09 -23.33 9.82
N GLY A 1197 30.17 -22.16 10.47
CA GLY A 1197 31.10 -21.10 10.11
C GLY A 1197 32.57 -21.55 10.22
N SER A 1198 33.44 -21.10 9.31
CA SER A 1198 34.86 -21.50 9.27
C SER A 1198 35.63 -21.13 10.55
N ASN A 1199 35.28 -19.99 11.14
CA ASN A 1199 35.76 -19.50 12.43
C ASN A 1199 35.38 -20.45 13.58
N PHE A 1200 34.17 -21.02 13.57
CA PHE A 1200 33.72 -21.98 14.59
C PHE A 1200 34.35 -23.36 14.38
N ILE A 1201 34.41 -23.83 13.13
CA ILE A 1201 35.06 -25.09 12.78
C ILE A 1201 36.54 -25.08 13.18
N GLY A 1202 37.24 -23.96 12.95
CA GLY A 1202 38.66 -23.82 13.28
C GLY A 1202 38.97 -23.91 14.78
N VAL A 1203 38.03 -23.52 15.65
CA VAL A 1203 38.22 -23.49 17.11
C VAL A 1203 37.77 -24.77 17.80
N LYS A 1204 36.97 -25.60 17.12
CA LYS A 1204 36.43 -26.85 17.65
C LYS A 1204 37.49 -27.75 18.33
N PRO A 1205 38.69 -27.96 17.77
CA PRO A 1205 39.73 -28.76 18.44
C PRO A 1205 40.15 -28.17 19.80
N ALA A 1206 40.40 -26.85 19.85
CA ALA A 1206 40.86 -26.17 21.07
C ALA A 1206 39.82 -26.18 22.19
N LEU A 1207 38.53 -25.95 21.86
CA LEU A 1207 37.46 -26.04 22.87
C LEU A 1207 37.18 -27.48 23.32
N THR A 1208 37.37 -28.46 22.44
CA THR A 1208 37.25 -29.88 22.82
C THR A 1208 38.35 -30.26 23.82
N GLU A 1209 39.57 -29.75 23.66
CA GLU A 1209 40.67 -29.96 24.59
C GLU A 1209 40.44 -29.25 25.94
N LEU A 1210 39.98 -28.00 25.92
CA LEU A 1210 39.58 -27.26 27.13
C LEU A 1210 38.49 -28.01 27.92
N TYR A 1211 37.45 -28.49 27.24
CA TYR A 1211 36.37 -29.23 27.88
C TYR A 1211 36.85 -30.56 28.50
N LYS A 1212 37.78 -31.28 27.84
CA LYS A 1212 38.45 -32.44 28.44
C LYS A 1212 39.31 -32.10 29.66
N PHE A 1213 39.85 -30.89 29.72
CA PHE A 1213 40.62 -30.41 30.87
C PHE A 1213 39.71 -30.02 32.04
N LEU A 1214 38.60 -29.32 31.78
CA LEU A 1214 37.60 -28.99 32.79
C LEU A 1214 37.00 -30.25 33.44
N ASP A 1215 36.79 -31.30 32.65
CA ASP A 1215 36.33 -32.61 33.11
C ASP A 1215 37.27 -33.27 34.14
N LYS A 1216 38.54 -32.86 34.20
CA LYS A 1216 39.56 -33.39 35.13
C LYS A 1216 39.72 -32.57 36.41
N LEU A 1217 39.12 -31.39 36.51
CA LEU A 1217 39.34 -30.42 37.60
C LEU A 1217 38.34 -30.53 38.77
N GLU A 1218 37.30 -31.36 38.67
CA GLU A 1218 36.28 -31.48 39.74
C GLU A 1218 36.80 -32.31 40.94
N THR A 1219 37.34 -31.58 41.94
CA THR A 1219 37.85 -32.02 43.25
C THR A 1219 36.80 -32.67 44.17
N SER A 1220 37.05 -33.94 44.53
CA SER A 1220 36.77 -34.74 45.75
C SER A 1220 35.53 -34.56 46.66
N GLU A 1221 34.73 -33.50 46.58
CA GLU A 1221 33.49 -33.33 47.38
C GLU A 1221 32.20 -33.33 46.52
N LEU A 1222 32.33 -33.14 45.20
CA LEU A 1222 31.23 -33.15 44.22
C LEU A 1222 31.00 -34.51 43.52
N GLU A 1223 31.90 -35.47 43.74
CA GLU A 1223 31.92 -36.77 43.04
C GLU A 1223 30.68 -37.64 43.29
N ALA A 1224 29.98 -37.50 44.43
CA ALA A 1224 28.79 -38.32 44.72
C ALA A 1224 27.55 -37.91 43.91
N GLU A 1225 27.40 -36.63 43.56
CA GLU A 1225 26.23 -36.12 42.82
C GLU A 1225 26.51 -36.06 41.30
N ALA A 1226 27.76 -35.78 40.91
CA ALA A 1226 28.20 -35.76 39.52
C ALA A 1226 28.15 -37.18 38.88
N THR A 1227 28.41 -38.24 39.67
CA THR A 1227 28.33 -39.64 39.22
C THR A 1227 26.89 -40.07 38.87
N LYS A 1228 25.87 -39.36 39.36
CA LYS A 1228 24.45 -39.65 39.09
C LYS A 1228 23.90 -38.92 37.85
N HIS A 1229 24.56 -37.84 37.40
CA HIS A 1229 23.99 -36.91 36.42
C HIS A 1229 24.89 -36.52 35.22
N GLY A 1230 26.09 -37.10 35.08
CA GLY A 1230 26.89 -37.10 33.84
C GLY A 1230 27.04 -35.72 33.15
N THR A 1231 27.99 -34.91 33.58
CA THR A 1231 28.20 -33.55 33.05
C THR A 1231 28.95 -33.55 31.71
N GLU A 1232 28.28 -33.85 30.59
CA GLU A 1232 28.94 -33.85 29.27
C GLU A 1232 29.08 -32.43 28.68
N TRP A 1233 30.33 -31.95 28.52
CA TRP A 1233 30.66 -30.68 27.86
C TRP A 1233 30.75 -30.85 26.33
N VAL A 1234 29.77 -30.31 25.57
CA VAL A 1234 29.64 -30.61 24.12
C VAL A 1234 29.45 -29.37 23.24
N TRP A 1235 30.27 -29.25 22.19
CA TRP A 1235 30.03 -28.31 21.08
C TRP A 1235 29.38 -29.01 19.87
N LYS A 1236 28.12 -28.65 19.57
CA LYS A 1236 27.35 -29.17 18.42
C LYS A 1236 27.28 -28.15 17.28
N ILE A 1237 27.70 -28.57 16.08
CA ILE A 1237 27.60 -27.77 14.84
C ILE A 1237 26.38 -28.25 14.04
N HIS A 1238 25.50 -27.35 13.64
CA HIS A 1238 24.32 -27.71 12.84
C HIS A 1238 24.67 -28.06 11.38
N PRO A 1239 23.89 -28.93 10.70
CA PRO A 1239 24.09 -29.22 9.28
C PRO A 1239 23.99 -27.95 8.43
N ALA A 1240 24.92 -27.78 7.48
CA ALA A 1240 24.94 -26.61 6.62
C ALA A 1240 23.60 -26.39 5.89
N SER A 1241 23.21 -25.11 5.73
CA SER A 1241 21.92 -24.71 5.13
C SER A 1241 20.66 -25.08 5.95
N SER A 1242 20.78 -25.28 7.27
CA SER A 1242 19.67 -25.55 8.20
C SER A 1242 19.38 -24.39 9.16
N PRO A 1243 19.07 -23.16 8.66
CA PRO A 1243 18.93 -21.95 9.48
C PRO A 1243 17.90 -22.09 10.61
N HIS A 1244 16.84 -22.86 10.36
CA HIS A 1244 15.82 -23.18 11.36
C HIS A 1244 16.36 -23.90 12.61
N ARG A 1245 17.52 -24.57 12.55
CA ARG A 1245 18.15 -25.20 13.72
C ARG A 1245 18.94 -24.21 14.57
N ASN A 1246 19.56 -23.19 13.95
CA ASN A 1246 20.17 -22.06 14.65
C ASN A 1246 19.18 -20.91 14.92
N GLY A 1247 17.87 -21.17 14.76
CA GLY A 1247 16.84 -20.13 14.77
C GLY A 1247 16.73 -19.36 16.08
N ALA A 1248 17.24 -19.91 17.18
CA ALA A 1248 17.36 -19.22 18.46
C ALA A 1248 18.39 -18.08 18.42
N ALA A 1249 19.58 -18.33 17.84
CA ALA A 1249 20.59 -17.31 17.63
C ALA A 1249 20.18 -16.30 16.55
N GLU A 1250 19.57 -16.74 15.44
CA GLU A 1250 19.05 -15.83 14.40
C GLU A 1250 17.96 -14.89 14.96
N ALA A 1251 17.09 -15.42 15.84
CA ALA A 1251 16.11 -14.61 16.54
C ALA A 1251 16.78 -13.60 17.49
N ALA A 1252 17.84 -14.00 18.19
CA ALA A 1252 18.62 -13.10 19.05
C ALA A 1252 19.30 -11.99 18.23
N VAL A 1253 19.95 -12.30 17.10
CA VAL A 1253 20.54 -11.32 16.16
C VAL A 1253 19.48 -10.29 15.72
N ARG A 1254 18.28 -10.76 15.36
CA ARG A 1254 17.19 -9.87 14.94
C ARG A 1254 16.71 -8.94 16.06
N ILE A 1255 16.65 -9.43 17.31
CA ILE A 1255 16.28 -8.62 18.48
C ILE A 1255 17.37 -7.57 18.74
N VAL A 1256 18.65 -7.96 18.72
CA VAL A 1256 19.79 -7.05 18.92
C VAL A 1256 19.84 -5.98 17.84
N LYS A 1257 19.68 -6.32 16.55
CA LYS A 1257 19.62 -5.33 15.45
C LYS A 1257 18.49 -4.31 15.62
N ARG A 1258 17.34 -4.74 16.16
CA ARG A 1258 16.23 -3.84 16.48
C ARG A 1258 16.54 -2.93 17.67
N ALA A 1259 17.17 -3.46 18.72
CA ALA A 1259 17.63 -2.67 19.86
C ALA A 1259 18.67 -1.61 19.44
N LEU A 1260 19.64 -1.97 18.58
CA LEU A 1260 20.61 -1.03 18.00
C LEU A 1260 19.94 0.09 17.19
N HIS A 1261 18.93 -0.23 16.38
CA HIS A 1261 18.15 0.78 15.64
C HIS A 1261 17.41 1.73 16.58
N ASN A 1262 16.74 1.20 17.63
CA ASN A 1262 15.98 2.00 18.59
C ASN A 1262 16.86 2.93 19.45
N LEU A 1263 18.12 2.54 19.70
CA LEU A 1263 19.08 3.36 20.44
C LEU A 1263 19.77 4.45 19.58
N GLY A 1264 19.40 4.60 18.29
CA GLY A 1264 19.88 5.69 17.42
C GLY A 1264 21.09 5.37 16.53
N GLY A 1265 21.09 4.19 15.89
CA GLY A 1265 22.23 3.59 15.17
C GLY A 1265 22.78 4.29 13.89
N ASP A 1266 22.53 5.58 13.66
CA ASP A 1266 23.09 6.34 12.52
C ASP A 1266 24.46 7.00 12.86
N GLY A 1267 24.95 6.86 14.09
CA GLY A 1267 26.23 7.41 14.54
C GLY A 1267 27.46 6.61 14.06
N VAL A 1268 28.57 7.30 13.79
CA VAL A 1268 29.87 6.67 13.54
C VAL A 1268 30.63 6.55 14.87
N PHE A 1269 30.56 5.37 15.48
CA PHE A 1269 31.16 5.03 16.78
C PHE A 1269 32.63 4.63 16.68
N THR A 1270 33.41 4.83 17.73
CA THR A 1270 34.71 4.20 17.99
C THR A 1270 34.55 2.75 18.49
N TRP A 1271 35.66 2.03 18.67
CA TRP A 1271 35.64 0.64 19.15
C TRP A 1271 34.94 0.51 20.52
N SER A 1272 35.38 1.28 21.52
CA SER A 1272 34.79 1.30 22.86
C SER A 1272 33.32 1.74 22.85
N GLU A 1273 32.99 2.81 22.11
CA GLU A 1273 31.60 3.29 21.98
C GLU A 1273 30.68 2.22 21.39
N PHE A 1274 31.12 1.50 20.35
CA PHE A 1274 30.32 0.44 19.73
C PHE A 1274 30.17 -0.77 20.67
N GLN A 1275 31.20 -1.13 21.45
CA GLN A 1275 31.10 -2.18 22.45
C GLN A 1275 30.09 -1.82 23.55
N THR A 1276 30.14 -0.59 24.07
CA THR A 1276 29.13 -0.09 25.02
C THR A 1276 27.73 -0.13 24.41
N PHE A 1277 27.60 0.26 23.15
CA PHE A 1277 26.34 0.24 22.41
C PHE A 1277 25.77 -1.18 22.28
N LEU A 1278 26.62 -2.18 22.05
CA LEU A 1278 26.23 -3.59 22.06
C LEU A 1278 25.72 -4.03 23.44
N TYR A 1279 26.42 -3.70 24.53
CA TYR A 1279 25.96 -4.04 25.88
C TYR A 1279 24.63 -3.38 26.23
N MET A 1280 24.43 -2.12 25.85
CA MET A 1280 23.14 -1.43 25.99
C MET A 1280 22.03 -2.13 25.19
N ALA A 1281 22.33 -2.54 23.95
CA ALA A 1281 21.40 -3.27 23.11
C ALA A 1281 21.05 -4.66 23.69
N ALA A 1282 22.02 -5.38 24.29
CA ALA A 1282 21.77 -6.64 24.99
C ALA A 1282 20.93 -6.44 26.26
N ASN A 1283 21.20 -5.39 27.05
CA ASN A 1283 20.39 -5.07 28.21
C ASN A 1283 18.94 -4.78 27.81
N LEU A 1284 18.72 -3.91 26.81
CA LEU A 1284 17.39 -3.61 26.28
C LEU A 1284 16.72 -4.86 25.71
N ALA A 1285 17.48 -5.75 25.07
CA ALA A 1285 16.97 -7.03 24.60
C ALA A 1285 16.55 -7.95 25.75
N ASN A 1286 17.24 -7.93 26.89
CA ASN A 1286 16.94 -8.76 28.06
C ASN A 1286 15.86 -8.18 28.99
N GLU A 1287 15.40 -6.95 28.76
CA GLU A 1287 14.18 -6.42 29.37
C GLU A 1287 12.90 -7.00 28.74
N ARG A 1288 13.04 -7.76 27.63
CA ARG A 1288 11.91 -8.37 26.94
C ARG A 1288 11.23 -9.46 27.78
N PRO A 1289 9.89 -9.50 27.84
CA PRO A 1289 9.16 -10.66 28.34
C PRO A 1289 9.58 -11.94 27.59
N ILE A 1290 9.89 -13.02 28.32
CA ILE A 1290 10.12 -14.36 27.74
C ILE A 1290 8.82 -14.89 27.10
N ASP A 1291 7.67 -14.42 27.57
CA ASP A 1291 6.38 -14.67 26.93
C ASP A 1291 5.45 -13.44 26.90
N ALA A 1292 5.34 -12.78 25.75
CA ALA A 1292 4.40 -11.67 25.52
C ALA A 1292 3.17 -12.07 24.68
N ARG A 1293 3.07 -13.32 24.21
CA ARG A 1293 2.03 -13.71 23.24
C ARG A 1293 0.78 -14.33 23.86
N THR A 1294 0.85 -14.82 25.09
CA THR A 1294 -0.30 -15.47 25.76
C THR A 1294 -1.05 -14.56 26.72
N GLN A 1295 -0.45 -13.42 27.12
CA GLN A 1295 -1.02 -12.54 28.16
C GLN A 1295 -1.82 -11.35 27.60
N SER A 1296 -2.31 -11.41 26.35
CA SER A 1296 -3.20 -10.36 25.79
C SER A 1296 -4.64 -10.45 26.32
N ARG A 1297 -4.80 -10.98 27.53
CA ARG A 1297 -6.08 -11.38 28.10
C ARG A 1297 -6.18 -11.11 29.59
N GLU A 1298 -5.11 -10.83 30.32
CA GLU A 1298 -5.15 -10.72 31.79
C GLU A 1298 -4.52 -9.42 32.28
N ASP A 1299 -5.30 -8.76 33.10
CA ASP A 1299 -5.15 -7.39 33.56
C ASP A 1299 -4.13 -7.20 34.70
N CYS A 1300 -3.16 -8.13 34.83
CA CYS A 1300 -1.90 -8.10 35.59
C CYS A 1300 -0.76 -8.69 34.76
N VAL A 1301 0.08 -7.86 34.11
CA VAL A 1301 1.21 -8.37 33.32
C VAL A 1301 2.39 -8.67 34.26
N GLU A 1302 2.30 -9.77 35.02
CA GLU A 1302 3.48 -10.40 35.58
C GLU A 1302 4.22 -11.08 34.43
N TYR A 1303 5.30 -10.46 33.96
CA TYR A 1303 6.18 -11.06 32.97
C TYR A 1303 7.54 -11.34 33.60
N VAL A 1304 8.11 -12.46 33.16
CA VAL A 1304 9.50 -12.80 33.46
C VAL A 1304 10.33 -12.36 32.28
N ASN A 1305 11.34 -11.51 32.51
CA ASN A 1305 12.32 -11.15 31.48
C ASN A 1305 13.67 -11.82 31.79
N PRO A 1306 14.58 -11.98 30.82
CA PRO A 1306 15.89 -12.55 31.10
C PRO A 1306 16.70 -11.77 32.15
N ASN A 1307 16.52 -10.45 32.26
CA ASN A 1307 17.16 -9.64 33.31
C ASN A 1307 16.70 -10.02 34.72
N SER A 1308 15.48 -10.52 34.91
CA SER A 1308 14.99 -11.05 36.19
C SER A 1308 15.87 -12.21 36.70
N LEU A 1309 16.47 -13.00 35.79
CA LEU A 1309 17.43 -14.05 36.12
C LEU A 1309 18.86 -13.53 36.25
N LEU A 1310 19.31 -12.67 35.31
CA LEU A 1310 20.71 -12.24 35.25
C LEU A 1310 21.09 -11.22 36.31
N LEU A 1311 20.17 -10.34 36.69
CA LEU A 1311 20.41 -9.23 37.60
C LEU A 1311 19.74 -9.44 38.97
N GLY A 1312 18.92 -10.49 39.12
CA GLY A 1312 18.07 -10.69 40.30
C GLY A 1312 17.02 -9.59 40.51
N ARG A 1313 16.76 -8.76 39.49
CA ARG A 1313 15.85 -7.60 39.52
C ARG A 1313 15.28 -7.32 38.14
N SER A 1314 14.02 -6.87 38.07
CA SER A 1314 13.26 -6.73 36.82
C SER A 1314 13.41 -5.37 36.10
N GLY A 1315 14.30 -4.47 36.55
CA GLY A 1315 14.54 -3.18 35.88
C GLY A 1315 15.75 -2.38 36.40
N PRO A 1316 16.18 -1.32 35.67
CA PRO A 1316 17.34 -0.48 36.01
C PRO A 1316 17.08 0.58 37.10
N LYS A 1317 15.83 0.72 37.58
CA LYS A 1317 15.44 1.64 38.66
C LYS A 1317 15.12 0.84 39.92
N GLY A 1318 16.12 0.67 40.79
CA GLY A 1318 15.99 -0.08 42.04
C GLY A 1318 17.32 -0.08 42.78
N ASP A 1319 17.57 1.03 43.47
CA ASP A 1319 18.61 1.21 44.46
C ASP A 1319 18.22 0.39 45.71
N PRO A 1320 18.97 -0.64 46.12
CA PRO A 1320 18.86 -1.14 47.48
C PRO A 1320 19.72 -0.23 48.34
N GLY A 1321 19.09 0.79 48.93
CA GLY A 1321 19.70 1.56 50.01
C GLY A 1321 20.22 0.63 51.12
N ASP A 1322 21.41 0.99 51.61
CA ASP A 1322 22.12 0.54 52.82
C ASP A 1322 21.96 -0.95 53.22
N PHE A 1323 23.00 -1.76 53.01
CA PHE A 1323 23.19 -2.97 53.82
C PHE A 1323 24.66 -3.30 54.07
N ASP A 1324 25.03 -3.28 55.36
CA ASP A 1324 26.32 -3.66 55.94
C ASP A 1324 26.50 -5.20 55.97
N PHE A 1325 27.70 -5.67 55.68
CA PHE A 1325 28.04 -7.08 55.48
C PHE A 1325 28.80 -7.65 56.69
N VAL A 1326 28.07 -8.00 57.76
CA VAL A 1326 28.61 -8.86 58.82
C VAL A 1326 27.60 -9.96 59.20
N GLY A 1327 27.89 -11.21 58.82
CA GLY A 1327 27.26 -12.42 59.37
C GLY A 1327 26.26 -13.16 58.47
N TYR A 1328 26.73 -13.88 57.44
CA TYR A 1328 25.86 -14.62 56.50
C TYR A 1328 25.78 -16.14 56.78
N PRO A 1329 24.79 -16.64 57.55
CA PRO A 1329 24.46 -18.06 57.60
C PRO A 1329 23.36 -18.39 56.58
N TYR A 1330 23.49 -19.53 55.90
CA TYR A 1330 22.60 -20.39 55.07
C TYR A 1330 21.15 -19.93 54.65
N LYS A 1331 20.48 -19.04 55.39
CA LYS A 1331 19.14 -18.51 55.12
C LYS A 1331 19.02 -17.83 53.75
N ARG A 1332 20.01 -17.04 53.32
CA ARG A 1332 19.88 -16.30 52.04
C ARG A 1332 20.02 -17.19 50.81
N LEU A 1333 20.80 -18.26 50.89
CA LEU A 1333 20.89 -19.27 49.83
C LEU A 1333 19.54 -19.97 49.65
N LYS A 1334 18.81 -20.25 50.75
CA LYS A 1334 17.40 -20.70 50.70
C LYS A 1334 16.46 -19.65 50.09
N VAL A 1335 16.67 -18.36 50.35
CA VAL A 1335 15.87 -17.28 49.73
C VAL A 1335 16.15 -17.18 48.22
N ILE A 1336 17.42 -17.22 47.79
CA ILE A 1336 17.82 -17.22 46.37
C ILE A 1336 17.29 -18.45 45.65
N GLN A 1337 17.41 -19.64 46.25
CA GLN A 1337 16.82 -20.87 45.71
C GLN A 1337 15.29 -20.77 45.64
N GLY A 1338 14.65 -20.12 46.62
CA GLY A 1338 13.22 -19.79 46.59
C GLY A 1338 12.84 -18.91 45.40
N GLU A 1339 13.65 -17.90 45.06
CA GLU A 1339 13.45 -17.05 43.88
C GLU A 1339 13.71 -17.79 42.56
N VAL A 1340 14.74 -18.65 42.50
CA VAL A 1340 15.00 -19.52 41.34
C VAL A 1340 13.84 -20.52 41.13
N ASN A 1341 13.31 -21.11 42.20
CA ASN A 1341 12.15 -21.99 42.14
C ASN A 1341 10.87 -21.24 41.71
N LYS A 1342 10.67 -19.99 42.18
CA LYS A 1342 9.60 -19.12 41.71
C LYS A 1342 9.75 -18.78 40.22
N PHE A 1343 10.96 -18.51 39.75
CA PHE A 1343 11.24 -18.32 38.32
C PHE A 1343 10.83 -19.56 37.53
N TRP A 1344 11.30 -20.76 37.89
CA TRP A 1344 10.99 -21.98 37.14
C TRP A 1344 9.50 -22.34 37.16
N ARG A 1345 8.82 -22.04 38.27
CA ARG A 1345 7.36 -22.16 38.39
C ARG A 1345 6.63 -21.16 37.49
N LYS A 1346 7.01 -19.89 37.48
CA LYS A 1346 6.41 -18.87 36.59
C LYS A 1346 6.77 -19.11 35.12
N TRP A 1347 7.99 -19.55 34.83
CA TRP A 1347 8.43 -19.88 33.47
C TRP A 1347 7.63 -21.05 32.91
N SER A 1348 7.42 -22.11 33.69
CA SER A 1348 6.62 -23.26 33.24
C SER A 1348 5.14 -22.91 33.07
N GLN A 1349 4.59 -22.04 33.92
CA GLN A 1349 3.21 -21.54 33.84
C GLN A 1349 3.00 -20.58 32.65
N LEU A 1350 3.92 -19.64 32.43
CA LEU A 1350 3.76 -18.57 31.45
C LEU A 1350 4.36 -18.95 30.09
N ALA A 1351 5.64 -19.32 30.03
CA ALA A 1351 6.31 -19.63 28.77
C ALA A 1351 6.05 -21.06 28.28
N GLY A 1352 5.76 -22.00 29.19
CA GLY A 1352 5.50 -23.42 28.87
C GLY A 1352 4.40 -23.63 27.81
N PRO A 1353 3.17 -23.10 27.99
CA PRO A 1353 2.04 -23.26 27.06
C PRO A 1353 2.37 -22.91 25.60
N ASN A 1354 3.22 -21.89 25.37
CA ASN A 1354 3.62 -21.46 24.03
C ASN A 1354 4.68 -22.36 23.37
N LEU A 1355 5.37 -23.19 24.13
CA LEU A 1355 6.33 -24.16 23.60
C LEU A 1355 5.63 -25.42 23.04
N PHE A 1356 4.34 -25.64 23.35
CA PHE A 1356 3.55 -26.73 22.79
C PHE A 1356 3.07 -26.48 21.35
N VAL A 1357 2.92 -25.22 20.94
CA VAL A 1357 2.35 -24.86 19.63
C VAL A 1357 3.41 -24.93 18.52
N ARG A 1358 3.24 -25.86 17.57
CA ARG A 1358 4.06 -25.92 16.36
C ARG A 1358 3.67 -24.77 15.43
N ASN A 1359 4.57 -23.82 15.17
CA ASN A 1359 4.28 -22.63 14.35
C ASN A 1359 4.29 -22.86 12.82
N LYS A 1360 4.98 -23.91 12.34
CA LYS A 1360 5.15 -24.26 10.91
C LYS A 1360 5.30 -25.78 10.75
N TRP A 1361 5.05 -26.30 9.55
CA TRP A 1361 5.18 -27.73 9.18
C TRP A 1361 4.38 -28.67 10.08
N HIS A 1362 3.06 -28.68 9.87
CA HIS A 1362 2.10 -29.43 10.69
C HIS A 1362 1.83 -30.85 10.17
N THR A 1363 2.15 -31.12 8.90
CA THR A 1363 1.84 -32.38 8.21
C THR A 1363 3.06 -33.30 8.18
N LYS A 1364 2.85 -34.58 8.50
CA LYS A 1364 3.86 -35.64 8.30
C LYS A 1364 3.89 -36.03 6.83
N GLU A 1365 5.06 -35.95 6.21
CA GLU A 1365 5.29 -36.29 4.79
C GLU A 1365 6.08 -37.60 4.66
N ARG A 1366 6.14 -38.18 3.45
CA ARG A 1366 6.95 -39.38 3.17
C ARG A 1366 8.41 -39.14 3.59
N ASN A 1367 8.97 -40.03 4.41
CA ASN A 1367 10.39 -40.00 4.76
C ASN A 1367 11.25 -40.17 3.50
N VAL A 1368 12.33 -39.39 3.41
CA VAL A 1368 13.38 -39.62 2.43
C VAL A 1368 14.06 -40.94 2.79
N ALA A 1369 14.20 -41.85 1.82
CA ALA A 1369 14.71 -43.20 2.01
C ALA A 1369 16.12 -43.35 1.43
N VAL A 1370 16.89 -44.31 1.96
CA VAL A 1370 18.18 -44.70 1.38
C VAL A 1370 17.93 -45.20 -0.05
N GLY A 1371 18.66 -44.64 -1.02
CA GLY A 1371 18.49 -44.93 -2.44
C GLY A 1371 17.69 -43.88 -3.22
N ASP A 1372 16.94 -42.98 -2.57
CA ASP A 1372 16.22 -41.89 -3.24
C ASP A 1372 17.18 -41.03 -4.08
N VAL A 1373 16.77 -40.73 -5.33
CA VAL A 1373 17.50 -39.79 -6.20
C VAL A 1373 16.94 -38.39 -5.99
N VAL A 1374 17.80 -37.46 -5.57
CA VAL A 1374 17.40 -36.11 -5.12
C VAL A 1374 18.15 -35.00 -5.86
N TRP A 1375 17.50 -33.85 -6.00
CA TRP A 1375 18.14 -32.58 -6.34
C TRP A 1375 18.45 -31.75 -5.09
N LEU A 1376 19.66 -31.19 -5.03
CA LEU A 1376 20.11 -30.30 -3.96
C LEU A 1376 19.82 -28.83 -4.29
N ALA A 1377 19.00 -28.17 -3.46
CA ALA A 1377 18.71 -26.74 -3.56
C ALA A 1377 19.72 -25.89 -2.75
N ASP A 1378 20.90 -25.67 -3.33
CA ASP A 1378 21.98 -24.86 -2.76
C ASP A 1378 21.71 -23.34 -2.97
N GLN A 1379 21.94 -22.51 -1.94
CA GLN A 1379 21.73 -21.05 -2.03
C GLN A 1379 22.75 -20.36 -2.95
N ASN A 1380 23.91 -20.99 -3.16
CA ASN A 1380 25.00 -20.47 -3.99
C ASN A 1380 25.07 -21.14 -5.38
N ALA A 1381 24.08 -21.95 -5.77
CA ALA A 1381 24.05 -22.53 -7.11
C ALA A 1381 23.72 -21.45 -8.15
N LEU A 1382 24.57 -21.30 -9.17
CA LEU A 1382 24.28 -20.51 -10.37
C LEU A 1382 22.88 -20.88 -10.89
N ARG A 1383 22.10 -19.85 -11.24
CA ARG A 1383 20.74 -20.00 -11.77
C ARG A 1383 20.77 -21.09 -12.87
N SER A 1384 20.03 -22.19 -12.65
CA SER A 1384 19.92 -23.38 -13.52
C SER A 1384 20.90 -24.57 -13.31
N GLN A 1385 21.74 -24.59 -12.27
CA GLN A 1385 22.62 -25.73 -11.95
C GLN A 1385 22.27 -26.41 -10.61
N TYR A 1386 21.28 -27.30 -10.60
CA TYR A 1386 20.99 -28.15 -9.43
C TYR A 1386 21.88 -29.39 -9.42
N LYS A 1387 22.54 -29.67 -8.29
CA LYS A 1387 23.38 -30.87 -8.13
C LYS A 1387 22.49 -32.10 -7.92
N LEU A 1388 22.70 -33.14 -8.72
CA LEU A 1388 22.05 -34.44 -8.57
C LEU A 1388 22.79 -35.26 -7.51
N ALA A 1389 22.05 -35.88 -6.60
CA ALA A 1389 22.63 -36.66 -5.51
C ALA A 1389 21.79 -37.90 -5.21
N ARG A 1390 22.41 -38.89 -4.56
CA ARG A 1390 21.72 -40.08 -4.06
C ARG A 1390 21.79 -40.10 -2.54
N VAL A 1391 20.67 -40.38 -1.89
CA VAL A 1391 20.61 -40.56 -0.44
C VAL A 1391 21.32 -41.85 -0.08
N ILE A 1392 22.37 -41.76 0.75
CA ILE A 1392 23.18 -42.92 1.17
C ILE A 1392 22.88 -43.34 2.60
N GLN A 1393 22.44 -42.42 3.45
CA GLN A 1393 22.11 -42.66 4.84
C GLN A 1393 21.03 -41.68 5.27
N VAL A 1394 20.08 -42.16 6.05
CA VAL A 1394 18.99 -41.39 6.63
C VAL A 1394 19.19 -41.32 8.14
N ASN A 1395 18.99 -40.14 8.74
CA ASN A 1395 19.04 -40.00 10.19
C ASN A 1395 17.60 -39.72 10.68
N ALA A 1396 16.94 -40.78 11.14
CA ALA A 1396 15.60 -40.70 11.72
C ALA A 1396 15.69 -40.24 13.18
N ASP A 1397 14.69 -39.48 13.63
CA ASP A 1397 14.51 -39.21 15.06
C ASP A 1397 13.92 -40.44 15.80
N ASP A 1398 13.78 -40.34 17.13
CA ASP A 1398 13.20 -41.39 17.98
C ASP A 1398 11.75 -41.76 17.61
N LYS A 1399 11.08 -40.93 16.81
CA LYS A 1399 9.71 -41.14 16.29
C LYS A 1399 9.71 -41.69 14.86
N GLY A 1400 10.86 -42.08 14.33
CA GLY A 1400 11.04 -42.62 12.98
C GLY A 1400 10.87 -41.59 11.86
N ILE A 1401 10.98 -40.28 12.13
CA ILE A 1401 10.83 -39.18 11.18
C ILE A 1401 12.19 -38.72 10.67
N VAL A 1402 12.38 -38.73 9.35
CA VAL A 1402 13.65 -38.33 8.71
C VAL A 1402 13.62 -36.83 8.41
N ARG A 1403 14.48 -36.05 9.07
CA ARG A 1403 14.62 -34.59 8.83
C ARG A 1403 15.98 -34.19 8.27
N ASP A 1404 16.98 -35.05 8.39
CA ASP A 1404 18.26 -34.85 7.72
C ASP A 1404 18.83 -36.19 7.21
N VAL A 1405 19.68 -36.09 6.21
CA VAL A 1405 20.24 -37.24 5.48
C VAL A 1405 21.67 -36.93 5.03
N ASN A 1406 22.44 -37.98 4.80
CA ASN A 1406 23.70 -37.88 4.06
C ASN A 1406 23.44 -38.18 2.60
N VAL A 1407 23.83 -37.27 1.71
CA VAL A 1407 23.72 -37.43 0.26
C VAL A 1407 25.08 -37.51 -0.38
N LYS A 1408 25.24 -38.45 -1.32
CA LYS A 1408 26.42 -38.59 -2.14
C LYS A 1408 26.23 -37.80 -3.43
N VAL A 1409 27.07 -36.78 -3.62
CA VAL A 1409 27.08 -35.92 -4.81
C VAL A 1409 28.20 -36.36 -5.73
N PHE A 1410 27.90 -36.46 -7.02
CA PHE A 1410 28.89 -36.70 -8.07
C PHE A 1410 29.13 -35.40 -8.85
N THR A 1411 30.37 -35.17 -9.28
CA THR A 1411 30.72 -34.05 -10.17
C THR A 1411 30.02 -34.23 -11.52
N SER A 1412 29.03 -33.38 -11.81
CA SER A 1412 28.32 -33.37 -13.10
C SER A 1412 29.12 -32.56 -14.13
N TYR A 1413 29.68 -33.23 -15.15
CA TYR A 1413 30.20 -32.57 -16.35
C TYR A 1413 29.05 -32.26 -17.32
N PRO A 1414 29.01 -31.07 -17.96
CA PRO A 1414 28.02 -30.79 -18.98
C PRO A 1414 28.29 -31.65 -20.21
N VAL A 1415 27.35 -32.56 -20.56
CA VAL A 1415 27.40 -33.34 -21.80
C VAL A 1415 27.13 -32.37 -22.96
N SER A 1416 28.20 -31.82 -23.51
CA SER A 1416 28.18 -31.04 -24.76
C SER A 1416 28.34 -32.00 -25.95
N ASN A 1417 27.69 -31.63 -27.05
CA ASN A 1417 27.52 -32.39 -28.30
C ASN A 1417 28.81 -32.97 -28.92
N VAL A 1418 29.26 -34.15 -28.49
CA VAL A 1418 30.35 -34.88 -29.17
C VAL A 1418 29.78 -36.01 -30.03
N LYS A 1419 29.94 -35.87 -31.35
CA LYS A 1419 29.60 -36.86 -32.39
C LYS A 1419 30.35 -38.19 -32.13
N PRO A 1420 29.75 -39.37 -32.39
CA PRO A 1420 30.40 -40.64 -32.12
C PRO A 1420 31.39 -40.98 -33.25
N ALA A 1421 32.68 -40.78 -33.02
CA ALA A 1421 33.74 -41.29 -33.88
C ALA A 1421 34.40 -42.52 -33.23
N LYS A 1422 34.13 -43.67 -33.83
CA LYS A 1422 34.83 -44.97 -33.80
C LYS A 1422 36.15 -45.01 -33.00
N ALA A 1423 36.14 -45.67 -31.85
CA ALA A 1423 37.31 -46.36 -31.30
C ALA A 1423 36.87 -47.56 -30.46
N LYS A 1424 37.18 -48.77 -30.96
CA LYS A 1424 37.11 -50.02 -30.20
C LYS A 1424 38.21 -49.98 -29.14
N VAL A 1425 37.86 -49.81 -27.86
CA VAL A 1425 38.78 -50.11 -26.76
C VAL A 1425 38.04 -50.87 -25.68
N THR A 1426 38.67 -51.97 -25.32
CA THR A 1426 38.30 -53.05 -24.40
C THR A 1426 37.89 -52.58 -23.00
N THR A 1427 36.75 -53.09 -22.55
CA THR A 1427 36.19 -53.00 -21.20
C THR A 1427 37.03 -53.80 -20.20
N LYS A 1428 38.00 -53.17 -19.55
CA LYS A 1428 38.59 -53.57 -18.24
C LYS A 1428 39.52 -52.42 -17.80
N LYS A 1429 39.24 -51.82 -16.61
CA LYS A 1429 39.99 -50.72 -15.93
C LYS A 1429 39.45 -49.27 -16.03
N LEU A 1430 38.16 -49.05 -15.78
CA LEU A 1430 37.65 -47.74 -15.33
C LEU A 1430 37.02 -47.89 -13.94
N THR A 1431 37.86 -48.13 -12.94
CA THR A 1431 37.50 -48.17 -11.51
C THR A 1431 38.26 -47.13 -10.69
N ASP A 1432 38.81 -46.10 -11.36
CA ASP A 1432 39.35 -44.94 -10.65
C ASP A 1432 38.20 -44.10 -10.10
N ARG A 1433 38.19 -43.99 -8.77
CA ARG A 1433 37.14 -43.42 -7.93
C ARG A 1433 36.84 -41.98 -8.35
N ILE A 1434 35.74 -41.76 -9.08
CA ILE A 1434 35.18 -40.41 -9.28
C ILE A 1434 35.01 -39.80 -7.87
N PRO A 1435 35.65 -38.66 -7.55
CA PRO A 1435 35.59 -38.09 -6.21
C PRO A 1435 34.15 -37.73 -5.90
N ALA A 1436 33.57 -38.47 -4.95
CA ALA A 1436 32.22 -38.25 -4.49
C ALA A 1436 32.29 -37.52 -3.15
N THR A 1437 31.57 -36.40 -3.03
CA THR A 1437 31.47 -35.67 -1.77
C THR A 1437 30.22 -36.10 -1.04
N ILE A 1438 30.36 -36.50 0.22
CA ILE A 1438 29.22 -36.77 1.10
C ILE A 1438 28.84 -35.44 1.78
N LEU A 1439 27.57 -35.04 1.64
CA LEU A 1439 27.04 -33.83 2.26
C LEU A 1439 25.92 -34.20 3.25
N HIS A 1440 26.03 -33.74 4.50
CA HIS A 1440 24.92 -33.78 5.46
C HIS A 1440 23.96 -32.63 5.15
N ARG A 1441 22.69 -32.94 4.88
CA ARG A 1441 21.69 -31.94 4.47
C ARG A 1441 20.33 -32.21 5.11
N ASP A 1442 19.64 -31.13 5.45
CA ASP A 1442 18.23 -31.19 5.85
C ASP A 1442 17.37 -31.61 4.65
N VAL A 1443 16.34 -32.45 4.89
CA VAL A 1443 15.44 -32.94 3.82
C VAL A 1443 14.76 -31.79 3.08
N ARG A 1444 14.55 -30.64 3.74
CA ARG A 1444 13.94 -29.45 3.12
C ARG A 1444 14.82 -28.75 2.09
N ARG A 1445 16.08 -29.18 1.95
CA ARG A 1445 17.00 -28.79 0.88
C ARG A 1445 17.02 -29.77 -0.28
N LEU A 1446 16.23 -30.84 -0.19
CA LEU A 1446 16.15 -31.88 -1.19
C LEU A 1446 14.84 -31.79 -1.96
N VAL A 1447 14.90 -32.26 -3.18
CA VAL A 1447 13.75 -32.48 -4.05
C VAL A 1447 13.86 -33.93 -4.51
N VAL A 1448 13.00 -34.82 -4.01
CA VAL A 1448 12.97 -36.22 -4.45
C VAL A 1448 12.48 -36.26 -5.89
N LEU A 1449 13.34 -36.71 -6.80
CA LEU A 1449 13.03 -36.86 -8.23
C LEU A 1449 12.49 -38.26 -8.55
N ILE A 1450 13.15 -39.28 -8.00
CA ILE A 1450 12.77 -40.68 -8.16
C ILE A 1450 12.86 -41.34 -6.78
N PRO A 1451 11.71 -41.53 -6.12
CA PRO A 1451 11.63 -42.33 -4.90
C PRO A 1451 12.19 -43.73 -5.15
N ILE A 1452 12.87 -44.33 -4.17
CA ILE A 1452 13.43 -45.68 -4.30
C ILE A 1452 12.37 -46.73 -4.69
N GLU A 1453 11.13 -46.54 -4.27
CA GLU A 1453 10.01 -47.44 -4.60
C GLU A 1453 9.61 -47.37 -6.08
N GLU A 1454 10.00 -46.30 -6.79
CA GLU A 1454 9.71 -46.09 -8.22
C GLU A 1454 10.94 -46.38 -9.12
N GLN A 1455 12.06 -46.87 -8.58
CA GLN A 1455 13.29 -47.15 -9.35
C GLN A 1455 13.33 -48.54 -10.01
N HIS A 1456 12.26 -49.35 -9.85
CA HIS A 1456 12.04 -50.62 -10.52
C HIS A 1456 11.27 -50.43 -11.83
#